data_AF-A0A1C0B7E0-F1
#
_entry.id   AF-A0A1C0B7E0-F1
#
_cell.length_a   1.000
_cell.length_b   1.000
_cell.length_c   1.000
_cell.angle_alpha   90.00
_cell.angle_beta   90.00
_cell.angle_gamma   90.00
#
_symmetry.space_group_name_H-M   'P 1'
#
loop_
_entity.id
_entity.type
_entity.pdbx_description
1 polymer ?
#
loop_
_entity_poly.entity_id
_entity_poly.type
_entity_poly.pdbx_seq_one_letter_code
_entity_poly.pdbx_strand_id
1 'polypeptide(L)'
;MKTLILNATSISEQLIINLIKDAKHYDIQIISYENDKLNMSQLVELSKKYYFNSFDCYLPKTKNVDEMKSKLLALKEESIVLILGLEKIFLNTAQSNFQIKSGTKQFNYHSYENIDSIQLISFIEDLYEQYKYHFLFLLQANIEVSERITTELEAYDIEILSIKYENDDSKDIQKDIFKALENATYKEALTVLEEYKASLDEHSIRNLQIMIWQQHGLQNKAIEFLQENFEILHNSEKKQLANLYYFAEKYYEAYTISSAIFKENPLTIGLNTLFLNTAIKLGKFEEIYEQVLEVDSKDVKVLEICANYFTKEGTFNTAIEYRNKLFALTNEPYHLLLSEILKIEKDKPINGHIAEQQISNIIVDYNDEVLDVEKSYRIGRIWFEVYNSPYKAYCHFKNVLKICNNIHSVDAAKYRMKILGNHGHANKIIKIGYQRKYPDRLPTMRVDELFNSLLILTHDDKGYLTWQDFIDDSQNQQTWKKYLSKKTIDVLQSINSKIEISDIDKSIMANRFKDNELIKMVTMYKSLSLSDEQIQTIKEASESFIAQAENKMEEIWLRYYIANFFIYIGEMQLANNHSITLWYLANRINNQEESKIARLLGTLSWGVAQYKNGKEIEGITCIVSTIEHFIETEEIIPFLEDGLGILNIWIQNNKFLFSTTEFDFFIHFFKRLTPQNANQNEVYEYIAKEDWNAIYNLLGYKIYNTQEYNPQWALDFYHYTLATAKSEQLHIDFDLIMDNIENLICALVMRKDQRAKLLNWFAELIFMDSDNKYSPVERWKTSLKLLTISIEDLEEKRKNLKNTYERAFIADENRIIYELHLRVNIILFKGKMYLNDIEKFKIIQNILNGFDYLSLRTQKEKKINKSGAKVTEELEKIEKEYLQLIEELSQYSIKNFKEAFLSVEYEEKSKQYAKLRRILEENHPVYMNDSLYDEVPITIIQSKMEIDEIYYQYIDTKIFVCYLVITNDFIDFGFINNKSEFDKKDVDNLARQIQTFTTSTQYDIKEIEESYYKLSLYYFEPLLVHITNNKYKKIYINHDLSLPFISSNLIRLSDKWLVEEVDSIVNLTNRHYFFDKKSNTTNVFSIANLGKKSDPQFVKTNQWINGSQTRRQKNIENFEDNFSSITSTMACNKTNSLLIISHGIQGSNQNILTGALSIEGEKKTYTIDDFQFIAGLEECVAFLSCSGGSLSMGEHETSNTIISSILSKNINSAILCRWDVFLEQSLEIFEKILEFDSNLEEALTISIREYIEKNKNIHPVFWAGIEVWKN
;
A
#
# COMPACT_ATOMS: atom_id res chain seq x y z
N MET A 1 -36.46 -60.57 -5.38
CA MET A 1 -35.01 -60.48 -5.25
C MET A 1 -34.66 -59.10 -4.72
N LYS A 2 -33.97 -59.02 -3.56
CA LYS A 2 -33.44 -57.77 -3.01
C LYS A 2 -31.92 -57.85 -3.16
N THR A 3 -31.35 -57.20 -4.16
CA THR A 3 -29.91 -57.33 -4.44
C THR A 3 -29.29 -55.96 -4.64
N LEU A 4 -28.17 -55.71 -3.96
CA LEU A 4 -27.34 -54.53 -4.12
C LEU A 4 -26.00 -54.97 -4.70
N ILE A 5 -25.59 -54.39 -5.82
CA ILE A 5 -24.27 -54.63 -6.41
C ILE A 5 -23.40 -53.39 -6.13
N LEU A 6 -22.34 -53.58 -5.34
CA LEU A 6 -21.35 -52.54 -5.07
C LEU A 6 -20.14 -52.77 -5.96
N ASN A 7 -19.82 -51.79 -6.80
CA ASN A 7 -18.70 -51.87 -7.74
C ASN A 7 -17.73 -50.70 -7.50
N ALA A 8 -16.46 -51.01 -7.23
CA ALA A 8 -15.45 -50.02 -6.87
C ALA A 8 -14.83 -49.29 -8.08
N THR A 9 -14.83 -49.87 -9.30
CA THR A 9 -13.93 -49.40 -10.38
C THR A 9 -14.58 -49.31 -11.77
N SER A 10 -15.83 -48.83 -11.80
CA SER A 10 -16.67 -48.54 -12.98
C SER A 10 -17.66 -49.63 -13.38
N ILE A 11 -18.89 -49.21 -13.65
CA ILE A 11 -20.00 -50.08 -14.01
C ILE A 11 -19.71 -50.76 -15.35
N SER A 12 -19.52 -52.08 -15.31
CA SER A 12 -19.31 -52.91 -16.50
C SER A 12 -20.61 -53.00 -17.30
N GLU A 13 -20.63 -52.42 -18.51
CA GLU A 13 -21.75 -52.56 -19.45
C GLU A 13 -22.06 -54.04 -19.72
N GLN A 14 -21.03 -54.89 -19.73
CA GLN A 14 -21.17 -56.34 -19.87
C GLN A 14 -21.90 -57.00 -18.69
N LEU A 15 -21.69 -56.52 -17.45
CA LEU A 15 -22.40 -56.98 -16.27
C LEU A 15 -23.89 -56.65 -16.37
N ILE A 16 -24.23 -55.42 -16.76
CA ILE A 16 -25.62 -54.99 -16.98
C ILE A 16 -26.28 -55.84 -18.08
N ILE A 17 -25.58 -56.05 -19.20
CA ILE A 17 -26.07 -56.87 -20.31
C ILE A 17 -26.30 -58.32 -19.85
N ASN A 18 -25.43 -58.89 -19.01
CA ASN A 18 -25.59 -60.24 -18.48
C ASN A 18 -26.77 -60.34 -17.50
N LEU A 19 -26.92 -59.37 -16.60
CA LEU A 19 -28.06 -59.31 -15.66
C LEU A 19 -29.41 -59.20 -16.41
N ILE A 20 -29.45 -58.41 -17.49
CA ILE A 20 -30.65 -58.27 -18.33
C ILE A 20 -30.99 -59.58 -19.07
N LYS A 21 -30.00 -60.36 -19.52
CA LYS A 21 -30.23 -61.64 -20.25
C LYS A 21 -30.99 -62.68 -19.44
N ASP A 22 -30.81 -62.69 -18.13
CA ASP A 22 -31.39 -63.69 -17.22
C ASP A 22 -32.81 -63.32 -16.75
N ALA A 23 -33.23 -62.07 -16.93
CA ALA A 23 -34.52 -61.52 -16.50
C ALA A 23 -35.69 -61.78 -17.49
N LYS A 24 -35.75 -62.96 -18.11
CA LYS A 24 -36.78 -63.29 -19.12
C LYS A 24 -38.18 -63.29 -18.48
N HIS A 25 -39.19 -62.81 -19.23
CA HIS A 25 -40.60 -62.74 -18.80
C HIS A 25 -40.92 -61.77 -17.64
N TYR A 26 -40.03 -60.82 -17.31
CA TYR A 26 -40.32 -59.72 -16.38
C TYR A 26 -40.60 -58.40 -17.11
N ASP A 27 -41.27 -57.47 -16.43
CA ASP A 27 -41.29 -56.04 -16.77
C ASP A 27 -40.00 -55.42 -16.21
N ILE A 28 -39.14 -54.85 -17.07
CA ILE A 28 -37.83 -54.29 -16.68
C ILE A 28 -37.84 -52.77 -16.85
N GLN A 29 -37.55 -52.06 -15.77
CA GLN A 29 -37.31 -50.62 -15.78
C GLN A 29 -35.84 -50.34 -15.45
N ILE A 30 -35.15 -49.59 -16.32
CA ILE A 30 -33.82 -49.05 -16.00
C ILE A 30 -33.95 -47.57 -15.67
N ILE A 31 -33.39 -47.15 -14.54
CA ILE A 31 -33.26 -45.75 -14.13
C ILE A 31 -31.76 -45.46 -14.02
N SER A 32 -31.22 -44.66 -14.94
CA SER A 32 -29.78 -44.36 -14.97
C SER A 32 -29.49 -42.89 -14.76
N TYR A 33 -28.78 -42.58 -13.67
CA TYR A 33 -28.14 -41.29 -13.41
C TYR A 33 -26.72 -41.22 -14.02
N GLU A 34 -26.32 -42.25 -14.76
CA GLU A 34 -25.04 -42.35 -15.45
C GLU A 34 -25.25 -42.35 -16.97
N ASN A 35 -24.81 -41.29 -17.65
CA ASN A 35 -25.02 -41.11 -19.10
C ASN A 35 -23.74 -41.36 -19.93
N ASP A 36 -22.55 -41.32 -19.31
CA ASP A 36 -21.27 -41.26 -20.03
C ASP A 36 -20.75 -42.63 -20.53
N LYS A 37 -21.31 -43.76 -20.04
CA LYS A 37 -20.81 -45.13 -20.33
C LYS A 37 -21.85 -46.13 -20.83
N LEU A 38 -23.15 -45.89 -20.63
CA LEU A 38 -24.21 -46.78 -21.13
C LEU A 38 -24.68 -46.31 -22.51
N ASN A 39 -24.44 -47.08 -23.56
CA ASN A 39 -25.07 -46.80 -24.84
C ASN A 39 -26.54 -47.25 -24.80
N MET A 40 -27.42 -46.33 -24.40
CA MET A 40 -28.84 -46.61 -24.25
C MET A 40 -29.50 -47.15 -25.53
N SER A 41 -29.04 -46.68 -26.69
CA SER A 41 -29.45 -47.21 -28.00
C SER A 41 -29.13 -48.70 -28.14
N GLN A 42 -27.94 -49.14 -27.69
CA GLN A 42 -27.55 -50.54 -27.71
C GLN A 42 -28.34 -51.39 -26.71
N LEU A 43 -28.65 -50.86 -25.51
CA LEU A 43 -29.48 -51.58 -24.53
C LEU A 43 -30.93 -51.75 -24.98
N VAL A 44 -31.51 -50.73 -25.61
CA VAL A 44 -32.85 -50.80 -26.22
C VAL A 44 -32.86 -51.73 -27.45
N GLU A 45 -31.75 -51.84 -28.18
CA GLU A 45 -31.62 -52.77 -29.30
C GLU A 45 -31.41 -54.22 -28.83
N LEU A 46 -30.65 -54.42 -27.74
CA LEU A 46 -30.48 -55.69 -27.05
C LEU A 46 -31.80 -56.17 -26.44
N SER A 47 -32.63 -55.28 -25.88
CA SER A 47 -33.91 -55.67 -25.30
C SER A 47 -34.89 -56.26 -26.32
N LYS A 48 -34.77 -55.89 -27.60
CA LYS A 48 -35.52 -56.50 -28.71
C LYS A 48 -35.09 -57.93 -29.04
N LYS A 49 -33.88 -58.36 -28.62
CA LYS A 49 -33.36 -59.72 -28.85
C LYS A 49 -33.76 -60.73 -27.76
N TYR A 50 -34.27 -60.26 -26.62
CA TYR A 50 -34.63 -61.10 -25.46
C TYR A 50 -36.13 -60.93 -25.14
N TYR A 51 -36.81 -62.02 -24.75
CA TYR A 51 -38.27 -62.02 -24.54
C TYR A 51 -38.65 -61.44 -23.16
N PHE A 52 -38.78 -60.11 -23.07
CA PHE A 52 -39.31 -59.38 -21.89
C PHE A 52 -40.80 -59.05 -22.06
N ASN A 53 -41.51 -58.82 -20.94
CA ASN A 53 -42.93 -58.39 -20.99
C ASN A 53 -43.03 -56.89 -21.35
N SER A 54 -42.14 -56.07 -20.81
CA SER A 54 -41.90 -54.69 -21.20
C SER A 54 -40.48 -54.27 -20.80
N PHE A 55 -39.91 -53.31 -21.52
CA PHE A 55 -38.59 -52.74 -21.24
C PHE A 55 -38.66 -51.24 -21.45
N ASP A 56 -38.39 -50.46 -20.41
CA ASP A 56 -38.30 -49.00 -20.49
C ASP A 56 -37.03 -48.51 -19.78
N CYS A 57 -36.48 -47.41 -20.29
CA CYS A 57 -35.38 -46.73 -19.63
C CYS A 57 -35.67 -45.25 -19.45
N TYR A 58 -35.39 -44.79 -18.24
CA TYR A 58 -35.57 -43.44 -17.82
C TYR A 58 -34.22 -42.85 -17.38
N LEU A 59 -33.88 -41.69 -17.94
CA LEU A 59 -32.68 -40.92 -17.61
C LEU A 59 -33.12 -39.66 -16.86
N PRO A 60 -33.04 -39.66 -15.53
CA PRO A 60 -33.35 -38.48 -14.74
C PRO A 60 -32.41 -37.34 -15.10
N LYS A 61 -32.95 -36.14 -15.26
CA LYS A 61 -32.16 -34.91 -15.47
C LYS A 61 -32.00 -34.09 -14.20
N THR A 62 -32.67 -34.50 -13.11
CA THR A 62 -32.64 -33.84 -11.81
C THR A 62 -32.15 -34.82 -10.74
N LYS A 63 -31.66 -34.28 -9.62
CA LYS A 63 -31.41 -35.05 -8.39
C LYS A 63 -32.68 -35.26 -7.55
N ASN A 64 -33.86 -34.88 -8.07
CA ASN A 64 -35.09 -35.02 -7.31
C ASN A 64 -35.54 -36.49 -7.27
N VAL A 65 -35.40 -37.07 -6.08
CA VAL A 65 -35.81 -38.44 -5.77
C VAL A 65 -37.31 -38.68 -6.04
N ASP A 66 -38.16 -37.66 -5.91
CA ASP A 66 -39.60 -37.78 -6.16
C ASP A 66 -39.93 -38.05 -7.63
N GLU A 67 -39.08 -37.56 -8.56
CA GLU A 67 -39.22 -37.83 -9.99
C GLU A 67 -39.08 -39.35 -10.25
N MET A 68 -38.12 -39.97 -9.57
CA MET A 68 -37.93 -41.42 -9.60
C MET A 68 -39.12 -42.17 -8.99
N LYS A 69 -39.58 -41.76 -7.79
CA LYS A 69 -40.75 -42.37 -7.14
C LYS A 69 -42.01 -42.30 -8.01
N SER A 70 -42.21 -41.20 -8.73
CA SER A 70 -43.33 -41.04 -9.67
C SER A 70 -43.30 -42.05 -10.83
N LYS A 71 -42.11 -42.38 -11.33
CA LYS A 71 -41.91 -43.41 -12.36
C LYS A 71 -42.13 -44.81 -11.82
N LEU A 72 -41.69 -45.06 -10.58
CA LEU A 72 -41.89 -46.34 -9.91
C LEU A 72 -43.38 -46.63 -9.67
N LEU A 73 -44.20 -45.63 -9.33
CA LEU A 73 -45.65 -45.78 -9.14
C LEU A 73 -46.41 -46.33 -10.37
N ALA A 74 -45.85 -46.19 -11.57
CA ALA A 74 -46.47 -46.66 -12.81
C ALA A 74 -46.20 -48.14 -13.13
N LEU A 75 -45.38 -48.82 -12.31
CA LEU A 75 -44.93 -50.20 -12.55
C LEU A 75 -45.84 -51.24 -11.87
N LYS A 76 -45.94 -52.43 -12.47
CA LYS A 76 -46.69 -53.55 -11.91
C LYS A 76 -45.91 -54.20 -10.77
N GLU A 77 -46.63 -54.77 -9.79
CA GLU A 77 -46.03 -55.61 -8.76
C GLU A 77 -45.14 -56.70 -9.39
N GLU A 78 -43.99 -57.00 -8.78
CA GLU A 78 -42.97 -57.94 -9.28
C GLU A 78 -42.12 -57.50 -10.50
N SER A 79 -42.21 -56.23 -10.94
CA SER A 79 -41.28 -55.67 -11.93
C SER A 79 -39.82 -55.66 -11.42
N ILE A 80 -38.85 -55.77 -12.32
CA ILE A 80 -37.42 -55.60 -12.01
C ILE A 80 -37.03 -54.15 -12.29
N VAL A 81 -36.47 -53.47 -11.29
CA VAL A 81 -36.02 -52.08 -11.38
C VAL A 81 -34.51 -52.04 -11.19
N LEU A 82 -33.79 -51.67 -12.25
CA LEU A 82 -32.35 -51.46 -12.24
C LEU A 82 -32.04 -49.98 -12.04
N ILE A 83 -31.37 -49.62 -10.95
CA ILE A 83 -30.98 -48.25 -10.64
C ILE A 83 -29.46 -48.12 -10.75
N LEU A 84 -28.98 -47.26 -11.65
CA LEU A 84 -27.56 -47.05 -11.95
C LEU A 84 -27.14 -45.64 -11.55
N GLY A 85 -26.01 -45.51 -10.87
CA GLY A 85 -25.39 -44.21 -10.57
C GLY A 85 -26.08 -43.41 -9.47
N LEU A 86 -26.86 -44.07 -8.60
CA LEU A 86 -27.66 -43.44 -7.54
C LEU A 86 -26.80 -42.63 -6.56
N GLU A 87 -25.51 -42.98 -6.40
CA GLU A 87 -24.57 -42.26 -5.56
C GLU A 87 -24.43 -40.77 -5.91
N LYS A 88 -24.66 -40.39 -7.16
CA LYS A 88 -24.55 -38.98 -7.62
C LYS A 88 -25.62 -38.08 -7.00
N ILE A 89 -26.75 -38.65 -6.59
CA ILE A 89 -27.80 -37.91 -5.89
C ILE A 89 -27.35 -37.53 -4.47
N PHE A 90 -26.63 -38.45 -3.82
CA PHE A 90 -26.22 -38.35 -2.42
C PHE A 90 -24.79 -37.84 -2.25
N LEU A 91 -24.16 -37.33 -3.32
CA LEU A 91 -22.84 -36.74 -3.27
C LEU A 91 -22.88 -35.34 -2.67
N ASN A 92 -22.20 -35.14 -1.53
CA ASN A 92 -22.06 -33.83 -0.93
C ASN A 92 -20.96 -33.01 -1.64
N THR A 93 -21.37 -32.14 -2.56
CA THR A 93 -20.48 -31.25 -3.32
C THR A 93 -19.94 -30.08 -2.48
N ALA A 94 -20.40 -29.88 -1.25
CA ALA A 94 -19.87 -28.84 -0.36
C ALA A 94 -18.50 -29.23 0.23
N GLN A 95 -18.19 -30.52 0.30
CA GLN A 95 -16.90 -31.04 0.77
C GLN A 95 -16.09 -31.55 -0.44
N SER A 96 -14.80 -31.23 -0.48
CA SER A 96 -13.85 -31.69 -1.51
C SER A 96 -12.72 -32.45 -0.84
N ASN A 97 -12.33 -33.60 -1.38
CA ASN A 97 -11.34 -34.47 -0.73
C ASN A 97 -9.91 -34.17 -1.15
N PHE A 98 -9.76 -33.51 -2.29
CA PHE A 98 -8.47 -33.09 -2.78
C PHE A 98 -8.59 -31.70 -3.39
N GLN A 99 -7.74 -30.79 -2.94
CA GLN A 99 -7.65 -29.43 -3.45
C GLN A 99 -6.27 -29.20 -4.05
N ILE A 100 -6.23 -28.96 -5.36
CA ILE A 100 -5.02 -28.51 -6.03
C ILE A 100 -4.99 -26.99 -5.99
N LYS A 101 -3.95 -26.42 -5.37
CA LYS A 101 -3.70 -24.98 -5.43
C LYS A 101 -2.73 -24.69 -6.57
N SER A 102 -3.16 -23.87 -7.52
CA SER A 102 -2.29 -23.31 -8.56
C SER A 102 -2.26 -21.79 -8.40
N GLY A 103 -1.29 -21.27 -7.66
CA GLY A 103 -1.24 -19.85 -7.28
C GLY A 103 -2.39 -19.46 -6.36
N THR A 104 -3.17 -18.44 -6.74
CA THR A 104 -4.36 -17.97 -6.00
C THR A 104 -5.61 -18.83 -6.24
N LYS A 105 -5.54 -19.78 -7.19
CA LYS A 105 -6.71 -20.53 -7.68
C LYS A 105 -6.76 -21.92 -7.03
N GLN A 106 -7.95 -22.29 -6.58
CA GLN A 106 -8.22 -23.59 -5.95
C GLN A 106 -9.05 -24.45 -6.89
N PHE A 107 -8.55 -25.63 -7.22
CA PHE A 107 -9.26 -26.66 -7.96
C PHE A 107 -9.77 -27.71 -6.99
N ASN A 108 -11.08 -27.76 -6.83
CA ASN A 108 -11.73 -28.75 -5.97
C ASN A 108 -12.02 -30.01 -6.79
N TYR A 109 -11.42 -31.12 -6.36
CA TYR A 109 -11.75 -32.44 -6.84
C TYR A 109 -12.69 -33.11 -5.84
N HIS A 110 -13.84 -33.53 -6.33
CA HIS A 110 -14.83 -34.28 -5.57
C HIS A 110 -14.66 -35.76 -5.90
N SER A 111 -14.53 -36.60 -4.87
CA SER A 111 -14.44 -38.05 -5.01
C SER A 111 -15.72 -38.70 -4.46
N TYR A 112 -15.90 -39.98 -4.79
CA TYR A 112 -16.99 -40.80 -4.25
C TYR A 112 -16.85 -41.12 -2.75
N GLU A 113 -15.84 -40.59 -2.04
CA GLU A 113 -15.81 -40.68 -0.57
C GLU A 113 -16.80 -39.72 0.09
N ASN A 114 -17.30 -38.71 -0.66
CA ASN A 114 -18.26 -37.70 -0.15
C ASN A 114 -19.73 -38.08 -0.31
N ILE A 115 -20.01 -39.36 -0.55
CA ILE A 115 -21.37 -39.87 -0.58
C ILE A 115 -21.91 -39.86 0.86
N ASP A 116 -23.06 -39.22 1.08
CA ASP A 116 -23.82 -39.36 2.33
C ASP A 116 -24.43 -40.76 2.37
N SER A 117 -23.64 -41.71 2.90
CA SER A 117 -24.03 -43.12 2.99
C SER A 117 -25.32 -43.30 3.80
N ILE A 118 -25.55 -42.49 4.84
CA ILE A 118 -26.70 -42.61 5.73
C ILE A 118 -27.99 -42.26 4.97
N GLN A 119 -28.00 -41.14 4.25
CA GLN A 119 -29.17 -40.76 3.44
C GLN A 119 -29.43 -41.74 2.30
N LEU A 120 -28.37 -42.22 1.64
CA LEU A 120 -28.48 -43.20 0.57
C LEU A 120 -29.09 -44.52 1.08
N ILE A 121 -28.66 -45.00 2.25
CA ILE A 121 -29.17 -46.23 2.88
C ILE A 121 -30.64 -46.07 3.26
N SER A 122 -30.99 -45.00 4.00
CA SER A 122 -32.38 -44.71 4.38
C SER A 122 -33.30 -44.60 3.17
N PHE A 123 -32.78 -44.07 2.06
CA PHE A 123 -33.53 -44.01 0.82
C PHE A 123 -33.75 -45.38 0.16
N ILE A 124 -32.74 -46.24 0.14
CA ILE A 124 -32.86 -47.63 -0.36
C ILE A 124 -33.87 -48.40 0.50
N GLU A 125 -33.85 -48.23 1.82
CA GLU A 125 -34.83 -48.82 2.74
C GLU A 125 -36.26 -48.40 2.39
N ASP A 126 -36.50 -47.09 2.26
CA ASP A 126 -37.82 -46.53 1.90
C ASP A 126 -38.38 -47.11 0.59
N LEU A 127 -37.52 -47.33 -0.41
CA LEU A 127 -37.94 -47.97 -1.67
C LEU A 127 -38.41 -49.42 -1.47
N TYR A 128 -37.71 -50.21 -0.66
CA TYR A 128 -38.09 -51.59 -0.39
C TYR A 128 -39.32 -51.70 0.51
N GLU A 129 -39.55 -50.76 1.42
CA GLU A 129 -40.77 -50.70 2.24
C GLU A 129 -42.00 -50.33 1.42
N GLN A 130 -41.86 -49.34 0.52
CA GLN A 130 -42.99 -48.78 -0.23
C GLN A 130 -43.40 -49.64 -1.44
N TYR A 131 -42.48 -50.37 -2.06
CA TYR A 131 -42.72 -51.05 -3.34
C TYR A 131 -42.37 -52.53 -3.31
N LYS A 132 -43.28 -53.39 -3.81
CA LYS A 132 -43.06 -54.84 -3.97
C LYS A 132 -42.39 -55.19 -5.31
N TYR A 133 -41.28 -54.53 -5.61
CA TYR A 133 -40.49 -54.75 -6.83
C TYR A 133 -39.21 -55.53 -6.54
N HIS A 134 -38.52 -55.94 -7.59
CA HIS A 134 -37.17 -56.48 -7.50
C HIS A 134 -36.17 -55.38 -7.87
N PHE A 135 -35.66 -54.67 -6.86
CA PHE A 135 -34.66 -53.63 -7.07
C PHE A 135 -33.26 -54.22 -7.16
N LEU A 136 -32.51 -53.75 -8.15
CA LEU A 136 -31.09 -53.96 -8.33
C LEU A 136 -30.39 -52.60 -8.39
N PHE A 137 -29.51 -52.33 -7.45
CA PHE A 137 -28.76 -51.08 -7.39
C PHE A 137 -27.32 -51.34 -7.82
N LEU A 138 -26.78 -50.53 -8.74
CA LEU A 138 -25.36 -50.48 -9.04
C LEU A 138 -24.82 -49.11 -8.60
N LEU A 139 -23.96 -49.14 -7.59
CA LEU A 139 -23.36 -47.95 -7.00
C LEU A 139 -21.85 -47.95 -7.22
N GLN A 140 -21.31 -46.76 -7.46
CA GLN A 140 -19.88 -46.51 -7.39
C GLN A 140 -19.53 -45.85 -6.05
N ALA A 141 -18.63 -46.45 -5.28
CA ALA A 141 -18.20 -45.92 -3.98
C ALA A 141 -16.72 -46.24 -3.73
N ASN A 142 -16.04 -45.39 -2.96
CA ASN A 142 -14.73 -45.73 -2.39
C ASN A 142 -14.86 -46.92 -1.43
N ILE A 143 -13.77 -47.66 -1.20
CA ILE A 143 -13.69 -48.82 -0.29
C ILE A 143 -14.29 -48.50 1.09
N GLU A 144 -13.92 -47.39 1.74
CA GLU A 144 -14.41 -47.06 3.09
C GLU A 144 -15.93 -46.81 3.11
N VAL A 145 -16.46 -46.13 2.08
CA VAL A 145 -17.90 -45.86 1.94
C VAL A 145 -18.64 -47.16 1.59
N SER A 146 -18.07 -47.99 0.72
CA SER A 146 -18.64 -49.28 0.32
C SER A 146 -18.74 -50.24 1.51
N GLU A 147 -17.73 -50.29 2.37
CA GLU A 147 -17.74 -51.09 3.59
C GLU A 147 -18.82 -50.61 4.56
N ARG A 148 -18.95 -49.29 4.76
CA ARG A 148 -20.01 -48.72 5.60
C ARG A 148 -21.42 -49.06 5.09
N ILE A 149 -21.66 -48.89 3.79
CA ILE A 149 -22.94 -49.26 3.15
C ILE A 149 -23.21 -50.76 3.31
N THR A 150 -22.19 -51.61 3.15
CA THR A 150 -22.34 -53.07 3.30
C THR A 150 -22.73 -53.43 4.72
N THR A 151 -21.97 -52.98 5.73
CA THR A 151 -22.20 -53.32 7.14
C THR A 151 -23.57 -52.86 7.64
N GLU A 152 -24.03 -51.69 7.22
CA GLU A 152 -25.32 -51.15 7.69
C GLU A 152 -26.52 -51.84 6.98
N LEU A 153 -26.38 -52.26 5.72
CA LEU A 153 -27.44 -52.94 4.98
C LEU A 153 -27.55 -54.46 5.25
N GLU A 154 -26.52 -55.09 5.85
CA GLU A 154 -26.55 -56.49 6.29
C GLU A 154 -27.73 -56.81 7.22
N ALA A 155 -28.24 -55.83 7.98
CA ALA A 155 -29.37 -55.99 8.89
C ALA A 155 -30.74 -56.16 8.20
N TYR A 156 -30.85 -55.94 6.88
CA TYR A 156 -32.14 -55.78 6.17
C TYR A 156 -32.50 -56.90 5.18
N ASP A 157 -31.79 -58.04 5.23
CA ASP A 157 -32.00 -59.21 4.35
C ASP A 157 -31.91 -58.84 2.85
N ILE A 158 -30.94 -57.98 2.51
CA ILE A 158 -30.57 -57.58 1.14
C ILE A 158 -29.30 -58.35 0.76
N GLU A 159 -29.31 -59.01 -0.39
CA GLU A 159 -28.16 -59.73 -0.90
C GLU A 159 -27.16 -58.73 -1.50
N ILE A 160 -25.97 -58.60 -0.90
CA ILE A 160 -24.94 -57.65 -1.35
C ILE A 160 -23.87 -58.40 -2.14
N LEU A 161 -23.71 -58.06 -3.42
CA LEU A 161 -22.64 -58.54 -4.27
C LEU A 161 -21.57 -57.45 -4.38
N SER A 162 -20.49 -57.59 -3.62
CA SER A 162 -19.33 -56.71 -3.74
C SER A 162 -18.38 -57.27 -4.80
N ILE A 163 -18.14 -56.51 -5.86
CA ILE A 163 -17.12 -56.84 -6.88
C ILE A 163 -15.80 -56.22 -6.42
N LYS A 164 -15.02 -56.97 -5.63
CA LYS A 164 -13.62 -56.64 -5.30
C LYS A 164 -12.70 -57.46 -6.21
N TYR A 165 -11.73 -56.84 -6.89
CA TYR A 165 -10.76 -57.56 -7.70
C TYR A 165 -9.71 -58.23 -6.79
N GLU A 166 -9.37 -59.50 -7.06
CA GLU A 166 -8.48 -60.36 -6.24
C GLU A 166 -7.00 -59.90 -6.13
N ASN A 167 -6.63 -58.72 -6.63
CA ASN A 167 -5.28 -58.14 -6.49
C ASN A 167 -5.22 -56.94 -5.52
N ASP A 168 -6.23 -56.76 -4.67
CA ASP A 168 -6.32 -55.68 -3.68
C ASP A 168 -5.53 -56.00 -2.37
N ASP A 169 -4.30 -56.49 -2.50
CA ASP A 169 -3.33 -56.48 -1.39
C ASP A 169 -2.88 -55.03 -1.13
N SER A 170 -3.74 -54.26 -0.45
CA SER A 170 -3.47 -53.14 0.46
C SER A 170 -2.29 -52.17 0.17
N LYS A 171 -2.13 -51.71 -1.08
CA LYS A 171 -1.53 -50.40 -1.35
C LYS A 171 -2.57 -49.52 -2.01
N ASP A 172 -2.98 -48.49 -1.31
CA ASP A 172 -3.88 -47.45 -1.80
C ASP A 172 -3.14 -46.62 -2.87
N ILE A 173 -3.12 -47.14 -4.10
CA ILE A 173 -2.45 -46.57 -5.27
C ILE A 173 -2.82 -45.09 -5.44
N GLN A 174 -4.09 -44.76 -5.17
CA GLN A 174 -4.60 -43.41 -5.26
C GLN A 174 -3.98 -42.49 -4.20
N LYS A 175 -3.84 -42.97 -2.95
CA LYS A 175 -3.16 -42.23 -1.87
C LYS A 175 -1.65 -42.10 -2.06
N ASP A 176 -0.98 -43.10 -2.61
CA ASP A 176 0.45 -43.03 -2.95
C ASP A 176 0.69 -42.02 -4.09
N ILE A 177 -0.20 -42.00 -5.10
CA ILE A 177 -0.17 -41.02 -6.20
C ILE A 177 -0.52 -39.60 -5.70
N PHE A 178 -1.51 -39.43 -4.83
CA PHE A 178 -1.83 -38.13 -4.24
C PHE A 178 -0.71 -37.61 -3.31
N LYS A 179 -0.07 -38.48 -2.53
CA LYS A 179 1.14 -38.13 -1.78
C LYS A 179 2.29 -37.72 -2.69
N ALA A 180 2.47 -38.40 -3.82
CA ALA A 180 3.48 -38.02 -4.82
C ALA A 180 3.14 -36.67 -5.47
N LEU A 181 1.87 -36.39 -5.77
CA LEU A 181 1.41 -35.09 -6.26
C LEU A 181 1.68 -33.95 -5.26
N GLU A 182 1.51 -34.20 -3.96
CA GLU A 182 1.78 -33.18 -2.94
C GLU A 182 3.29 -32.98 -2.68
N ASN A 183 4.08 -34.06 -2.73
CA ASN A 183 5.41 -34.08 -2.14
C ASN A 183 6.57 -34.38 -3.11
N ALA A 184 6.32 -34.82 -4.35
CA ALA A 184 7.36 -35.22 -5.30
C ALA A 184 7.69 -34.12 -6.33
N THR A 185 8.84 -34.26 -7.00
CA THR A 185 9.17 -33.47 -8.21
C THR A 185 8.34 -33.90 -9.41
N TYR A 186 8.25 -33.08 -10.46
CA TYR A 186 7.50 -33.41 -11.69
C TYR A 186 7.90 -34.77 -12.29
N LYS A 187 9.20 -35.08 -12.32
CA LYS A 187 9.72 -36.35 -12.85
C LYS A 187 9.40 -37.52 -11.95
N GLU A 188 9.50 -37.36 -10.63
CA GLU A 188 9.15 -38.40 -9.67
C GLU A 188 7.65 -38.71 -9.72
N ALA A 189 6.79 -37.68 -9.76
CA ALA A 189 5.35 -37.86 -9.89
C ALA A 189 4.95 -38.58 -11.20
N LEU A 190 5.61 -38.26 -12.32
CA LEU A 190 5.43 -39.00 -13.57
C LEU A 190 5.96 -40.43 -13.50
N THR A 191 7.08 -40.66 -12.80
CA THR A 191 7.65 -42.00 -12.63
C THR A 191 6.69 -42.88 -11.84
N VAL A 192 6.12 -42.34 -10.75
CA VAL A 192 5.07 -43.00 -9.96
C VAL A 192 3.84 -43.30 -10.83
N LEU A 193 3.38 -42.36 -11.67
CA LEU A 193 2.27 -42.60 -12.58
C LEU A 193 2.58 -43.74 -13.59
N GLU A 194 3.79 -43.77 -14.16
CA GLU A 194 4.22 -44.83 -15.07
C GLU A 194 4.37 -46.20 -14.38
N GLU A 195 4.82 -46.23 -13.11
CA GLU A 195 4.87 -47.46 -12.29
C GLU A 195 3.50 -48.09 -12.10
N TYR A 196 2.46 -47.27 -11.90
CA TYR A 196 1.09 -47.73 -11.66
C TYR A 196 0.21 -47.78 -12.91
N LYS A 197 0.73 -47.40 -14.08
CA LYS A 197 -0.03 -47.30 -15.34
C LYS A 197 -0.71 -48.59 -15.77
N ALA A 198 -0.11 -49.74 -15.49
CA ALA A 198 -0.68 -51.06 -15.82
C ALA A 198 -1.91 -51.42 -14.95
N SER A 199 -2.10 -50.73 -13.82
CA SER A 199 -3.17 -50.94 -12.85
C SER A 199 -4.30 -49.90 -12.96
N LEU A 200 -4.20 -48.93 -13.87
CA LEU A 200 -5.14 -47.82 -14.04
C LEU A 200 -5.79 -47.85 -15.42
N ASP A 201 -7.04 -47.37 -15.52
CA ASP A 201 -7.70 -47.18 -16.81
C ASP A 201 -7.18 -45.91 -17.53
N GLU A 202 -7.43 -45.84 -18.84
CA GLU A 202 -6.92 -44.75 -19.69
C GLU A 202 -7.42 -43.36 -19.24
N HIS A 203 -8.67 -43.29 -18.75
CA HIS A 203 -9.26 -42.06 -18.21
C HIS A 203 -8.54 -41.60 -16.93
N SER A 204 -8.24 -42.52 -16.02
CA SER A 204 -7.53 -42.26 -14.77
C SER A 204 -6.11 -41.81 -15.03
N ILE A 205 -5.43 -42.42 -16.00
CA ILE A 205 -4.09 -42.00 -16.43
C ILE A 205 -4.10 -40.56 -16.93
N ARG A 206 -5.04 -40.21 -17.83
CA ARG A 206 -5.15 -38.83 -18.37
C ARG A 206 -5.46 -37.82 -17.27
N ASN A 207 -6.43 -38.10 -16.40
CA ASN A 207 -6.78 -37.23 -15.28
C ASN A 207 -5.59 -36.97 -14.35
N LEU A 208 -4.87 -38.03 -13.95
CA LEU A 208 -3.72 -37.90 -13.06
C LEU A 208 -2.59 -37.12 -13.73
N GLN A 209 -2.35 -37.34 -15.02
CA GLN A 209 -1.38 -36.57 -15.80
C GLN A 209 -1.72 -35.07 -15.85
N ILE A 210 -2.99 -34.72 -16.01
CA ILE A 210 -3.50 -33.34 -15.95
C ILE A 210 -3.29 -32.74 -14.56
N MET A 211 -3.59 -33.49 -13.50
CA MET A 211 -3.38 -33.06 -12.11
C MET A 211 -1.90 -32.81 -11.82
N ILE A 212 -0.99 -33.66 -12.31
CA ILE A 212 0.46 -33.45 -12.22
C ILE A 212 0.85 -32.13 -12.91
N TRP A 213 0.39 -31.90 -14.14
CA TRP A 213 0.69 -30.65 -14.84
C TRP A 213 0.17 -29.42 -14.09
N GLN A 214 -1.06 -29.45 -13.58
CA GLN A 214 -1.65 -28.33 -12.83
C GLN A 214 -0.87 -28.03 -11.54
N GLN A 215 -0.52 -29.06 -10.76
CA GLN A 215 0.22 -28.92 -9.51
C GLN A 215 1.63 -28.34 -9.72
N HIS A 216 2.23 -28.58 -10.88
CA HIS A 216 3.57 -28.06 -11.23
C HIS A 216 3.54 -26.82 -12.14
N GLY A 217 2.40 -26.13 -12.26
CA GLY A 217 2.28 -24.86 -13.01
C GLY A 217 2.31 -24.99 -14.54
N LEU A 218 2.13 -26.19 -15.07
CA LEU A 218 2.14 -26.52 -16.51
C LEU A 218 0.73 -26.49 -17.12
N GLN A 219 -0.06 -25.46 -16.81
CA GLN A 219 -1.48 -25.39 -17.22
C GLN A 219 -1.69 -25.43 -18.74
N ASN A 220 -0.82 -24.78 -19.52
CA ASN A 220 -0.94 -24.77 -20.98
C ASN A 220 -0.80 -26.17 -21.59
N LYS A 221 0.11 -27.00 -21.07
CA LYS A 221 0.25 -28.40 -21.49
C LYS A 221 -1.02 -29.20 -21.23
N ALA A 222 -1.66 -28.96 -20.08
CA ALA A 222 -2.95 -29.59 -19.77
C ALA A 222 -4.07 -29.13 -20.71
N ILE A 223 -4.13 -27.83 -21.03
CA ILE A 223 -5.12 -27.28 -21.96
C ILE A 223 -4.92 -27.86 -23.37
N GLU A 224 -3.69 -27.85 -23.91
CA GLU A 224 -3.37 -28.38 -25.23
C GLU A 224 -3.73 -29.87 -25.33
N PHE A 225 -3.31 -30.65 -24.34
CA PHE A 225 -3.63 -32.08 -24.28
C PHE A 225 -5.15 -32.35 -24.28
N LEU A 226 -5.91 -31.62 -23.48
CA LEU A 226 -7.37 -31.75 -23.41
C LEU A 226 -8.06 -31.25 -24.69
N GLN A 227 -7.55 -30.20 -25.32
CA GLN A 227 -8.08 -29.68 -26.59
C GLN A 227 -7.87 -30.66 -27.75
N GLU A 228 -6.66 -31.21 -27.90
CA GLU A 228 -6.32 -32.15 -28.96
C GLU A 228 -7.15 -33.44 -28.89
N ASN A 229 -7.51 -33.85 -27.67
CA ASN A 229 -8.27 -35.06 -27.41
C ASN A 229 -9.77 -34.81 -27.16
N PHE A 230 -10.28 -33.58 -27.37
CA PHE A 230 -11.60 -33.15 -26.89
C PHE A 230 -12.76 -34.09 -27.24
N GLU A 231 -12.77 -34.63 -28.47
CA GLU A 231 -13.82 -35.52 -28.97
C GLU A 231 -13.91 -36.86 -28.23
N ILE A 232 -12.79 -37.33 -27.66
CA ILE A 232 -12.71 -38.62 -26.93
C ILE A 232 -12.76 -38.45 -25.40
N LEU A 233 -12.87 -37.21 -24.91
CA LEU A 233 -12.91 -36.91 -23.47
C LEU A 233 -14.27 -37.23 -22.84
N HIS A 234 -14.26 -37.72 -21.60
CA HIS A 234 -15.46 -37.80 -20.77
C HIS A 234 -15.94 -36.41 -20.33
N ASN A 235 -17.21 -36.30 -19.91
CA ASN A 235 -17.79 -35.02 -19.47
C ASN A 235 -17.04 -34.43 -18.25
N SER A 236 -16.45 -35.28 -17.39
CA SER A 236 -15.56 -34.85 -16.31
C SER A 236 -14.27 -34.18 -16.81
N GLU A 237 -13.62 -34.73 -17.85
CA GLU A 237 -12.42 -34.17 -18.49
C GLU A 237 -12.76 -32.90 -19.28
N LYS A 238 -13.89 -32.86 -20.01
CA LYS A 238 -14.37 -31.64 -20.68
C LYS A 238 -14.67 -30.54 -19.65
N LYS A 239 -15.25 -30.89 -18.49
CA LYS A 239 -15.44 -29.94 -17.38
C LYS A 239 -14.12 -29.45 -16.80
N GLN A 240 -13.08 -30.29 -16.72
CA GLN A 240 -11.74 -29.85 -16.32
C GLN A 240 -11.16 -28.81 -17.29
N LEU A 241 -11.30 -29.04 -18.61
CA LEU A 241 -10.92 -28.06 -19.62
C LEU A 241 -11.70 -26.74 -19.45
N ALA A 242 -13.00 -26.81 -19.18
CA ALA A 242 -13.81 -25.62 -18.90
C ALA A 242 -13.36 -24.88 -17.63
N ASN A 243 -12.94 -25.57 -16.57
CA ASN A 243 -12.33 -24.90 -15.40
C ASN A 243 -11.03 -24.20 -15.79
N LEU A 244 -10.14 -24.89 -16.52
CA LEU A 244 -8.88 -24.31 -16.98
C LEU A 244 -9.13 -23.04 -17.82
N TYR A 245 -10.12 -23.06 -18.71
CA TYR A 245 -10.53 -21.86 -19.46
C TYR A 245 -11.12 -20.77 -18.58
N TYR A 246 -11.97 -21.10 -17.61
CA TYR A 246 -12.51 -20.11 -16.67
C TYR A 246 -11.38 -19.43 -15.90
N PHE A 247 -10.39 -20.21 -15.45
CA PHE A 247 -9.22 -19.70 -14.75
C PHE A 247 -8.25 -18.94 -15.65
N ALA A 248 -8.17 -19.28 -16.94
CA ALA A 248 -7.48 -18.50 -17.97
C ALA A 248 -8.33 -17.34 -18.52
N GLU A 249 -9.48 -17.05 -17.88
CA GLU A 249 -10.42 -15.98 -18.22
C GLU A 249 -11.01 -16.04 -19.63
N LYS A 250 -10.93 -17.22 -20.25
CA LYS A 250 -11.62 -17.60 -21.49
C LYS A 250 -13.06 -18.00 -21.17
N TYR A 251 -13.83 -17.04 -20.66
CA TYR A 251 -15.16 -17.27 -20.10
C TYR A 251 -16.16 -17.78 -21.14
N TYR A 252 -16.03 -17.39 -22.41
CA TYR A 252 -16.93 -17.85 -23.48
C TYR A 252 -16.71 -19.33 -23.81
N GLU A 253 -15.46 -19.77 -23.92
CA GLU A 253 -15.09 -21.16 -24.17
C GLU A 253 -15.49 -22.04 -22.99
N ALA A 254 -15.23 -21.57 -21.76
CA ALA A 254 -15.69 -22.23 -20.54
C ALA A 254 -17.22 -22.37 -20.51
N TYR A 255 -17.96 -21.28 -20.77
CA TYR A 255 -19.42 -21.29 -20.84
C TYR A 255 -19.95 -22.23 -21.92
N THR A 256 -19.33 -22.24 -23.11
CA THR A 256 -19.76 -23.06 -24.24
C THR A 256 -19.62 -24.55 -23.92
N ILE A 257 -18.47 -24.95 -23.36
CA ILE A 257 -18.24 -26.33 -22.93
C ILE A 257 -19.18 -26.68 -21.77
N SER A 258 -19.30 -25.83 -20.75
CA SER A 258 -20.21 -26.07 -19.63
C SER A 258 -21.68 -26.18 -20.07
N SER A 259 -22.12 -25.34 -21.01
CA SER A 259 -23.48 -25.38 -21.57
C SER A 259 -23.72 -26.65 -22.38
N ALA A 260 -22.73 -27.09 -23.17
CA ALA A 260 -22.82 -28.34 -23.92
C ALA A 260 -22.93 -29.54 -22.97
N ILE A 261 -22.07 -29.62 -21.96
CA ILE A 261 -22.14 -30.68 -20.94
C ILE A 261 -23.47 -30.58 -20.18
N PHE A 262 -23.96 -29.39 -19.83
CA PHE A 262 -25.21 -29.25 -19.09
C PHE A 262 -26.43 -29.75 -19.87
N LYS A 263 -26.44 -29.55 -21.21
CA LYS A 263 -27.50 -30.09 -22.08
C LYS A 263 -27.43 -31.61 -22.22
N GLU A 264 -26.23 -32.18 -22.19
CA GLU A 264 -25.96 -33.61 -22.35
C GLU A 264 -26.17 -34.39 -21.03
N ASN A 265 -25.54 -33.93 -19.95
CA ASN A 265 -25.53 -34.53 -18.62
C ASN A 265 -25.38 -33.45 -17.52
N PRO A 266 -26.50 -32.84 -17.06
CA PRO A 266 -26.47 -31.78 -16.05
C PRO A 266 -26.03 -32.27 -14.66
N LEU A 267 -25.95 -33.59 -14.43
CA LEU A 267 -25.52 -34.20 -13.18
C LEU A 267 -23.99 -34.39 -13.08
N THR A 268 -23.23 -33.84 -14.04
CA THR A 268 -21.76 -33.86 -14.00
C THR A 268 -21.26 -33.10 -12.76
N ILE A 269 -20.41 -33.76 -11.96
CA ILE A 269 -20.01 -33.27 -10.64
C ILE A 269 -19.31 -31.90 -10.74
N GLY A 270 -19.83 -30.91 -10.00
CA GLY A 270 -19.31 -29.54 -9.95
C GLY A 270 -19.52 -28.72 -11.23
N LEU A 271 -20.33 -29.19 -12.20
CA LEU A 271 -20.65 -28.47 -13.42
C LEU A 271 -21.51 -27.23 -13.16
N ASN A 272 -22.57 -27.38 -12.36
CA ASN A 272 -23.57 -26.32 -12.12
C ASN A 272 -22.92 -25.04 -11.55
N THR A 273 -22.02 -25.19 -10.58
CA THR A 273 -21.23 -24.09 -10.01
C THR A 273 -20.39 -23.37 -11.07
N LEU A 274 -19.68 -24.12 -11.93
CA LEU A 274 -18.88 -23.56 -13.02
C LEU A 274 -19.75 -22.86 -14.07
N PHE A 275 -20.89 -23.45 -14.42
CA PHE A 275 -21.81 -22.90 -15.41
C PHE A 275 -22.44 -21.59 -14.96
N LEU A 276 -22.85 -21.49 -13.69
CA LEU A 276 -23.33 -20.23 -13.12
C LEU A 276 -22.23 -19.17 -13.03
N ASN A 277 -21.03 -19.54 -12.56
CA ASN A 277 -19.91 -18.59 -12.44
C ASN A 277 -19.49 -18.02 -13.81
N THR A 278 -19.43 -18.87 -14.85
CA THR A 278 -19.16 -18.42 -16.22
C THR A 278 -20.30 -17.53 -16.75
N ALA A 279 -21.56 -17.85 -16.45
CA ALA A 279 -22.70 -17.04 -16.86
C ALA A 279 -22.75 -15.66 -16.19
N ILE A 280 -22.38 -15.55 -14.90
CA ILE A 280 -22.25 -14.25 -14.20
C ILE A 280 -21.25 -13.36 -14.95
N LYS A 281 -20.10 -13.91 -15.36
CA LYS A 281 -19.07 -13.16 -16.09
C LYS A 281 -19.53 -12.71 -17.48
N LEU A 282 -20.49 -13.42 -18.08
CA LEU A 282 -21.06 -13.11 -19.40
C LEU A 282 -22.40 -12.36 -19.33
N GLY A 283 -22.91 -12.03 -18.15
CA GLY A 283 -24.22 -11.38 -17.98
C GLY A 283 -25.42 -12.25 -18.36
N LYS A 284 -25.27 -13.58 -18.34
CA LYS A 284 -26.31 -14.57 -18.72
C LYS A 284 -26.91 -15.31 -17.54
N PHE A 285 -26.63 -14.87 -16.32
CA PHE A 285 -27.02 -15.59 -15.11
C PHE A 285 -28.55 -15.78 -15.01
N GLU A 286 -29.31 -14.70 -15.24
CA GLU A 286 -30.78 -14.71 -15.17
C GLU A 286 -31.43 -15.66 -16.19
N GLU A 287 -30.76 -15.95 -17.32
CA GLU A 287 -31.26 -16.86 -18.34
C GLU A 287 -31.19 -18.34 -17.91
N ILE A 288 -30.29 -18.69 -16.98
CA ILE A 288 -29.92 -20.08 -16.71
C ILE A 288 -30.11 -20.54 -15.26
N TYR A 289 -30.12 -19.64 -14.27
CA TYR A 289 -30.06 -20.05 -12.86
C TYR A 289 -31.27 -20.87 -12.40
N GLU A 290 -32.47 -20.58 -12.91
CA GLU A 290 -33.68 -21.37 -12.66
C GLU A 290 -33.54 -22.78 -13.22
N GLN A 291 -33.02 -22.93 -14.45
CA GLN A 291 -32.77 -24.24 -15.08
C GLN A 291 -31.75 -25.06 -14.29
N VAL A 292 -30.74 -24.41 -13.70
CA VAL A 292 -29.76 -25.06 -12.83
C VAL A 292 -30.36 -25.48 -11.48
N LEU A 293 -31.21 -24.64 -10.88
CA LEU A 293 -31.91 -24.96 -9.64
C LEU A 293 -32.99 -26.05 -9.81
N GLU A 294 -33.55 -26.20 -11.01
CA GLU A 294 -34.43 -27.34 -11.36
C GLU A 294 -33.68 -28.68 -11.33
N VAL A 295 -32.38 -28.68 -11.63
CA VAL A 295 -31.53 -29.89 -11.57
C VAL A 295 -31.27 -30.31 -10.12
N ASP A 296 -30.89 -29.38 -9.25
CA ASP A 296 -30.68 -29.64 -7.81
C ASP A 296 -31.06 -28.40 -6.99
N SER A 297 -32.29 -28.40 -6.47
CA SER A 297 -32.82 -27.29 -5.67
C SER A 297 -32.20 -27.18 -4.25
N LYS A 298 -31.44 -28.20 -3.83
CA LYS A 298 -30.80 -28.28 -2.51
C LYS A 298 -29.28 -28.11 -2.60
N ASP A 299 -28.72 -27.85 -3.77
CA ASP A 299 -27.29 -27.62 -3.93
C ASP A 299 -26.86 -26.33 -3.19
N VAL A 300 -26.19 -26.51 -2.05
CA VAL A 300 -25.75 -25.43 -1.17
C VAL A 300 -24.85 -24.44 -1.90
N LYS A 301 -23.95 -24.90 -2.78
CA LYS A 301 -23.02 -24.02 -3.50
C LYS A 301 -23.72 -23.21 -4.59
N VAL A 302 -24.69 -23.81 -5.28
CA VAL A 302 -25.54 -23.09 -6.23
C VAL A 302 -26.40 -22.03 -5.54
N LEU A 303 -27.06 -22.39 -4.43
CA LEU A 303 -27.87 -21.45 -3.64
C LEU A 303 -27.02 -20.30 -3.08
N GLU A 304 -25.78 -20.56 -2.68
CA GLU A 304 -24.82 -19.56 -2.24
C GLU A 304 -24.44 -18.57 -3.37
N ILE A 305 -24.17 -19.08 -4.57
CA ILE A 305 -23.92 -18.24 -5.76
C ILE A 305 -25.13 -17.36 -6.07
N CYS A 306 -26.34 -17.94 -6.07
CA CYS A 306 -27.59 -17.19 -6.26
C CYS A 306 -27.75 -16.08 -5.22
N ALA A 307 -27.60 -16.40 -3.94
CA ALA A 307 -27.71 -15.43 -2.85
C ALA A 307 -26.69 -14.28 -3.00
N ASN A 308 -25.43 -14.60 -3.34
CA ASN A 308 -24.37 -13.62 -3.57
C ASN A 308 -24.67 -12.71 -4.77
N TYR A 309 -25.15 -13.27 -5.89
CA TYR A 309 -25.53 -12.51 -7.08
C TYR A 309 -26.64 -11.49 -6.77
N PHE A 310 -27.76 -11.94 -6.17
CA PHE A 310 -28.89 -11.06 -5.86
C PHE A 310 -28.58 -10.04 -4.76
N THR A 311 -27.67 -10.33 -3.82
CA THR A 311 -27.14 -9.31 -2.90
C THR A 311 -26.44 -8.19 -3.66
N LYS A 312 -25.60 -8.54 -4.66
CA LYS A 312 -24.84 -7.56 -5.44
C LYS A 312 -25.73 -6.70 -6.34
N GLU A 313 -26.77 -7.28 -6.93
CA GLU A 313 -27.76 -6.56 -7.76
C GLU A 313 -28.76 -5.73 -6.94
N GLY A 314 -28.72 -5.78 -5.60
CA GLY A 314 -29.64 -5.04 -4.74
C GLY A 314 -31.06 -5.62 -4.64
N THR A 315 -31.27 -6.85 -5.11
CA THR A 315 -32.55 -7.58 -5.04
C THR A 315 -32.67 -8.33 -3.70
N PHE A 316 -32.80 -7.54 -2.62
CA PHE A 316 -32.69 -8.05 -1.24
C PHE A 316 -33.70 -9.15 -0.87
N ASN A 317 -34.94 -9.10 -1.36
CA ASN A 317 -35.95 -10.13 -1.03
C ASN A 317 -35.52 -11.53 -1.50
N THR A 318 -35.05 -11.61 -2.75
CA THR A 318 -34.61 -12.87 -3.36
C THR A 318 -33.33 -13.38 -2.67
N ALA A 319 -32.39 -12.48 -2.36
CA ALA A 319 -31.20 -12.84 -1.60
C ALA A 319 -31.54 -13.37 -0.19
N ILE A 320 -32.45 -12.71 0.53
CA ILE A 320 -32.93 -13.15 1.86
C ILE A 320 -33.59 -14.54 1.76
N GLU A 321 -34.41 -14.78 0.74
CA GLU A 321 -35.04 -16.09 0.53
C GLU A 321 -33.99 -17.19 0.37
N TYR A 322 -32.98 -16.99 -0.48
CA TYR A 322 -31.90 -17.97 -0.67
C TYR A 322 -31.05 -18.15 0.60
N ARG A 323 -30.75 -17.09 1.36
CA ARG A 323 -30.03 -17.19 2.64
C ARG A 323 -30.81 -17.98 3.69
N ASN A 324 -32.12 -17.77 3.78
CA ASN A 324 -32.97 -18.53 4.71
C ASN A 324 -33.08 -20.01 4.29
N LYS A 325 -33.17 -20.30 2.97
CA LYS A 325 -33.10 -21.68 2.46
C LYS A 325 -31.77 -22.34 2.81
N LEU A 326 -30.65 -21.64 2.61
CA LEU A 326 -29.32 -22.12 2.99
C LEU A 326 -29.22 -22.43 4.48
N PHE A 327 -29.72 -21.54 5.36
CA PHE A 327 -29.77 -21.79 6.80
C PHE A 327 -30.61 -23.02 7.13
N ALA A 328 -31.79 -23.18 6.52
CA ALA A 328 -32.64 -24.36 6.75
C ALA A 328 -31.98 -25.68 6.32
N LEU A 329 -31.08 -25.65 5.33
CA LEU A 329 -30.36 -26.83 4.83
C LEU A 329 -29.08 -27.15 5.63
N THR A 330 -28.32 -26.12 6.01
CA THR A 330 -26.97 -26.26 6.59
C THR A 330 -26.95 -26.12 8.11
N ASN A 331 -27.98 -25.47 8.69
CA ASN A 331 -28.01 -25.01 10.08
C ASN A 331 -26.83 -24.07 10.45
N GLU A 332 -26.19 -23.44 9.45
CA GLU A 332 -25.07 -22.51 9.67
C GLU A 332 -25.55 -21.09 10.01
N PRO A 333 -25.31 -20.58 11.22
CA PRO A 333 -25.83 -19.28 11.68
C PRO A 333 -25.32 -18.09 10.87
N TYR A 334 -24.20 -18.26 10.15
CA TYR A 334 -23.66 -17.28 9.21
C TYR A 334 -24.70 -16.81 8.19
N HIS A 335 -25.51 -17.72 7.63
CA HIS A 335 -26.53 -17.36 6.65
C HIS A 335 -27.70 -16.57 7.27
N LEU A 336 -28.02 -16.84 8.53
CA LEU A 336 -29.03 -16.10 9.28
C LEU A 336 -28.56 -14.66 9.59
N LEU A 337 -27.27 -14.51 9.95
CA LEU A 337 -26.62 -13.21 10.12
C LEU A 337 -26.70 -12.38 8.83
N LEU A 338 -26.32 -12.96 7.69
CA LEU A 338 -26.41 -12.27 6.39
C LEU A 338 -27.85 -11.90 6.02
N SER A 339 -28.81 -12.80 6.27
CA SER A 339 -30.24 -12.54 6.04
C SER A 339 -30.72 -11.29 6.80
N GLU A 340 -30.34 -11.14 8.07
CA GLU A 340 -30.73 -9.97 8.86
C GLU A 340 -30.04 -8.68 8.41
N ILE A 341 -28.78 -8.75 8.02
CA ILE A 341 -28.06 -7.60 7.45
C ILE A 341 -28.79 -7.10 6.19
N LEU A 342 -29.19 -8.01 5.30
CA LEU A 342 -29.94 -7.66 4.09
C LEU A 342 -31.31 -7.04 4.41
N LYS A 343 -31.98 -7.49 5.48
CA LYS A 343 -33.22 -6.83 5.95
C LYS A 343 -32.98 -5.39 6.39
N ILE A 344 -31.88 -5.15 7.11
CA ILE A 344 -31.49 -3.80 7.58
C ILE A 344 -31.10 -2.91 6.40
N GLU A 345 -30.41 -3.43 5.39
CA GLU A 345 -30.05 -2.69 4.19
C GLU A 345 -31.29 -2.34 3.33
N LYS A 346 -32.25 -3.26 3.23
CA LYS A 346 -33.53 -3.03 2.55
C LYS A 346 -34.40 -2.00 3.27
N ASP A 347 -34.65 -2.23 4.55
CA ASP A 347 -35.60 -1.45 5.36
C ASP A 347 -34.85 -0.83 6.55
N LYS A 348 -34.06 0.21 6.27
CA LYS A 348 -33.19 0.89 7.24
C LYS A 348 -33.94 1.26 8.53
N PRO A 349 -33.56 0.69 9.69
CA PRO A 349 -34.11 1.10 10.98
C PRO A 349 -33.85 2.57 11.28
N ILE A 350 -34.80 3.23 11.94
CA ILE A 350 -34.73 4.67 12.31
C ILE A 350 -33.47 4.98 13.13
N ASN A 351 -32.99 4.01 13.93
CA ASN A 351 -31.84 4.16 14.81
C ASN A 351 -30.88 2.96 14.66
N GLY A 352 -29.59 3.23 14.51
CA GLY A 352 -28.55 2.20 14.42
C GLY A 352 -28.44 1.29 15.65
N HIS A 353 -28.88 1.73 16.83
CA HIS A 353 -28.95 0.86 18.01
C HIS A 353 -29.95 -0.28 17.86
N ILE A 354 -31.05 -0.05 17.14
CA ILE A 354 -32.06 -1.09 16.85
C ILE A 354 -31.45 -2.11 15.88
N ALA A 355 -30.77 -1.64 14.83
CA ALA A 355 -30.06 -2.49 13.89
C ALA A 355 -28.97 -3.33 14.58
N GLU A 356 -28.15 -2.72 15.44
CA GLU A 356 -27.12 -3.42 16.23
C GLU A 356 -27.73 -4.50 17.12
N GLN A 357 -28.86 -4.21 17.78
CA GLN A 357 -29.54 -5.17 18.66
C GLN A 357 -30.17 -6.33 17.87
N GLN A 358 -30.80 -6.05 16.73
CA GLN A 358 -31.36 -7.08 15.84
C GLN A 358 -30.29 -8.08 15.39
N ILE A 359 -29.15 -7.56 14.90
CA ILE A 359 -28.02 -8.40 14.50
C ILE A 359 -27.45 -9.18 15.69
N SER A 360 -27.25 -8.51 16.83
CA SER A 360 -26.63 -9.13 17.99
C SER A 360 -27.47 -10.27 18.56
N ASN A 361 -28.79 -10.11 18.60
CA ASN A 361 -29.74 -11.10 19.14
C ASN A 361 -29.75 -12.42 18.35
N ILE A 362 -29.45 -12.38 17.06
CA ILE A 362 -29.47 -13.58 16.20
C ILE A 362 -28.39 -14.58 16.58
N ILE A 363 -27.25 -14.09 17.08
CA ILE A 363 -26.09 -14.95 17.34
C ILE A 363 -25.80 -15.19 18.82
N VAL A 364 -26.65 -14.69 19.74
CA VAL A 364 -26.45 -14.85 21.20
C VAL A 364 -26.37 -16.31 21.63
N ASP A 365 -27.12 -17.18 20.95
CA ASP A 365 -27.20 -18.60 21.30
C ASP A 365 -26.09 -19.43 20.64
N TYR A 366 -25.19 -18.82 19.86
CA TYR A 366 -24.11 -19.50 19.14
C TYR A 366 -22.75 -19.03 19.66
N ASN A 367 -22.01 -19.95 20.30
CA ASN A 367 -20.65 -19.68 20.79
C ASN A 367 -19.61 -19.92 19.68
N ASP A 368 -19.55 -19.02 18.71
CA ASP A 368 -18.65 -19.08 17.55
C ASP A 368 -17.84 -17.78 17.40
N GLU A 369 -16.53 -17.88 17.63
CA GLU A 369 -15.60 -16.76 17.58
C GLU A 369 -15.46 -16.14 16.18
N VAL A 370 -15.54 -16.97 15.12
CA VAL A 370 -15.46 -16.50 13.72
C VAL A 370 -16.71 -15.70 13.37
N LEU A 371 -17.87 -16.19 13.79
CA LEU A 371 -19.15 -15.52 13.61
C LEU A 371 -19.23 -14.19 14.38
N ASP A 372 -18.66 -14.13 15.59
CA ASP A 372 -18.58 -12.90 16.38
C ASP A 372 -17.71 -11.82 15.72
N VAL A 373 -16.63 -12.23 15.05
CA VAL A 373 -15.81 -11.34 14.25
C VAL A 373 -16.57 -10.83 13.02
N GLU A 374 -17.25 -11.72 12.28
CA GLU A 374 -18.08 -11.34 11.13
C GLU A 374 -19.15 -10.33 11.54
N LYS A 375 -19.88 -10.61 12.63
CA LYS A 375 -20.86 -9.69 13.21
C LYS A 375 -20.23 -8.33 13.49
N SER A 376 -19.11 -8.31 14.21
CA SER A 376 -18.45 -7.06 14.61
C SER A 376 -18.02 -6.24 13.39
N TYR A 377 -17.46 -6.89 12.37
CA TYR A 377 -17.08 -6.22 11.12
C TYR A 377 -18.31 -5.61 10.40
N ARG A 378 -19.38 -6.39 10.21
CA ARG A 378 -20.61 -5.95 9.52
C ARG A 378 -21.31 -4.82 10.26
N ILE A 379 -21.46 -4.93 11.58
CA ILE A 379 -22.03 -3.87 12.43
C ILE A 379 -21.16 -2.60 12.34
N GLY A 380 -19.83 -2.75 12.35
CA GLY A 380 -18.90 -1.64 12.17
C GLY A 380 -19.12 -0.89 10.85
N ARG A 381 -19.28 -1.63 9.74
CA ARG A 381 -19.58 -1.05 8.42
C ARG A 381 -20.94 -0.35 8.40
N ILE A 382 -22.00 -0.96 8.95
CA ILE A 382 -23.33 -0.34 9.03
C ILE A 382 -23.26 0.98 9.83
N TRP A 383 -22.57 1.00 10.98
CA TRP A 383 -22.41 2.23 11.75
C TRP A 383 -21.65 3.32 11.00
N PHE A 384 -20.65 2.94 10.20
CA PHE A 384 -19.84 3.88 9.43
C PHE A 384 -20.58 4.39 8.18
N GLU A 385 -21.05 3.48 7.33
CA GLU A 385 -21.57 3.76 5.98
C GLU A 385 -23.05 4.17 6.00
N VAL A 386 -23.86 3.58 6.88
CA VAL A 386 -25.32 3.80 6.90
C VAL A 386 -25.71 4.87 7.93
N TYR A 387 -25.08 4.87 9.11
CA TYR A 387 -25.44 5.75 10.22
C TYR A 387 -24.43 6.87 10.51
N ASN A 388 -23.32 6.97 9.77
CA ASN A 388 -22.31 8.02 9.91
C ASN A 388 -21.82 8.23 11.36
N SER A 389 -21.60 7.13 12.10
CA SER A 389 -21.12 7.13 13.49
C SER A 389 -19.71 6.54 13.61
N PRO A 390 -18.64 7.35 13.45
CA PRO A 390 -17.26 6.88 13.55
C PRO A 390 -16.91 6.25 14.90
N TYR A 391 -17.49 6.75 16.00
CA TYR A 391 -17.25 6.21 17.33
C TYR A 391 -17.71 4.76 17.46
N LYS A 392 -18.97 4.48 17.09
CA LYS A 392 -19.52 3.13 17.16
C LYS A 392 -18.80 2.19 16.19
N ALA A 393 -18.58 2.65 14.96
CA ALA A 393 -17.84 1.90 13.95
C ALA A 393 -16.46 1.48 14.47
N TYR A 394 -15.69 2.42 15.02
CA TYR A 394 -14.35 2.15 15.57
C TYR A 394 -14.38 1.12 16.72
N CYS A 395 -15.35 1.22 17.64
CA CYS A 395 -15.50 0.25 18.72
C CYS A 395 -15.72 -1.18 18.20
N HIS A 396 -16.56 -1.36 17.16
CA HIS A 396 -16.81 -2.67 16.58
C HIS A 396 -15.61 -3.17 15.76
N PHE A 397 -14.97 -2.32 14.96
CA PHE A 397 -13.76 -2.71 14.24
C PHE A 397 -12.58 -3.06 15.15
N LYS A 398 -12.53 -2.52 16.38
CA LYS A 398 -11.53 -2.91 17.38
C LYS A 398 -11.74 -4.32 17.94
N ASN A 399 -12.98 -4.82 17.90
CA ASN A 399 -13.34 -6.16 18.36
C ASN A 399 -13.15 -7.24 17.28
N VAL A 400 -12.89 -6.85 16.03
CA VAL A 400 -12.45 -7.78 14.98
C VAL A 400 -11.08 -8.31 15.38
N LEU A 401 -10.97 -9.64 15.54
CA LEU A 401 -9.74 -10.31 15.95
C LEU A 401 -8.55 -9.82 15.11
N LYS A 402 -7.44 -9.53 15.78
CA LYS A 402 -6.18 -9.13 15.14
C LYS A 402 -5.37 -10.34 14.69
N ILE A 403 -6.03 -11.40 14.21
CA ILE A 403 -5.37 -12.62 13.78
C ILE A 403 -5.18 -12.58 12.26
N CYS A 404 -3.99 -13.03 11.85
CA CYS A 404 -3.45 -12.99 10.49
C CYS A 404 -4.30 -13.75 9.44
N ASN A 405 -5.14 -14.70 9.85
CA ASN A 405 -5.88 -15.58 8.93
C ASN A 405 -7.36 -15.21 8.72
N ASN A 406 -7.83 -14.09 9.30
CA ASN A 406 -9.21 -13.65 9.09
C ASN A 406 -9.29 -12.62 7.96
N ILE A 407 -10.12 -12.90 6.94
CA ILE A 407 -10.31 -12.07 5.76
C ILE A 407 -10.74 -10.63 6.08
N HIS A 408 -11.42 -10.42 7.22
CA HIS A 408 -11.89 -9.11 7.66
C HIS A 408 -10.90 -8.35 8.54
N SER A 409 -9.80 -8.97 9.00
CA SER A 409 -8.77 -8.30 9.81
C SER A 409 -8.11 -7.14 9.05
N VAL A 410 -7.75 -7.38 7.78
CA VAL A 410 -7.15 -6.38 6.89
C VAL A 410 -8.12 -5.23 6.64
N ASP A 411 -9.37 -5.54 6.30
CA ASP A 411 -10.38 -4.51 6.06
C ASP A 411 -10.67 -3.70 7.32
N ALA A 412 -10.83 -4.35 8.47
CA ALA A 412 -11.05 -3.65 9.74
C ALA A 412 -9.86 -2.74 10.09
N ALA A 413 -8.62 -3.17 9.83
CA ALA A 413 -7.43 -2.32 9.97
C ALA A 413 -7.50 -1.09 9.06
N LYS A 414 -7.86 -1.26 7.78
CA LYS A 414 -8.08 -0.15 6.84
C LYS A 414 -9.14 0.82 7.36
N TYR A 415 -10.28 0.33 7.86
CA TYR A 415 -11.33 1.19 8.42
C TYR A 415 -10.89 1.91 9.71
N ARG A 416 -10.17 1.24 10.62
CA ARG A 416 -9.65 1.87 11.85
C ARG A 416 -8.67 3.00 11.51
N MET A 417 -7.73 2.76 10.61
CA MET A 417 -6.79 3.77 10.11
C MET A 417 -7.53 4.91 9.40
N LYS A 418 -8.50 4.62 8.53
CA LYS A 418 -9.32 5.65 7.85
C LYS A 418 -10.09 6.53 8.84
N ILE A 419 -10.65 5.94 9.89
CA ILE A 419 -11.39 6.66 10.92
C ILE A 419 -10.46 7.52 11.78
N LEU A 420 -9.31 7.01 12.20
CA LEU A 420 -8.36 7.78 13.02
C LEU A 420 -7.53 8.79 12.22
N GLY A 421 -7.32 8.54 10.94
CA GLY A 421 -6.61 9.42 10.01
C GLY A 421 -7.39 10.71 9.79
N ASN A 422 -8.71 10.60 9.58
CA ASN A 422 -9.58 11.77 9.42
C ASN A 422 -9.80 12.50 10.75
N HIS A 423 -9.30 13.74 10.84
CA HIS A 423 -9.42 14.59 12.02
C HIS A 423 -10.87 14.79 12.48
N GLY A 424 -11.82 14.96 11.55
CA GLY A 424 -13.24 15.09 11.87
C GLY A 424 -13.84 13.85 12.53
N HIS A 425 -13.50 12.67 12.00
CA HIS A 425 -13.93 11.38 12.58
C HIS A 425 -13.27 11.12 13.93
N ALA A 426 -11.95 11.34 14.04
CA ALA A 426 -11.18 11.18 15.27
C ALA A 426 -11.72 12.05 16.42
N ASN A 427 -12.10 13.29 16.11
CA ASN A 427 -12.69 14.22 17.07
C ASN A 427 -14.06 13.73 17.59
N LYS A 428 -14.84 13.03 16.76
CA LYS A 428 -16.10 12.38 17.19
C LYS A 428 -15.84 11.20 18.14
N ILE A 429 -14.69 10.51 18.02
CA ILE A 429 -14.32 9.40 18.91
C ILE A 429 -13.94 9.89 20.31
N ILE A 430 -13.08 10.91 20.39
CA ILE A 430 -12.54 11.40 21.67
C ILE A 430 -13.50 12.38 22.36
N LYS A 431 -14.45 12.95 21.60
CA LYS A 431 -15.30 14.12 21.94
C LYS A 431 -14.45 15.39 22.04
N ILE A 432 -14.81 16.42 21.27
CA ILE A 432 -14.06 17.69 21.12
C ILE A 432 -13.66 18.34 22.46
N GLY A 433 -14.54 18.32 23.46
CA GLY A 433 -14.24 18.87 24.80
C GLY A 433 -13.19 18.08 25.60
N TYR A 434 -13.00 16.79 25.29
CA TYR A 434 -12.03 15.92 25.94
C TYR A 434 -10.63 16.07 25.35
N GLN A 435 -10.49 16.40 24.06
CA GLN A 435 -9.18 16.66 23.46
C GLN A 435 -8.51 17.90 24.03
N ARG A 436 -9.26 18.99 24.27
CA ARG A 436 -8.72 20.18 24.96
C ARG A 436 -8.21 19.86 26.37
N LYS A 437 -8.80 18.86 27.03
CA LYS A 437 -8.41 18.42 28.37
C LYS A 437 -7.28 17.37 28.35
N TYR A 438 -7.19 16.56 27.30
CA TYR A 438 -6.21 15.47 27.14
C TYR A 438 -5.64 15.47 25.71
N PRO A 439 -4.77 16.44 25.37
CA PRO A 439 -4.28 16.64 24.01
C PRO A 439 -3.47 15.45 23.48
N ASP A 440 -2.85 14.67 24.37
CA ASP A 440 -1.99 13.54 24.03
C ASP A 440 -2.76 12.27 23.61
N ARG A 441 -4.08 12.23 23.82
CA ARG A 441 -4.88 11.01 23.63
C ARG A 441 -4.99 10.61 22.15
N LEU A 442 -5.24 11.57 21.25
CA LEU A 442 -5.37 11.25 19.82
C LEU A 442 -4.04 10.79 19.21
N PRO A 443 -2.92 11.53 19.40
CA PRO A 443 -1.62 11.07 18.91
C PRO A 443 -1.25 9.67 19.40
N THR A 444 -1.45 9.38 20.69
CA THR A 444 -1.18 8.06 21.26
C THR A 444 -2.04 6.97 20.62
N MET A 445 -3.35 7.22 20.45
CA MET A 445 -4.25 6.26 19.78
C MET A 445 -3.83 5.97 18.34
N ARG A 446 -3.33 6.96 17.60
CA ARG A 446 -2.85 6.78 16.23
C ARG A 446 -1.55 5.98 16.17
N VAL A 447 -0.61 6.22 17.07
CA VAL A 447 0.61 5.39 17.22
C VAL A 447 0.23 3.95 17.56
N ASP A 448 -0.63 3.74 18.55
CA ASP A 448 -1.09 2.40 18.91
C ASP A 448 -1.78 1.69 17.74
N GLU A 449 -2.61 2.39 16.97
CA GLU A 449 -3.26 1.81 15.79
C GLU A 449 -2.26 1.43 14.70
N LEU A 450 -1.23 2.25 14.46
CA LEU A 450 -0.17 1.93 13.50
C LEU A 450 0.51 0.61 13.86
N PHE A 451 0.96 0.46 15.11
CA PHE A 451 1.55 -0.80 15.60
C PHE A 451 0.58 -1.99 15.50
N ASN A 452 -0.68 -1.78 15.85
CA ASN A 452 -1.70 -2.84 15.86
C ASN A 452 -2.06 -3.36 14.46
N SER A 453 -1.89 -2.54 13.43
CA SER A 453 -2.38 -2.83 12.08
C SER A 453 -1.25 -3.13 11.08
N LEU A 454 0.00 -2.76 11.35
CA LEU A 454 1.11 -2.89 10.40
C LEU A 454 1.30 -4.33 9.88
N LEU A 455 1.51 -5.30 10.77
CA LEU A 455 1.69 -6.70 10.36
C LEU A 455 0.42 -7.32 9.78
N ILE A 456 -0.76 -6.89 10.25
CA ILE A 456 -2.04 -7.33 9.66
C ILE A 456 -2.10 -6.91 8.19
N LEU A 457 -1.78 -5.65 7.90
CA LEU A 457 -1.85 -5.09 6.55
C LEU A 457 -0.90 -5.75 5.56
N THR A 458 0.21 -6.34 6.01
CA THR A 458 1.10 -7.10 5.09
C THR A 458 0.41 -8.33 4.45
N HIS A 459 -0.75 -8.77 4.94
CA HIS A 459 -1.56 -9.83 4.31
C HIS A 459 -2.27 -9.35 3.02
N ASP A 460 -2.18 -8.06 2.74
CA ASP A 460 -2.53 -7.45 1.46
C ASP A 460 -1.23 -7.06 0.74
N ASP A 461 -1.07 -7.48 -0.52
CA ASP A 461 0.08 -7.14 -1.37
C ASP A 461 0.25 -5.60 -1.52
N LYS A 462 -0.81 -4.81 -1.25
CA LYS A 462 -0.81 -3.33 -1.27
C LYS A 462 -1.03 -2.69 0.11
N GLY A 463 -0.95 -3.46 1.20
CA GLY A 463 -1.22 -2.96 2.55
C GLY A 463 -0.29 -1.83 3.00
N TYR A 464 0.94 -1.80 2.48
CA TYR A 464 1.91 -0.76 2.82
C TYR A 464 1.49 0.66 2.44
N LEU A 465 0.74 0.80 1.35
CA LEU A 465 0.16 2.07 0.94
C LEU A 465 -0.83 2.59 1.99
N THR A 466 -1.58 1.70 2.63
CA THR A 466 -2.60 2.09 3.63
C THR A 466 -1.95 2.71 4.88
N TRP A 467 -0.90 2.10 5.43
CA TRP A 467 -0.26 2.68 6.61
C TRP A 467 0.57 3.91 6.27
N GLN A 468 1.11 3.97 5.03
CA GLN A 468 1.82 5.14 4.55
C GLN A 468 0.87 6.34 4.49
N ASP A 469 -0.27 6.20 3.79
CA ASP A 469 -1.31 7.24 3.76
C ASP A 469 -1.77 7.63 5.17
N PHE A 470 -1.88 6.66 6.08
CA PHE A 470 -2.23 6.93 7.48
C PHE A 470 -1.18 7.74 8.23
N ILE A 471 0.11 7.47 8.05
CA ILE A 471 1.20 8.26 8.63
C ILE A 471 1.11 9.69 8.09
N ASP A 472 0.95 9.82 6.78
CA ASP A 472 1.06 11.06 6.03
C ASP A 472 -0.12 12.01 6.28
N ASP A 473 -1.34 11.49 6.35
CA ASP A 473 -2.57 12.29 6.47
C ASP A 473 -2.97 12.60 7.91
N SER A 474 -2.49 11.81 8.87
CA SER A 474 -3.02 11.89 10.23
C SER A 474 -2.28 12.90 11.09
N GLN A 475 -0.96 13.00 11.02
CA GLN A 475 -0.15 13.85 11.91
C GLN A 475 1.14 14.30 11.22
N ASN A 476 1.68 15.43 11.66
CA ASN A 476 3.00 15.86 11.24
C ASN A 476 4.11 15.01 11.86
N GLN A 477 5.31 15.10 11.31
CA GLN A 477 6.45 14.28 11.69
C GLN A 477 6.90 14.53 13.14
N GLN A 478 6.88 15.77 13.63
CA GLN A 478 7.31 16.09 14.99
C GLN A 478 6.42 15.41 16.04
N THR A 479 5.10 15.48 15.83
CA THR A 479 4.11 14.79 16.67
C THR A 479 4.36 13.29 16.61
N TRP A 480 4.50 12.71 15.41
CA TRP A 480 4.83 11.29 15.27
C TRP A 480 6.09 10.90 16.05
N LYS A 481 7.22 11.59 15.86
CA LYS A 481 8.49 11.30 16.54
C LYS A 481 8.33 11.33 18.06
N LYS A 482 7.62 12.32 18.61
CA LYS A 482 7.40 12.46 20.06
C LYS A 482 6.68 11.25 20.65
N TYR A 483 5.53 10.84 20.10
CA TYR A 483 4.76 9.74 20.67
C TYR A 483 5.31 8.37 20.29
N LEU A 484 5.97 8.24 19.14
CA LEU A 484 6.70 7.04 18.75
C LEU A 484 7.92 6.80 19.66
N SER A 485 8.63 7.84 20.09
CA SER A 485 9.72 7.78 21.10
C SER A 485 9.24 7.10 22.38
N LYS A 486 8.14 7.58 22.93
CA LYS A 486 7.53 6.99 24.13
C LYS A 486 7.12 5.54 23.91
N LYS A 487 6.37 5.27 22.83
CA LYS A 487 5.91 3.90 22.51
C LYS A 487 7.07 2.92 22.31
N THR A 488 8.15 3.37 21.69
CA THR A 488 9.33 2.54 21.44
C THR A 488 9.97 2.12 22.76
N ILE A 489 10.18 3.04 23.70
CA ILE A 489 10.71 2.69 25.02
C ILE A 489 9.76 1.75 25.78
N ASP A 490 8.44 2.01 25.75
CA ASP A 490 7.45 1.14 26.40
C ASP A 490 7.53 -0.31 25.87
N VAL A 491 7.70 -0.49 24.55
CA VAL A 491 7.88 -1.80 23.93
C VAL A 491 9.22 -2.42 24.31
N LEU A 492 10.32 -1.67 24.25
CA LEU A 492 11.65 -2.18 24.61
C LEU A 492 11.71 -2.62 26.09
N GLN A 493 11.05 -1.89 26.99
CA GLN A 493 10.93 -2.26 28.40
C GLN A 493 10.11 -3.55 28.59
N SER A 494 9.02 -3.72 27.85
CA SER A 494 8.15 -4.90 27.99
C SER A 494 8.79 -6.19 27.47
N ILE A 495 9.69 -6.08 26.47
CA ILE A 495 10.43 -7.23 25.91
C ILE A 495 11.79 -7.45 26.55
N ASN A 496 12.30 -6.50 27.36
CA ASN A 496 13.63 -6.58 27.96
C ASN A 496 13.86 -7.90 28.71
N SER A 497 12.86 -8.41 29.44
CA SER A 497 12.97 -9.69 30.15
C SER A 497 12.73 -10.93 29.27
N LYS A 498 12.31 -10.76 28.02
CA LYS A 498 11.95 -11.85 27.09
C LYS A 498 13.09 -12.23 26.13
N ILE A 499 14.11 -11.40 26.01
CA ILE A 499 15.27 -11.64 25.11
C ILE A 499 16.47 -12.09 25.94
N GLU A 500 16.98 -13.28 25.67
CA GLU A 500 18.25 -13.78 26.21
C GLU A 500 19.31 -13.90 25.09
N ILE A 501 20.59 -13.71 25.44
CA ILE A 501 21.70 -13.87 24.47
C ILE A 501 21.75 -15.31 23.93
N SER A 502 21.35 -16.29 24.74
CA SER A 502 21.20 -17.69 24.35
C SER A 502 20.18 -17.92 23.24
N ASP A 503 19.26 -16.98 22.97
CA ASP A 503 18.30 -17.11 21.87
C ASP A 503 18.97 -16.97 20.49
N ILE A 504 20.18 -16.37 20.42
CA ILE A 504 20.98 -16.32 19.19
C ILE A 504 21.29 -17.73 18.70
N ASP A 505 21.62 -18.64 19.61
CA ASP A 505 21.96 -20.02 19.29
C ASP A 505 20.74 -20.85 18.86
N LYS A 506 19.51 -20.33 19.01
CA LYS A 506 18.28 -21.00 18.56
C LYS A 506 17.91 -20.64 17.12
N SER A 507 18.27 -19.44 16.67
CA SER A 507 17.91 -18.93 15.35
C SER A 507 18.41 -19.82 14.20
N ILE A 508 17.56 -20.04 13.21
CA ILE A 508 17.83 -20.82 11.99
C ILE A 508 19.11 -20.31 11.30
N MET A 509 19.36 -19.00 11.33
CA MET A 509 20.58 -18.42 10.77
C MET A 509 21.86 -18.96 11.43
N ALA A 510 21.90 -19.05 12.77
CA ALA A 510 23.07 -19.54 13.51
C ALA A 510 23.27 -21.05 13.38
N ASN A 511 22.17 -21.81 13.28
CA ASN A 511 22.21 -23.28 13.28
C ASN A 511 22.32 -23.89 11.88
N ARG A 512 21.43 -23.49 10.98
CA ARG A 512 21.24 -24.14 9.67
C ARG A 512 22.00 -23.45 8.55
N PHE A 513 22.05 -22.12 8.56
CA PHE A 513 22.58 -21.35 7.43
C PHE A 513 23.96 -20.73 7.66
N LYS A 514 24.55 -20.90 8.85
CA LYS A 514 25.89 -20.43 9.20
C LYS A 514 26.96 -20.78 8.15
N ASP A 515 26.85 -21.97 7.55
CA ASP A 515 27.81 -22.47 6.58
C ASP A 515 27.34 -22.43 5.12
N ASN A 516 26.15 -21.90 4.84
CA ASN A 516 25.60 -21.81 3.49
C ASN A 516 26.42 -20.83 2.60
N GLU A 517 26.92 -21.33 1.46
CA GLU A 517 27.83 -20.55 0.58
C GLU A 517 27.14 -19.35 -0.06
N LEU A 518 25.88 -19.48 -0.50
CA LEU A 518 25.12 -18.39 -1.12
C LEU A 518 24.86 -17.27 -0.13
N ILE A 519 24.44 -17.62 1.10
CA ILE A 519 24.22 -16.65 2.18
C ILE A 519 25.54 -15.98 2.57
N LYS A 520 26.65 -16.72 2.65
CA LYS A 520 27.99 -16.14 2.86
C LYS A 520 28.37 -15.15 1.75
N MET A 521 28.07 -15.44 0.48
CA MET A 521 28.35 -14.52 -0.63
C MET A 521 27.55 -13.22 -0.53
N VAL A 522 26.23 -13.30 -0.31
CA VAL A 522 25.40 -12.09 -0.22
C VAL A 522 25.63 -11.29 1.07
N THR A 523 26.30 -11.87 2.07
CA THR A 523 26.69 -11.19 3.32
C THR A 523 28.15 -10.71 3.34
N MET A 524 28.93 -10.90 2.26
CA MET A 524 30.34 -10.46 2.17
C MET A 524 30.53 -8.96 2.42
N TYR A 525 29.52 -8.13 2.08
CA TYR A 525 29.56 -6.69 2.32
C TYR A 525 29.70 -6.31 3.80
N LYS A 526 29.37 -7.23 4.72
CA LYS A 526 29.50 -7.02 6.17
C LYS A 526 30.95 -7.13 6.65
N SER A 527 31.83 -7.84 5.93
CA SER A 527 33.18 -8.19 6.40
C SER A 527 34.31 -7.75 5.48
N LEU A 528 34.02 -7.37 4.22
CA LEU A 528 35.03 -7.06 3.21
C LEU A 528 34.73 -5.76 2.45
N SER A 529 35.80 -5.13 1.96
CA SER A 529 35.72 -4.08 0.94
C SER A 529 35.49 -4.77 -0.40
N LEU A 530 34.30 -4.65 -0.99
CA LEU A 530 34.02 -5.20 -2.32
C LEU A 530 34.46 -4.20 -3.39
N SER A 531 34.99 -4.71 -4.50
CA SER A 531 35.25 -3.90 -5.70
C SER A 531 33.95 -3.60 -6.46
N ASP A 532 33.94 -2.55 -7.28
CA ASP A 532 32.78 -2.20 -8.12
C ASP A 532 32.36 -3.37 -9.04
N GLU A 533 33.31 -4.14 -9.54
CA GLU A 533 33.06 -5.34 -10.36
C GLU A 533 32.36 -6.45 -9.55
N GLN A 534 32.76 -6.67 -8.30
CA GLN A 534 32.09 -7.62 -7.40
C GLN A 534 30.68 -7.16 -7.02
N ILE A 535 30.49 -5.86 -6.79
CA ILE A 535 29.16 -5.27 -6.54
C ILE A 535 28.25 -5.50 -7.73
N GLN A 536 28.72 -5.16 -8.93
CA GLN A 536 27.95 -5.35 -10.15
C GLN A 536 27.64 -6.83 -10.38
N THR A 537 28.59 -7.72 -10.10
CA THR A 537 28.39 -9.18 -10.17
C THR A 537 27.30 -9.65 -9.21
N ILE A 538 27.33 -9.24 -7.93
CA ILE A 538 26.31 -9.61 -6.94
C ILE A 538 24.94 -9.03 -7.35
N LYS A 539 24.91 -7.79 -7.82
CA LYS A 539 23.69 -7.11 -8.30
C LYS A 539 23.06 -7.85 -9.48
N GLU A 540 23.85 -8.21 -10.49
CA GLU A 540 23.38 -8.96 -11.67
C GLU A 540 23.01 -10.40 -11.33
N ALA A 541 23.72 -11.04 -10.40
CA ALA A 541 23.51 -12.43 -10.00
C ALA A 541 22.46 -12.60 -8.88
N SER A 542 21.85 -11.53 -8.37
CA SER A 542 20.94 -11.59 -7.20
C SER A 542 19.80 -12.59 -7.38
N GLU A 543 19.08 -12.53 -8.51
CA GLU A 543 18.02 -13.51 -8.81
C GLU A 543 18.59 -14.90 -9.11
N SER A 544 19.82 -14.99 -9.65
CA SER A 544 20.51 -16.27 -9.86
C SER A 544 20.93 -16.94 -8.54
N PHE A 545 21.23 -16.18 -7.48
CA PHE A 545 21.48 -16.75 -6.16
C PHE A 545 20.18 -17.30 -5.55
N ILE A 546 19.09 -16.54 -5.66
CA ILE A 546 17.78 -16.97 -5.17
C ILE A 546 17.29 -18.22 -5.90
N ALA A 547 17.51 -18.29 -7.22
CA ALA A 547 17.26 -19.44 -8.07
C ALA A 547 17.97 -20.73 -7.63
N GLN A 548 19.09 -20.60 -6.92
CA GLN A 548 19.91 -21.73 -6.47
C GLN A 548 19.52 -22.22 -5.07
N ALA A 549 18.56 -21.58 -4.41
CA ALA A 549 18.07 -22.00 -3.10
C ALA A 549 17.51 -23.43 -3.14
N GLU A 550 17.91 -24.27 -2.17
CA GLU A 550 17.48 -25.67 -2.11
C GLU A 550 16.07 -25.82 -1.53
N ASN A 551 15.59 -24.84 -0.76
CA ASN A 551 14.30 -24.86 -0.08
C ASN A 551 13.73 -23.43 0.12
N LYS A 552 12.44 -23.33 0.49
CA LYS A 552 11.75 -22.04 0.62
C LYS A 552 12.32 -21.18 1.74
N MET A 553 12.73 -21.79 2.84
CA MET A 553 13.38 -21.06 3.94
C MET A 553 14.69 -20.41 3.47
N GLU A 554 15.53 -21.11 2.71
CA GLU A 554 16.75 -20.54 2.14
C GLU A 554 16.47 -19.40 1.15
N GLU A 555 15.47 -19.53 0.27
CA GLU A 555 15.03 -18.44 -0.61
C GLU A 555 14.64 -17.19 0.19
N ILE A 556 13.88 -17.36 1.27
CA ILE A 556 13.43 -16.27 2.15
C ILE A 556 14.65 -15.52 2.73
N TRP A 557 15.62 -16.25 3.27
CA TRP A 557 16.83 -15.66 3.87
C TRP A 557 17.75 -15.00 2.82
N LEU A 558 17.91 -15.59 1.65
CA LEU A 558 18.69 -15.00 0.55
C LEU A 558 18.06 -13.67 0.10
N ARG A 559 16.74 -13.62 -0.09
CA ARG A 559 16.03 -12.39 -0.44
C ARG A 559 16.20 -11.29 0.62
N TYR A 560 16.15 -11.66 1.90
CA TYR A 560 16.39 -10.72 2.99
C TYR A 560 17.79 -10.10 2.95
N TYR A 561 18.85 -10.91 2.83
CA TYR A 561 20.22 -10.37 2.80
C TYR A 561 20.57 -9.65 1.49
N ILE A 562 19.97 -10.04 0.36
CA ILE A 562 20.06 -9.27 -0.89
C ILE A 562 19.42 -7.89 -0.72
N ALA A 563 18.27 -7.80 -0.04
CA ALA A 563 17.67 -6.50 0.28
C ALA A 563 18.64 -5.64 1.12
N ASN A 564 19.28 -6.21 2.14
CA ASN A 564 20.24 -5.49 2.98
C ASN A 564 21.52 -5.09 2.22
N PHE A 565 21.99 -5.91 1.28
CA PHE A 565 23.06 -5.55 0.36
C PHE A 565 22.68 -4.33 -0.49
N PHE A 566 21.46 -4.31 -1.05
CA PHE A 566 20.98 -3.15 -1.82
C PHE A 566 20.84 -1.90 -0.97
N ILE A 567 20.39 -2.02 0.28
CA ILE A 567 20.38 -0.90 1.24
C ILE A 567 21.79 -0.35 1.43
N TYR A 568 22.78 -1.23 1.66
CA TYR A 568 24.18 -0.88 1.90
C TYR A 568 24.78 -0.05 0.74
N ILE A 569 24.56 -0.47 -0.50
CA ILE A 569 25.05 0.24 -1.70
C ILE A 569 24.17 1.41 -2.17
N GLY A 570 23.09 1.72 -1.44
CA GLY A 570 22.22 2.87 -1.73
C GLY A 570 21.09 2.61 -2.75
N GLU A 571 20.88 1.37 -3.17
CA GLU A 571 19.88 0.95 -4.17
C GLU A 571 18.52 0.64 -3.51
N MET A 572 17.94 1.64 -2.86
CA MET A 572 16.81 1.47 -1.94
C MET A 572 15.53 0.96 -2.61
N GLN A 573 15.31 1.31 -3.89
CA GLN A 573 14.17 0.79 -4.63
C GLN A 573 14.28 -0.72 -4.88
N LEU A 574 15.50 -1.24 -5.14
CA LEU A 574 15.71 -2.67 -5.31
C LEU A 574 15.49 -3.40 -3.99
N ALA A 575 15.98 -2.84 -2.87
CA ALA A 575 15.72 -3.38 -1.54
C ALA A 575 14.21 -3.46 -1.24
N ASN A 576 13.47 -2.37 -1.48
CA ASN A 576 12.02 -2.32 -1.31
C ASN A 576 11.28 -3.38 -2.16
N ASN A 577 11.72 -3.61 -3.39
CA ASN A 577 11.13 -4.65 -4.26
C ASN A 577 11.30 -6.05 -3.65
N HIS A 578 12.46 -6.36 -3.06
CA HIS A 578 12.69 -7.63 -2.37
C HIS A 578 11.83 -7.75 -1.10
N SER A 579 11.69 -6.68 -0.31
CA SER A 579 10.81 -6.67 0.86
C SER A 579 9.34 -6.91 0.49
N ILE A 580 8.84 -6.27 -0.57
CA ILE A 580 7.48 -6.50 -1.09
C ILE A 580 7.32 -7.94 -1.59
N THR A 581 8.35 -8.47 -2.25
CA THR A 581 8.34 -9.86 -2.73
C THR A 581 8.30 -10.84 -1.56
N LEU A 582 8.94 -10.54 -0.43
CA LEU A 582 8.83 -11.35 0.78
C LEU A 582 7.39 -11.37 1.35
N TRP A 583 6.68 -10.25 1.34
CA TRP A 583 5.25 -10.22 1.70
C TRP A 583 4.39 -11.00 0.70
N TYR A 584 4.64 -10.82 -0.59
CA TYR A 584 3.96 -11.56 -1.67
C TYR A 584 4.14 -13.07 -1.52
N LEU A 585 5.38 -13.51 -1.21
CA LEU A 585 5.70 -14.90 -0.91
C LEU A 585 4.99 -15.39 0.36
N ALA A 586 5.01 -14.61 1.43
CA ALA A 586 4.35 -14.96 2.69
C ALA A 586 2.85 -15.25 2.49
N ASN A 587 2.18 -14.50 1.61
CA ASN A 587 0.76 -14.67 1.30
C ASN A 587 0.44 -15.96 0.52
N ARG A 588 1.45 -16.66 -0.03
CA ARG A 588 1.30 -17.81 -0.94
C ARG A 588 1.93 -19.10 -0.43
N ILE A 589 2.72 -19.04 0.64
CA ILE A 589 3.31 -20.21 1.29
C ILE A 589 2.28 -20.86 2.22
N ASN A 590 2.07 -22.17 2.08
CA ASN A 590 1.14 -22.93 2.94
C ASN A 590 1.74 -23.21 4.34
N ASN A 591 3.06 -23.32 4.45
CA ASN A 591 3.74 -23.52 5.73
C ASN A 591 3.64 -22.22 6.56
N GLN A 592 2.97 -22.30 7.71
CA GLN A 592 2.71 -21.14 8.57
C GLN A 592 3.99 -20.51 9.15
N GLU A 593 5.01 -21.31 9.44
CA GLU A 593 6.29 -20.85 9.99
C GLU A 593 7.09 -20.10 8.93
N GLU A 594 7.25 -20.67 7.73
CA GLU A 594 7.90 -20.02 6.59
C GLU A 594 7.17 -18.73 6.18
N SER A 595 5.83 -18.76 6.17
CA SER A 595 5.01 -17.57 5.90
C SER A 595 5.25 -16.47 6.95
N LYS A 596 5.27 -16.84 8.25
CA LYS A 596 5.52 -15.88 9.35
C LYS A 596 6.93 -15.29 9.24
N ILE A 597 7.96 -16.10 9.03
CA ILE A 597 9.36 -15.64 8.91
C ILE A 597 9.52 -14.72 7.67
N ALA A 598 8.99 -15.11 6.51
CA ALA A 598 9.03 -14.27 5.31
C ALA A 598 8.41 -12.89 5.55
N ARG A 599 7.27 -12.85 6.24
CA ARG A 599 6.57 -11.60 6.59
C ARG A 599 7.40 -10.73 7.53
N LEU A 600 8.01 -11.31 8.56
CA LEU A 600 8.83 -10.58 9.52
C LEU A 600 10.10 -10.02 8.87
N LEU A 601 10.83 -10.82 8.09
CA LEU A 601 12.03 -10.38 7.36
C LEU A 601 11.71 -9.33 6.29
N GLY A 602 10.59 -9.48 5.57
CA GLY A 602 10.10 -8.47 4.63
C GLY A 602 9.80 -7.14 5.32
N THR A 603 9.16 -7.20 6.49
CA THR A 603 8.83 -5.99 7.28
C THR A 603 10.07 -5.33 7.87
N LEU A 604 11.05 -6.09 8.34
CA LEU A 604 12.30 -5.56 8.88
C LEU A 604 13.15 -4.90 7.79
N SER A 605 13.39 -5.58 6.67
CA SER A 605 14.16 -5.03 5.54
C SER A 605 13.50 -3.78 4.97
N TRP A 606 12.17 -3.76 4.86
CA TRP A 606 11.42 -2.56 4.50
C TRP A 606 11.66 -1.44 5.51
N GLY A 607 11.54 -1.73 6.81
CA GLY A 607 11.76 -0.75 7.87
C GLY A 607 13.16 -0.11 7.83
N VAL A 608 14.20 -0.91 7.62
CA VAL A 608 15.58 -0.44 7.48
C VAL A 608 15.73 0.44 6.22
N ALA A 609 15.20 0.00 5.07
CA ALA A 609 15.24 0.77 3.83
C ALA A 609 14.50 2.11 3.96
N GLN A 610 13.29 2.13 4.52
CA GLN A 610 12.50 3.34 4.72
C GLN A 610 13.19 4.31 5.69
N TYR A 611 13.79 3.82 6.78
CA TYR A 611 14.58 4.67 7.68
C TYR A 611 15.75 5.33 6.93
N LYS A 612 16.51 4.55 6.14
CA LYS A 612 17.64 5.07 5.35
C LYS A 612 17.20 5.97 4.19
N ASN A 613 15.93 5.92 3.78
CA ASN A 613 15.32 6.85 2.83
C ASN A 613 14.83 8.16 3.47
N GLY A 614 14.94 8.31 4.79
CA GLY A 614 14.48 9.48 5.53
C GLY A 614 13.06 9.35 6.10
N LYS A 615 12.33 8.27 5.78
CA LYS A 615 11.01 7.95 6.37
C LYS A 615 11.17 7.30 7.74
N GLU A 616 11.73 8.06 8.69
CA GLU A 616 12.09 7.54 10.01
C GLU A 616 10.90 6.94 10.78
N ILE A 617 9.71 7.53 10.67
CA ILE A 617 8.51 7.10 11.40
C ILE A 617 8.06 5.70 10.96
N GLU A 618 7.95 5.51 9.64
CA GLU A 618 7.62 4.21 9.05
C GLU A 618 8.71 3.20 9.39
N GLY A 619 9.98 3.57 9.18
CA GLY A 619 11.11 2.69 9.44
C GLY A 619 11.18 2.17 10.88
N ILE A 620 11.09 3.07 11.87
CA ILE A 620 11.12 2.70 13.28
C ILE A 620 9.89 1.89 13.67
N THR A 621 8.70 2.23 13.16
CA THR A 621 7.50 1.46 13.48
C THR A 621 7.57 0.04 12.94
N CYS A 622 8.04 -0.15 11.71
CA CYS A 622 8.29 -1.48 11.13
C CYS A 622 9.27 -2.28 11.99
N ILE A 623 10.44 -1.72 12.32
CA ILE A 623 11.46 -2.39 13.14
C ILE A 623 10.89 -2.80 14.49
N VAL A 624 10.30 -1.85 15.25
CA VAL A 624 9.79 -2.11 16.60
C VAL A 624 8.60 -3.09 16.59
N SER A 625 7.75 -3.05 15.57
CA SER A 625 6.59 -3.95 15.46
C SER A 625 6.99 -5.42 15.25
N THR A 626 8.19 -5.71 14.73
CA THR A 626 8.63 -7.07 14.45
C THR A 626 9.33 -7.76 15.63
N ILE A 627 9.82 -7.01 16.63
CA ILE A 627 10.72 -7.56 17.66
C ILE A 627 10.05 -8.66 18.48
N GLU A 628 8.83 -8.42 18.98
CA GLU A 628 8.11 -9.41 19.79
C GLU A 628 7.85 -10.70 19.00
N HIS A 629 7.55 -10.57 17.70
CA HIS A 629 7.33 -11.73 16.85
C HIS A 629 8.61 -12.49 16.49
N PHE A 630 9.76 -11.82 16.36
CA PHE A 630 11.05 -12.51 16.21
C PHE A 630 11.43 -13.31 17.46
N ILE A 631 11.07 -12.81 18.66
CA ILE A 631 11.24 -13.57 19.92
C ILE A 631 10.32 -14.80 19.91
N GLU A 632 9.06 -14.63 19.54
CA GLU A 632 8.09 -15.74 19.45
C GLU A 632 8.51 -16.83 18.46
N THR A 633 9.22 -16.48 17.38
CA THR A 633 9.72 -17.42 16.37
C THR A 633 11.15 -17.88 16.62
N GLU A 634 11.78 -17.49 17.72
CA GLU A 634 13.20 -17.78 18.03
C GLU A 634 14.21 -17.27 16.96
N GLU A 635 13.82 -16.28 16.15
CA GLU A 635 14.62 -15.70 15.05
C GLU A 635 15.11 -14.28 15.37
N ILE A 636 15.91 -14.11 16.42
CA ILE A 636 16.28 -12.78 16.92
C ILE A 636 17.44 -12.11 16.13
N ILE A 637 18.25 -12.90 15.41
CA ILE A 637 19.45 -12.43 14.68
C ILE A 637 19.18 -11.24 13.75
N PRO A 638 18.16 -11.25 12.86
CA PRO A 638 17.88 -10.14 11.96
C PRO A 638 17.69 -8.81 12.70
N PHE A 639 16.95 -8.83 13.82
CA PHE A 639 16.74 -7.65 14.64
C PHE A 639 18.06 -7.14 15.25
N LEU A 640 18.90 -8.04 15.77
CA LEU A 640 20.17 -7.67 16.38
C LEU A 640 21.16 -7.09 15.36
N GLU A 641 21.23 -7.66 14.15
CA GLU A 641 22.14 -7.22 13.10
C GLU A 641 21.72 -5.88 12.49
N ASP A 642 20.45 -5.76 12.08
CA ASP A 642 20.02 -4.66 11.21
C ASP A 642 19.05 -3.69 11.92
N GLY A 643 18.22 -4.17 12.84
CA GLY A 643 17.22 -3.36 13.56
C GLY A 643 17.81 -2.55 14.73
N LEU A 644 18.63 -3.18 15.58
CA LEU A 644 19.16 -2.58 16.80
C LEU A 644 20.08 -1.38 16.52
N GLY A 645 20.87 -1.45 15.44
CA GLY A 645 21.70 -0.35 14.98
C GLY A 645 20.89 0.88 14.55
N ILE A 646 19.78 0.67 13.84
CA ILE A 646 18.87 1.76 13.45
C ILE A 646 18.19 2.38 14.66
N LEU A 647 17.74 1.57 15.62
CA LEU A 647 17.17 2.08 16.87
C LEU A 647 18.17 2.95 17.65
N ASN A 648 19.44 2.53 17.72
CA ASN A 648 20.47 3.35 18.35
C ASN A 648 20.63 4.70 17.65
N ILE A 649 20.79 4.72 16.32
CA ILE A 649 20.90 5.96 15.54
C ILE A 649 19.69 6.87 15.80
N TRP A 650 18.47 6.32 15.77
CA TRP A 650 17.26 7.09 15.97
C TRP A 650 17.14 7.67 17.38
N ILE A 651 17.45 6.90 18.44
CA ILE A 651 17.42 7.38 19.82
C ILE A 651 18.48 8.47 20.03
N GLN A 652 19.69 8.32 19.48
CA GLN A 652 20.72 9.36 19.57
C GLN A 652 20.32 10.64 18.85
N ASN A 653 19.79 10.54 17.62
CA ASN A 653 19.33 11.69 16.84
C ASN A 653 18.15 12.41 17.51
N ASN A 654 17.37 11.70 18.32
CA ASN A 654 16.18 12.22 19.01
C ASN A 654 16.36 12.27 20.53
N LYS A 655 17.61 12.38 21.04
CA LYS A 655 17.92 12.34 22.48
C LYS A 655 17.04 13.26 23.34
N PHE A 656 16.67 14.43 22.83
CA PHE A 656 15.82 15.41 23.51
C PHE A 656 14.36 14.96 23.73
N LEU A 657 13.90 13.90 23.07
CA LEU A 657 12.58 13.32 23.24
C LEU A 657 12.51 12.30 24.39
N PHE A 658 13.64 11.91 24.97
CA PHE A 658 13.75 10.92 26.03
C PHE A 658 14.17 11.55 27.35
N SER A 659 13.63 11.06 28.46
CA SER A 659 14.17 11.36 29.80
C SER A 659 15.52 10.67 30.01
N THR A 660 16.31 11.20 30.94
CA THR A 660 17.61 10.60 31.31
C THR A 660 17.46 9.12 31.70
N THR A 661 16.41 8.78 32.44
CA THR A 661 16.11 7.39 32.85
C THR A 661 15.77 6.46 31.70
N GLU A 662 15.00 6.93 30.71
CA GLU A 662 14.64 6.14 29.52
C GLU A 662 15.86 5.92 28.63
N PHE A 663 16.69 6.95 28.50
CA PHE A 663 17.94 6.89 27.76
C PHE A 663 18.92 5.91 28.43
N ASP A 664 19.14 6.01 29.74
CA ASP A 664 20.00 5.08 30.51
C ASP A 664 19.53 3.63 30.38
N PHE A 665 18.21 3.40 30.43
CA PHE A 665 17.62 2.09 30.17
C PHE A 665 18.00 1.57 28.79
N PHE A 666 17.84 2.38 27.74
CA PHE A 666 18.17 1.96 26.38
C PHE A 666 19.65 1.61 26.23
N ILE A 667 20.56 2.37 26.85
CA ILE A 667 22.00 2.07 26.82
C ILE A 667 22.30 0.72 27.47
N HIS A 668 21.67 0.44 28.60
CA HIS A 668 21.80 -0.87 29.24
C HIS A 668 21.24 -2.00 28.35
N PHE A 669 20.06 -1.78 27.75
CA PHE A 669 19.41 -2.71 26.84
C PHE A 669 20.30 -3.02 25.61
N PHE A 670 20.80 -1.99 24.94
CA PHE A 670 21.69 -2.09 23.77
C PHE A 670 22.97 -2.85 24.11
N LYS A 671 23.63 -2.50 25.23
CA LYS A 671 24.86 -3.16 25.68
C LYS A 671 24.68 -4.65 25.93
N ARG A 672 23.57 -5.03 26.57
CA ARG A 672 23.30 -6.44 26.88
C ARG A 672 23.11 -7.28 25.62
N LEU A 673 22.51 -6.72 24.58
CA LEU A 673 22.16 -7.46 23.37
C LEU A 673 23.26 -7.47 22.30
N THR A 674 24.31 -6.68 22.46
CA THR A 674 25.39 -6.62 21.47
C THR A 674 26.57 -7.51 21.91
N PRO A 675 27.05 -8.46 21.07
CA PRO A 675 28.04 -9.46 21.47
C PRO A 675 29.39 -8.84 21.90
N GLN A 676 30.07 -9.45 22.87
CA GLN A 676 31.34 -8.95 23.47
C GLN A 676 32.49 -8.77 22.47
N ASN A 677 32.48 -9.44 21.31
CA ASN A 677 33.52 -9.34 20.29
C ASN A 677 33.29 -8.22 19.25
N ALA A 678 32.15 -7.51 19.32
CA ALA A 678 31.90 -6.35 18.48
C ALA A 678 32.58 -5.12 19.11
N ASN A 679 33.83 -4.86 18.72
CA ASN A 679 34.62 -3.70 19.19
C ASN A 679 33.97 -2.31 18.93
N GLN A 680 32.86 -2.25 18.18
CA GLN A 680 32.05 -1.04 18.01
C GLN A 680 31.21 -0.70 19.25
N ASN A 681 30.98 -1.66 20.15
CA ASN A 681 30.06 -1.50 21.28
C ASN A 681 30.55 -0.47 22.30
N GLU A 682 31.85 -0.44 22.54
CA GLU A 682 32.47 0.51 23.46
C GLU A 682 32.35 1.94 22.93
N VAL A 683 32.52 2.14 21.61
CA VAL A 683 32.35 3.45 20.96
C VAL A 683 30.92 3.96 21.14
N TYR A 684 29.91 3.15 20.83
CA TYR A 684 28.51 3.57 20.97
C TYR A 684 28.10 3.79 22.44
N GLU A 685 28.63 3.00 23.38
CA GLU A 685 28.44 3.22 24.81
C GLU A 685 29.01 4.58 25.25
N TYR A 686 30.25 4.88 24.84
CA TYR A 686 30.86 6.16 25.16
C TYR A 686 30.18 7.34 24.47
N ILE A 687 29.69 7.18 23.22
CA ILE A 687 28.87 8.20 22.55
C ILE A 687 27.63 8.51 23.38
N ALA A 688 26.95 7.47 23.85
CA ALA A 688 25.75 7.65 24.64
C ALA A 688 26.01 8.33 25.99
N LYS A 689 27.11 7.97 26.65
CA LYS A 689 27.55 8.61 27.91
C LYS A 689 28.22 9.97 27.71
N GLU A 690 28.41 10.39 26.46
CA GLU A 690 29.21 11.56 26.08
C GLU A 690 30.65 11.50 26.65
N ASP A 691 31.20 10.29 26.80
CA ASP A 691 32.58 10.06 27.24
C ASP A 691 33.55 10.12 26.05
N TRP A 692 33.73 11.33 25.52
CA TRP A 692 34.55 11.58 24.34
C TRP A 692 36.03 11.18 24.54
N ASN A 693 36.56 11.31 25.75
CA ASN A 693 37.94 10.93 26.06
C ASN A 693 38.16 9.42 25.93
N ALA A 694 37.18 8.60 26.34
CA ALA A 694 37.28 7.16 26.20
C ALA A 694 37.22 6.71 24.73
N ILE A 695 36.38 7.33 23.89
CA ILE A 695 36.35 7.10 22.43
C ILE A 695 37.72 7.44 21.81
N TYR A 696 38.27 8.61 22.15
CA TYR A 696 39.57 9.05 21.65
C TYR A 696 40.66 8.03 21.95
N ASN A 697 40.74 7.56 23.20
CA ASN A 697 41.75 6.59 23.63
C ASN A 697 41.55 5.22 22.97
N LEU A 698 40.30 4.78 22.82
CA LEU A 698 39.96 3.50 22.20
C LEU A 698 40.33 3.46 20.71
N LEU A 699 40.00 4.53 19.97
CA LEU A 699 40.15 4.58 18.52
C LEU A 699 41.50 5.11 18.06
N GLY A 700 42.20 5.91 18.88
CA GLY A 700 43.46 6.55 18.51
C GLY A 700 44.49 5.57 17.94
N TYR A 701 44.77 4.46 18.63
CA TYR A 701 45.74 3.47 18.13
C TYR A 701 45.34 2.88 16.77
N LYS A 702 44.05 2.62 16.55
CA LYS A 702 43.54 2.08 15.28
C LYS A 702 43.74 3.08 14.15
N ILE A 703 43.41 4.35 14.38
CA ILE A 703 43.50 5.39 13.35
C ILE A 703 44.96 5.64 12.94
N TYR A 704 45.89 5.76 13.90
CA TYR A 704 47.30 6.06 13.58
C TYR A 704 48.09 4.89 12.99
N ASN A 705 47.68 3.63 13.22
CA ASN A 705 48.43 2.44 12.79
C ASN A 705 47.74 1.61 11.70
N THR A 706 46.76 2.17 10.99
CA THR A 706 46.05 1.46 9.92
C THR A 706 46.89 1.38 8.64
N GLN A 707 46.88 0.21 7.99
CA GLN A 707 47.43 0.00 6.64
C GLN A 707 46.36 -0.19 5.55
N GLU A 708 45.11 -0.50 5.93
CA GLU A 708 43.99 -0.72 5.03
C GLU A 708 42.80 0.20 5.37
N TYR A 709 42.37 1.01 4.40
CA TYR A 709 41.29 1.98 4.55
C TYR A 709 39.96 1.38 4.07
N ASN A 710 39.23 0.73 4.98
CA ASN A 710 37.94 0.09 4.70
C ASN A 710 36.76 0.88 5.30
N PRO A 711 35.49 0.52 5.01
CA PRO A 711 34.33 1.21 5.57
C PRO A 711 34.30 1.28 7.10
N GLN A 712 34.85 0.28 7.79
CA GLN A 712 34.93 0.29 9.24
C GLN A 712 35.90 1.35 9.75
N TRP A 713 37.08 1.46 9.13
CA TRP A 713 38.05 2.50 9.45
C TRP A 713 37.44 3.90 9.26
N ALA A 714 36.65 4.12 8.20
CA ALA A 714 36.00 5.41 7.98
C ALA A 714 35.01 5.79 9.10
N LEU A 715 34.26 4.81 9.62
CA LEU A 715 33.35 5.03 10.76
C LEU A 715 34.13 5.27 12.06
N ASP A 716 35.17 4.48 12.31
CA ASP A 716 36.06 4.68 13.46
C ASP A 716 36.74 6.06 13.38
N PHE A 717 37.13 6.50 12.18
CA PHE A 717 37.76 7.80 11.94
C PHE A 717 36.80 8.96 12.20
N TYR A 718 35.56 8.83 11.73
CA TYR A 718 34.48 9.76 12.06
C TYR A 718 34.27 9.86 13.57
N HIS A 719 34.13 8.74 14.28
CA HIS A 719 33.89 8.74 15.72
C HIS A 719 35.08 9.28 16.52
N TYR A 720 36.31 8.98 16.12
CA TYR A 720 37.52 9.55 16.68
C TYR A 720 37.54 11.08 16.52
N THR A 721 37.26 11.57 15.32
CA THR A 721 37.24 13.02 15.04
C THR A 721 36.12 13.70 15.81
N LEU A 722 34.93 13.10 15.85
CA LEU A 722 33.79 13.61 16.63
C LEU A 722 34.14 13.75 18.11
N ALA A 723 34.84 12.78 18.68
CA ALA A 723 35.30 12.84 20.07
C ALA A 723 36.27 14.01 20.31
N THR A 724 37.20 14.27 19.39
CA THR A 724 38.08 15.45 19.48
C THR A 724 37.31 16.76 19.33
N ALA A 725 36.28 16.81 18.49
CA ALA A 725 35.49 18.02 18.25
C ALA A 725 34.49 18.34 19.37
N LYS A 726 34.07 17.34 20.14
CA LYS A 726 33.11 17.49 21.25
C LYS A 726 33.75 17.62 22.62
N SER A 727 34.99 17.17 22.79
CA SER A 727 35.72 17.28 24.06
C SER A 727 36.27 18.68 24.27
N GLU A 728 36.08 19.25 25.46
CA GLU A 728 36.70 20.53 25.84
C GLU A 728 38.21 20.40 26.13
N GLN A 729 38.71 19.16 26.26
CA GLN A 729 40.10 18.87 26.69
C GLN A 729 41.00 18.39 25.54
N LEU A 730 40.42 18.00 24.40
CA LEU A 730 41.15 17.46 23.26
C LEU A 730 41.20 18.49 22.14
N HIS A 731 42.32 18.53 21.41
CA HIS A 731 42.43 19.33 20.20
C HIS A 731 42.16 18.46 18.97
N ILE A 732 41.47 19.03 17.99
CA ILE A 732 41.24 18.40 16.69
C ILE A 732 42.58 18.35 15.94
N ASP A 733 43.03 17.16 15.57
CA ASP A 733 44.20 17.01 14.70
C ASP A 733 43.78 17.26 13.24
N PHE A 734 43.86 18.53 12.85
CA PHE A 734 43.48 18.96 11.51
C PHE A 734 44.38 18.38 10.41
N ASP A 735 45.65 18.10 10.72
CA ASP A 735 46.59 17.52 9.77
C ASP A 735 46.17 16.08 9.46
N LEU A 736 45.85 15.31 10.50
CA LEU A 736 45.31 13.96 10.37
C LEU A 736 44.04 13.92 9.52
N ILE A 737 43.12 14.89 9.71
CA ILE A 737 41.91 15.02 8.88
C ILE A 737 42.31 15.24 7.44
N MET A 738 43.05 16.31 7.15
CA MET A 738 43.37 16.74 5.79
C MET A 738 44.18 15.68 5.01
N ASP A 739 45.12 15.00 5.67
CA ASP A 739 45.95 13.96 5.05
C ASP A 739 45.15 12.69 4.70
N ASN A 740 44.00 12.46 5.34
CA ASN A 740 43.19 11.26 5.16
C ASN A 740 41.87 11.49 4.41
N ILE A 741 41.62 12.67 3.84
CA ILE A 741 40.37 12.96 3.12
C ILE A 741 40.14 12.03 1.92
N GLU A 742 41.16 11.80 1.09
CA GLU A 742 41.01 10.87 -0.06
C GLU A 742 40.75 9.44 0.42
N ASN A 743 41.46 9.00 1.46
CA ASN A 743 41.26 7.68 2.05
C ASN A 743 39.83 7.53 2.59
N LEU A 744 39.29 8.56 3.24
CA LEU A 744 37.91 8.60 3.72
C LEU A 744 36.91 8.50 2.57
N ILE A 745 37.10 9.27 1.49
CA ILE A 745 36.22 9.22 0.31
C ILE A 745 36.23 7.80 -0.29
N CYS A 746 37.41 7.22 -0.50
CA CYS A 746 37.59 5.88 -1.05
C CYS A 746 36.97 4.80 -0.15
N ALA A 747 37.22 4.87 1.17
CA ALA A 747 36.68 3.91 2.13
C ALA A 747 35.15 3.94 2.24
N LEU A 748 34.52 5.08 1.94
CA LEU A 748 33.06 5.23 1.97
C LEU A 748 32.36 4.97 0.63
N VAL A 749 33.08 4.72 -0.47
CA VAL A 749 32.49 4.55 -1.83
C VAL A 749 31.29 3.61 -1.84
N MET A 750 31.40 2.51 -1.11
CA MET A 750 30.37 1.48 -1.01
C MET A 750 29.20 1.82 -0.08
N ARG A 751 29.41 2.71 0.89
CA ARG A 751 28.43 3.08 1.92
C ARG A 751 27.55 4.23 1.46
N LYS A 752 26.96 4.13 0.27
CA LYS A 752 26.08 5.19 -0.26
C LYS A 752 24.87 5.43 0.66
N ASP A 753 24.54 4.50 1.57
CA ASP A 753 23.55 4.70 2.64
C ASP A 753 23.95 5.80 3.65
N GLN A 754 25.24 6.10 3.81
CA GLN A 754 25.79 6.99 4.85
C GLN A 754 26.80 8.03 4.34
N ARG A 755 27.43 7.81 3.18
CA ARG A 755 28.54 8.62 2.65
C ARG A 755 28.21 10.11 2.61
N ALA A 756 27.07 10.49 2.03
CA ALA A 756 26.69 11.89 1.92
C ALA A 756 26.65 12.63 3.28
N LYS A 757 26.10 12.00 4.32
CA LYS A 757 25.97 12.59 5.66
C LYS A 757 27.33 12.67 6.38
N LEU A 758 28.15 11.62 6.28
CA LEU A 758 29.48 11.59 6.89
C LEU A 758 30.39 12.64 6.25
N LEU A 759 30.44 12.71 4.91
CA LEU A 759 31.24 13.70 4.20
C LEU A 759 30.75 15.13 4.48
N ASN A 760 29.44 15.36 4.61
CA ASN A 760 28.91 16.66 5.03
C ASN A 760 29.39 17.07 6.43
N TRP A 761 29.45 16.13 7.38
CA TRP A 761 29.92 16.44 8.73
C TRP A 761 31.38 16.91 8.72
N PHE A 762 32.26 16.21 8.01
CA PHE A 762 33.64 16.65 7.81
C PHE A 762 33.72 17.97 7.05
N ALA A 763 32.87 18.18 6.04
CA ALA A 763 32.83 19.42 5.30
C ALA A 763 32.44 20.62 6.17
N GLU A 764 31.47 20.46 7.07
CA GLU A 764 31.06 21.51 8.04
C GLU A 764 32.19 21.80 9.03
N LEU A 765 32.83 20.76 9.57
CA LEU A 765 33.98 20.89 10.47
C LEU A 765 35.13 21.67 9.82
N ILE A 766 35.54 21.26 8.61
CA ILE A 766 36.63 21.88 7.85
C ILE A 766 36.30 23.34 7.52
N PHE A 767 35.03 23.62 7.20
CA PHE A 767 34.57 24.96 6.86
C PHE A 767 34.60 25.91 8.06
N MET A 768 34.13 25.46 9.22
CA MET A 768 33.93 26.29 10.42
C MET A 768 35.20 26.53 11.22
N ASP A 769 36.11 25.55 11.29
CA ASP A 769 37.28 25.64 12.15
C ASP A 769 38.33 26.60 11.59
N SER A 770 38.60 27.68 12.33
CA SER A 770 39.55 28.72 11.93
C SER A 770 40.89 28.66 12.66
N ASP A 771 41.05 27.78 13.65
CA ASP A 771 42.22 27.69 14.51
C ASP A 771 43.15 26.53 14.06
N ASN A 772 43.69 26.66 12.85
CA ASN A 772 44.57 25.67 12.25
C ASN A 772 45.55 26.31 11.24
N LYS A 773 46.52 25.53 10.75
CA LYS A 773 47.58 26.00 9.84
C LYS A 773 47.12 26.22 8.39
N TYR A 774 45.93 25.75 8.02
CA TYR A 774 45.44 25.78 6.64
C TYR A 774 44.74 27.11 6.33
N SER A 775 44.99 27.65 5.13
CA SER A 775 44.34 28.90 4.72
C SER A 775 42.82 28.70 4.56
N PRO A 776 42.00 29.77 4.73
CA PRO A 776 40.55 29.68 4.48
C PRO A 776 40.22 29.15 3.08
N VAL A 777 41.01 29.51 2.07
CA VAL A 777 40.82 29.05 0.69
C VAL A 777 40.98 27.53 0.57
N GLU A 778 42.04 26.97 1.16
CA GLU A 778 42.30 25.53 1.14
C GLU A 778 41.18 24.76 1.86
N ARG A 779 40.77 25.24 3.04
CA ARG A 779 39.67 24.63 3.81
C ARG A 779 38.35 24.68 3.04
N TRP A 780 37.97 25.83 2.49
CA TRP A 780 36.71 25.98 1.77
C TRP A 780 36.66 25.19 0.46
N LYS A 781 37.78 25.09 -0.27
CA LYS A 781 37.86 24.22 -1.46
C LYS A 781 37.76 22.74 -1.10
N THR A 782 38.36 22.34 0.00
CA THR A 782 38.29 20.96 0.50
C THR A 782 36.87 20.61 0.98
N SER A 783 36.25 21.51 1.74
CA SER A 783 34.84 21.42 2.14
C SER A 783 33.92 21.33 0.90
N LEU A 784 34.15 22.17 -0.12
CA LEU A 784 33.40 22.11 -1.39
C LEU A 784 33.55 20.75 -2.08
N LYS A 785 34.76 20.17 -2.12
CA LYS A 785 35.00 18.85 -2.71
C LYS A 785 34.13 17.77 -2.04
N LEU A 786 34.13 17.73 -0.71
CA LEU A 786 33.32 16.79 0.07
C LEU A 786 31.83 16.98 -0.19
N LEU A 787 31.36 18.23 -0.19
CA LEU A 787 29.96 18.57 -0.45
C LEU A 787 29.55 18.20 -1.87
N THR A 788 30.38 18.41 -2.89
CA THR A 788 30.06 18.02 -4.27
C THR A 788 29.79 16.51 -4.36
N ILE A 789 30.61 15.67 -3.71
CA ILE A 789 30.38 14.21 -3.67
C ILE A 789 29.08 13.89 -2.92
N SER A 790 28.82 14.54 -1.78
CA SER A 790 27.56 14.35 -1.05
C SER A 790 26.33 14.71 -1.91
N ILE A 791 26.40 15.81 -2.66
CA ILE A 791 25.31 16.25 -3.54
C ILE A 791 25.11 15.26 -4.70
N GLU A 792 26.19 14.78 -5.32
CA GLU A 792 26.13 13.78 -6.38
C GLU A 792 25.44 12.49 -5.90
N ASP A 793 25.78 11.99 -4.71
CA ASP A 793 25.12 10.82 -4.09
C ASP A 793 23.63 11.04 -3.86
N LEU A 794 23.27 12.20 -3.30
CA LEU A 794 21.87 12.51 -2.98
C LEU A 794 21.03 12.67 -4.23
N GLU A 795 21.55 13.34 -5.27
CA GLU A 795 20.84 13.52 -6.53
C GLU A 795 20.78 12.21 -7.34
N GLU A 796 21.80 11.36 -7.31
CA GLU A 796 21.74 9.99 -7.87
C GLU A 796 20.64 9.17 -7.16
N LYS A 797 20.65 9.17 -5.82
CA LYS A 797 19.63 8.47 -5.02
C LYS A 797 18.23 9.01 -5.33
N ARG A 798 18.07 10.33 -5.40
CA ARG A 798 16.79 10.98 -5.73
C ARG A 798 16.28 10.60 -7.12
N LYS A 799 17.16 10.56 -8.13
CA LYS A 799 16.81 10.19 -9.52
C LYS A 799 16.40 8.72 -9.66
N ASN A 800 16.98 7.83 -8.86
CA ASN A 800 16.70 6.40 -8.90
C ASN A 800 15.42 5.98 -8.15
N LEU A 801 14.84 6.87 -7.33
CA LEU A 801 13.55 6.62 -6.67
C LEU A 801 12.39 6.84 -7.62
N LYS A 802 11.42 5.93 -7.58
CA LYS A 802 10.24 5.95 -8.46
C LYS A 802 9.15 6.91 -8.02
N ASN A 803 9.04 7.16 -6.71
CA ASN A 803 7.95 7.92 -6.11
C ASN A 803 8.41 9.32 -5.68
N THR A 804 7.71 10.35 -6.14
CA THR A 804 7.90 11.76 -5.74
C THR A 804 7.93 11.92 -4.23
N TYR A 805 7.07 11.21 -3.50
CA TYR A 805 7.03 11.28 -2.05
C TYR A 805 8.35 10.86 -1.39
N GLU A 806 8.97 9.78 -1.86
CA GLU A 806 10.29 9.35 -1.33
C GLU A 806 11.39 10.37 -1.68
N ARG A 807 11.30 11.02 -2.84
CA ARG A 807 12.22 12.10 -3.24
C ARG A 807 12.09 13.32 -2.34
N ALA A 808 10.88 13.68 -1.92
CA ALA A 808 10.64 14.77 -0.98
C ALA A 808 11.35 14.55 0.37
N PHE A 809 11.36 13.32 0.90
CA PHE A 809 12.10 13.01 2.13
C PHE A 809 13.59 13.23 1.98
N ILE A 810 14.18 12.83 0.85
CA ILE A 810 15.61 13.07 0.60
C ILE A 810 15.89 14.58 0.61
N ALA A 811 15.03 15.39 -0.02
CA ALA A 811 15.20 16.84 -0.07
C ALA A 811 15.14 17.47 1.33
N ASP A 812 14.10 17.14 2.12
CA ASP A 812 13.91 17.70 3.46
C ASP A 812 14.99 17.24 4.45
N GLU A 813 15.29 15.93 4.50
CA GLU A 813 16.26 15.37 5.43
C GLU A 813 17.69 15.89 5.17
N ASN A 814 18.02 16.17 3.91
CA ASN A 814 19.37 16.58 3.51
C ASN A 814 19.47 18.07 3.17
N ARG A 815 18.46 18.89 3.50
CA ARG A 815 18.44 20.34 3.26
C ARG A 815 19.71 21.05 3.76
N ILE A 816 20.20 20.68 4.93
CA ILE A 816 21.41 21.26 5.55
C ILE A 816 22.65 21.08 4.65
N ILE A 817 22.74 19.99 3.90
CA ILE A 817 23.84 19.69 2.98
C ILE A 817 23.78 20.66 1.78
N TYR A 818 22.59 20.83 1.20
CA TYR A 818 22.35 21.80 0.13
C TYR A 818 22.65 23.24 0.56
N GLU A 819 22.23 23.63 1.78
CA GLU A 819 22.51 24.95 2.34
C GLU A 819 24.01 25.19 2.52
N LEU A 820 24.74 24.25 3.12
CA LEU A 820 26.19 24.39 3.30
C LEU A 820 26.91 24.45 1.95
N HIS A 821 26.51 23.63 0.98
CA HIS A 821 27.03 23.69 -0.39
C HIS A 821 26.83 25.07 -1.03
N LEU A 822 25.62 25.64 -0.93
CA LEU A 822 25.32 26.98 -1.44
C LEU A 822 26.19 28.06 -0.79
N ARG A 823 26.31 28.04 0.55
CA ARG A 823 27.14 29.01 1.30
C ARG A 823 28.59 29.00 0.86
N VAL A 824 29.21 27.81 0.78
CA VAL A 824 30.62 27.66 0.43
C VAL A 824 30.89 28.22 -0.97
N ASN A 825 30.03 27.88 -1.95
CA ASN A 825 30.19 28.39 -3.32
C ASN A 825 30.03 29.92 -3.39
N ILE A 826 29.05 30.51 -2.70
CA ILE A 826 28.85 31.97 -2.68
C ILE A 826 30.06 32.69 -2.08
N ILE A 827 30.62 32.18 -0.97
CA ILE A 827 31.81 32.76 -0.33
C ILE A 827 33.01 32.71 -1.27
N LEU A 828 33.27 31.55 -1.89
CA LEU A 828 34.38 31.40 -2.85
C LEU A 828 34.23 32.35 -4.04
N PHE A 829 33.01 32.53 -4.55
CA PHE A 829 32.74 33.44 -5.65
C PHE A 829 32.96 34.91 -5.27
N LYS A 830 32.32 35.39 -4.18
CA LYS A 830 32.42 36.80 -3.73
C LYS A 830 33.83 37.14 -3.24
N GLY A 831 34.53 36.18 -2.65
CA GLY A 831 35.94 36.30 -2.28
C GLY A 831 36.91 36.26 -3.47
N LYS A 832 36.43 36.03 -4.70
CA LYS A 832 37.24 35.84 -5.92
C LYS A 832 38.29 34.73 -5.77
N MET A 833 37.92 33.64 -5.09
CA MET A 833 38.80 32.53 -4.71
C MET A 833 38.79 31.39 -5.73
N TYR A 834 38.96 31.72 -7.01
CA TYR A 834 39.05 30.79 -8.14
C TYR A 834 40.30 31.09 -8.97
N LEU A 835 40.87 30.06 -9.59
CA LEU A 835 42.14 30.12 -10.33
C LEU A 835 41.94 30.54 -11.79
N ASN A 836 40.80 30.20 -12.39
CA ASN A 836 40.52 30.45 -13.80
C ASN A 836 39.01 30.58 -14.09
N ASP A 837 38.66 30.96 -15.31
CA ASP A 837 37.27 31.15 -15.73
C ASP A 837 36.44 29.86 -15.74
N ILE A 838 37.06 28.69 -15.90
CA ILE A 838 36.36 27.39 -15.86
C ILE A 838 35.90 27.09 -14.43
N GLU A 839 36.79 27.28 -13.44
CA GLU A 839 36.45 27.12 -12.02
C GLU A 839 35.40 28.15 -11.59
N LYS A 840 35.55 29.40 -12.03
CA LYS A 840 34.54 30.46 -11.82
C LYS A 840 33.18 30.04 -12.38
N PHE A 841 33.13 29.55 -13.62
CA PHE A 841 31.89 29.08 -14.24
C PHE A 841 31.27 27.92 -13.46
N LYS A 842 32.08 26.93 -13.02
CA LYS A 842 31.60 25.80 -12.21
C LYS A 842 31.01 26.27 -10.88
N ILE A 843 31.65 27.21 -10.18
CA ILE A 843 31.12 27.79 -8.94
C ILE A 843 29.78 28.50 -9.21
N ILE A 844 29.67 29.28 -10.30
CA ILE A 844 28.40 29.94 -10.66
C ILE A 844 27.29 28.91 -10.89
N GLN A 845 27.55 27.84 -11.65
CA GLN A 845 26.58 26.77 -11.86
C GLN A 845 26.17 26.10 -10.55
N ASN A 846 27.14 25.80 -9.68
CA ASN A 846 26.86 25.23 -8.36
C ASN A 846 25.96 26.14 -7.50
N ILE A 847 26.11 27.47 -7.58
CA ILE A 847 25.26 28.42 -6.85
C ILE A 847 23.83 28.36 -7.40
N LEU A 848 23.68 28.44 -8.72
CA LEU A 848 22.37 28.41 -9.39
C LEU A 848 21.63 27.10 -9.11
N ASN A 849 22.35 25.98 -9.15
CA ASN A 849 21.84 24.65 -8.81
C ASN A 849 21.49 24.58 -7.31
N GLY A 850 22.32 25.13 -6.42
CA GLY A 850 22.06 25.18 -4.98
C GLY A 850 20.74 25.88 -4.63
N PHE A 851 20.41 26.98 -5.32
CA PHE A 851 19.09 27.63 -5.19
C PHE A 851 17.93 26.77 -5.71
N ASP A 852 18.16 25.94 -6.75
CA ASP A 852 17.16 24.99 -7.23
C ASP A 852 16.92 23.85 -6.24
N TYR A 853 18.02 23.31 -5.70
CA TYR A 853 17.98 22.19 -4.75
C TYR A 853 17.19 22.52 -3.48
N LEU A 854 17.16 23.81 -3.12
CA LEU A 854 16.44 24.34 -1.97
C LEU A 854 15.05 24.91 -2.30
N SER A 855 14.62 24.82 -3.57
CA SER A 855 13.25 25.11 -4.01
C SER A 855 12.38 23.85 -3.92
N LEU A 856 11.05 24.00 -4.00
CA LEU A 856 10.12 22.86 -3.89
C LEU A 856 10.01 22.08 -5.22
N ARG A 857 11.07 21.36 -5.59
CA ARG A 857 11.19 20.63 -6.86
C ARG A 857 10.16 19.51 -6.95
N THR A 858 9.92 18.78 -5.87
CA THR A 858 8.98 17.65 -5.89
C THR A 858 7.52 18.07 -6.09
N GLN A 859 7.13 19.28 -5.68
CA GLN A 859 5.79 19.80 -5.99
C GLN A 859 5.57 20.00 -7.48
N LYS A 860 6.61 20.43 -8.21
CA LYS A 860 6.57 20.54 -9.68
C LYS A 860 6.49 19.17 -10.34
N GLU A 861 7.28 18.20 -9.86
CA GLU A 861 7.20 16.82 -10.33
C GLU A 861 5.78 16.27 -10.17
N LYS A 862 5.16 16.45 -8.99
CA LYS A 862 3.76 16.05 -8.75
C LYS A 862 2.77 16.70 -9.72
N LYS A 863 2.98 17.97 -10.11
CA LYS A 863 2.14 18.69 -11.08
C LYS A 863 2.26 18.14 -12.50
N ILE A 864 3.45 17.68 -12.89
CA ILE A 864 3.71 17.05 -14.20
C ILE A 864 3.20 15.60 -14.19
N ASN A 865 3.20 14.94 -13.03
CA ASN A 865 2.84 13.55 -12.88
C ASN A 865 1.35 13.27 -12.93
N LYS A 866 0.99 12.25 -13.72
CA LYS A 866 -0.37 11.68 -13.84
C LYS A 866 -1.43 12.62 -14.44
N SER A 867 -1.10 13.87 -14.74
CA SER A 867 -1.97 14.79 -15.48
C SER A 867 -1.99 14.45 -16.98
N GLY A 868 -2.56 13.30 -17.34
CA GLY A 868 -2.75 12.90 -18.74
C GLY A 868 -2.68 11.39 -19.01
N ALA A 869 -2.04 10.63 -18.13
CA ALA A 869 -1.95 9.18 -18.27
C ALA A 869 -3.29 8.54 -17.89
N LYS A 870 -4.03 8.07 -18.90
CA LYS A 870 -5.24 7.26 -18.72
C LYS A 870 -4.87 5.80 -18.95
N VAL A 871 -5.40 4.93 -18.10
CA VAL A 871 -5.33 3.50 -18.36
C VAL A 871 -6.19 3.21 -19.59
N THR A 872 -5.55 2.82 -20.70
CA THR A 872 -6.25 2.37 -21.90
C THR A 872 -6.62 0.89 -21.74
N GLU A 873 -7.62 0.40 -22.48
CA GLU A 873 -7.97 -1.04 -22.49
C GLU A 873 -6.76 -1.93 -22.86
N GLU A 874 -5.86 -1.43 -23.72
CA GLU A 874 -4.63 -2.12 -24.08
C GLU A 874 -3.67 -2.24 -22.89
N LEU A 875 -3.51 -1.17 -22.10
CA LEU A 875 -2.68 -1.18 -20.90
C LEU A 875 -3.26 -2.05 -19.78
N GLU A 876 -4.59 -2.06 -19.61
CA GLU A 876 -5.29 -2.98 -18.71
C GLU A 876 -5.01 -4.44 -19.09
N LYS A 877 -5.03 -4.76 -20.38
CA LYS A 877 -4.72 -6.10 -20.87
C LYS A 877 -3.26 -6.49 -20.62
N ILE A 878 -2.32 -5.56 -20.81
CA ILE A 878 -0.89 -5.76 -20.53
C ILE A 878 -0.65 -5.94 -19.03
N GLU A 879 -1.29 -5.15 -18.16
CA GLU A 879 -1.19 -5.30 -16.70
C GLU A 879 -1.69 -6.68 -16.26
N LYS A 880 -2.82 -7.11 -16.82
CA LYS A 880 -3.37 -8.43 -16.56
C LYS A 880 -2.43 -9.56 -16.99
N GLU A 881 -1.87 -9.47 -18.19
CA GLU A 881 -0.88 -10.44 -18.70
C GLU A 881 0.38 -10.46 -17.82
N TYR A 882 0.85 -9.29 -17.39
CA TYR A 882 2.00 -9.16 -16.49
C TYR A 882 1.75 -9.81 -15.12
N LEU A 883 0.59 -9.55 -14.50
CA LEU A 883 0.20 -10.17 -13.23
C LEU A 883 0.03 -11.69 -13.37
N GLN A 884 -0.54 -12.15 -14.47
CA GLN A 884 -0.63 -13.58 -14.78
C GLN A 884 0.76 -14.21 -14.93
N LEU A 885 1.69 -13.56 -15.62
CA LEU A 885 3.08 -14.02 -15.75
C LEU A 885 3.81 -14.07 -14.41
N ILE A 886 3.54 -13.13 -13.48
CA ILE A 886 4.07 -13.22 -12.11
C ILE A 886 3.54 -14.48 -11.43
N GLU A 887 2.23 -14.74 -11.52
CA GLU A 887 1.64 -15.95 -10.93
C GLU A 887 2.26 -17.21 -11.55
N GLU A 888 2.37 -17.29 -12.88
CA GLU A 888 2.98 -18.43 -13.58
C GLU A 888 4.47 -18.60 -13.22
N LEU A 889 5.24 -17.51 -13.15
CA LEU A 889 6.64 -17.57 -12.76
C LEU A 889 6.82 -17.98 -11.28
N SER A 890 5.87 -17.59 -10.41
CA SER A 890 5.86 -18.00 -9.00
C SER A 890 5.51 -19.49 -8.80
N GLN A 891 4.84 -20.11 -9.78
CA GLN A 891 4.44 -21.52 -9.75
C GLN A 891 5.62 -22.48 -9.98
N TYR A 892 6.75 -22.02 -10.54
CA TYR A 892 7.98 -22.82 -10.65
C TYR A 892 8.67 -23.09 -9.29
N SER A 893 7.91 -23.07 -8.19
CA SER A 893 8.35 -23.20 -6.81
C SER A 893 9.35 -24.35 -6.63
N ILE A 894 10.62 -23.97 -6.45
CA ILE A 894 11.75 -24.60 -5.75
C ILE A 894 12.11 -26.06 -6.11
N LYS A 895 11.17 -27.01 -6.15
CA LYS A 895 11.50 -28.43 -6.33
C LYS A 895 12.13 -28.76 -7.69
N ASN A 896 11.99 -27.90 -8.70
CA ASN A 896 12.63 -28.06 -10.03
C ASN A 896 13.08 -26.73 -10.66
N PHE A 897 13.27 -25.65 -9.89
CA PHE A 897 13.64 -24.34 -10.46
C PHE A 897 14.89 -24.43 -11.34
N LYS A 898 15.86 -25.27 -10.97
CA LYS A 898 17.10 -25.49 -11.73
C LYS A 898 16.88 -26.06 -13.14
N GLU A 899 15.90 -26.96 -13.31
CA GLU A 899 15.53 -27.51 -14.63
C GLU A 899 14.57 -26.59 -15.39
N ALA A 900 13.64 -25.93 -14.68
CA ALA A 900 12.71 -24.98 -15.25
C ALA A 900 13.43 -23.71 -15.76
N PHE A 901 14.39 -23.17 -15.01
CA PHE A 901 15.20 -22.01 -15.41
C PHE A 901 15.99 -22.27 -16.69
N LEU A 902 16.45 -23.51 -16.89
CA LEU A 902 17.14 -23.97 -18.10
C LEU A 902 16.18 -24.34 -19.24
N SER A 903 14.86 -24.31 -18.99
CA SER A 903 13.86 -24.57 -20.02
C SER A 903 13.63 -23.33 -20.88
N VAL A 904 13.45 -23.55 -22.19
CA VAL A 904 13.10 -22.49 -23.15
C VAL A 904 11.82 -21.76 -22.72
N GLU A 905 10.87 -22.49 -22.13
CA GLU A 905 9.59 -21.92 -21.65
C GLU A 905 9.78 -20.86 -20.55
N TYR A 906 10.61 -21.13 -19.54
CA TYR A 906 10.89 -20.16 -18.48
C TYR A 906 11.66 -18.95 -19.01
N GLU A 907 12.64 -19.17 -19.89
CA GLU A 907 13.41 -18.10 -20.51
C GLU A 907 12.49 -17.16 -21.32
N GLU A 908 11.58 -17.72 -22.12
CA GLU A 908 10.58 -16.96 -22.89
C GLU A 908 9.61 -16.20 -21.99
N LYS A 909 9.07 -16.84 -20.95
CA LYS A 909 8.18 -16.18 -19.97
C LYS A 909 8.88 -15.08 -19.19
N SER A 910 10.14 -15.29 -18.77
CA SER A 910 10.95 -14.28 -18.08
C SER A 910 11.27 -13.08 -18.99
N LYS A 911 11.60 -13.32 -20.26
CA LYS A 911 11.77 -12.25 -21.27
C LYS A 911 10.48 -11.47 -21.49
N GLN A 912 9.35 -12.17 -21.61
CA GLN A 912 8.04 -11.53 -21.75
C GLN A 912 7.67 -10.73 -20.49
N TYR A 913 7.90 -11.28 -19.29
CA TYR A 913 7.73 -10.58 -18.02
C TYR A 913 8.53 -9.27 -17.98
N ALA A 914 9.83 -9.33 -18.29
CA ALA A 914 10.68 -8.14 -18.33
C ALA A 914 10.22 -7.11 -19.36
N LYS A 915 9.73 -7.56 -20.53
CA LYS A 915 9.17 -6.71 -21.57
C LYS A 915 7.89 -6.02 -21.12
N LEU A 916 6.91 -6.76 -20.59
CA LEU A 916 5.64 -6.19 -20.12
C LEU A 916 5.86 -5.24 -18.95
N ARG A 917 6.76 -5.58 -18.02
CA ARG A 917 7.18 -4.70 -16.93
C ARG A 917 7.67 -3.35 -17.46
N ARG A 918 8.55 -3.33 -18.46
CA ARG A 918 9.05 -2.09 -19.07
C ARG A 918 7.92 -1.28 -19.70
N ILE A 919 7.02 -1.93 -20.45
CA ILE A 919 5.88 -1.24 -21.07
C ILE A 919 4.98 -0.59 -20.00
N LEU A 920 4.71 -1.29 -18.90
CA LEU A 920 3.94 -0.76 -17.78
C LEU A 920 4.68 0.39 -17.07
N GLU A 921 5.97 0.23 -16.79
CA GLU A 921 6.83 1.27 -16.19
C GLU A 921 6.99 2.51 -17.10
N GLU A 922 6.75 2.40 -18.40
CA GLU A 922 6.80 3.53 -19.35
C GLU A 922 5.43 4.22 -19.52
N ASN A 923 4.32 3.47 -19.45
CA ASN A 923 3.03 3.96 -19.94
C ASN A 923 1.88 3.89 -18.93
N HIS A 924 1.97 3.06 -17.89
CA HIS A 924 0.86 2.81 -16.98
C HIS A 924 0.92 3.73 -15.74
N PRO A 925 -0.15 4.51 -15.43
CA PRO A 925 -0.15 5.51 -14.34
C PRO A 925 0.26 4.99 -12.95
N VAL A 926 0.08 3.69 -12.70
CA VAL A 926 0.42 3.03 -11.43
C VAL A 926 1.87 2.54 -11.38
N TYR A 927 2.44 2.11 -12.51
CA TYR A 927 3.79 1.52 -12.57
C TYR A 927 4.84 2.52 -13.05
N MET A 928 4.41 3.57 -13.76
CA MET A 928 5.31 4.57 -14.30
C MET A 928 6.03 5.29 -13.18
N ASN A 929 7.31 5.55 -13.41
CA ASN A 929 8.08 6.38 -12.52
C ASN A 929 7.51 7.80 -12.58
N ASP A 930 7.46 8.44 -11.42
CA ASP A 930 7.16 9.85 -11.36
C ASP A 930 8.24 10.62 -12.16
N SER A 931 7.80 11.51 -13.05
CA SER A 931 8.60 12.47 -13.82
C SER A 931 9.61 13.15 -12.91
N LEU A 932 10.81 13.32 -13.44
CA LEU A 932 11.88 14.03 -12.77
C LEU A 932 11.77 15.53 -13.04
N TYR A 933 12.23 16.32 -12.08
CA TYR A 933 12.43 17.73 -12.29
C TYR A 933 13.53 17.95 -13.32
N ASP A 934 13.16 18.54 -14.46
CA ASP A 934 14.13 18.96 -15.46
C ASP A 934 14.74 20.30 -15.05
N GLU A 935 16.07 20.32 -14.89
CA GLU A 935 16.81 21.55 -14.63
C GLU A 935 16.67 22.50 -15.82
N VAL A 936 16.09 23.68 -15.58
CA VAL A 936 15.95 24.72 -16.62
C VAL A 936 17.16 25.65 -16.54
N PRO A 937 17.94 25.81 -17.63
CA PRO A 937 19.03 26.76 -17.68
C PRO A 937 18.56 28.18 -17.31
N ILE A 938 19.30 28.83 -16.42
CA ILE A 938 18.96 30.17 -15.93
C ILE A 938 18.77 31.20 -17.06
N THR A 939 19.49 31.02 -18.16
CA THR A 939 19.41 31.88 -19.35
C THR A 939 18.05 31.81 -20.03
N ILE A 940 17.38 30.65 -19.97
CA ILE A 940 16.01 30.50 -20.49
C ILE A 940 15.04 31.27 -19.61
N ILE A 941 15.15 31.12 -18.28
CA ILE A 941 14.34 31.86 -17.31
C ILE A 941 14.51 33.36 -17.53
N GLN A 942 15.75 33.84 -17.61
CA GLN A 942 16.08 35.25 -17.86
C GLN A 942 15.42 35.77 -19.16
N SER A 943 15.50 34.99 -20.25
CA SER A 943 14.94 35.39 -21.56
C SER A 943 13.41 35.47 -21.60
N LYS A 944 12.73 34.86 -20.63
CA LYS A 944 11.27 34.83 -20.51
C LYS A 944 10.72 35.95 -19.62
N MET A 945 11.58 36.68 -18.93
CA MET A 945 11.18 37.80 -18.07
C MET A 945 10.91 39.07 -18.88
N GLU A 946 9.87 39.81 -18.47
CA GLU A 946 9.55 41.13 -19.02
C GLU A 946 10.41 42.24 -18.40
N ILE A 947 10.40 43.44 -19.01
CA ILE A 947 11.26 44.56 -18.62
C ILE A 947 10.92 45.11 -17.22
N ASP A 948 9.65 45.01 -16.82
CA ASP A 948 9.10 45.46 -15.55
C ASP A 948 9.06 44.36 -14.47
N GLU A 949 9.59 43.17 -14.76
CA GLU A 949 9.58 42.00 -13.88
C GLU A 949 10.91 41.82 -13.13
N ILE A 950 10.80 41.44 -11.86
CA ILE A 950 11.93 41.02 -11.03
C ILE A 950 11.60 39.72 -10.29
N TYR A 951 12.53 38.77 -10.32
CA TYR A 951 12.48 37.54 -9.55
C TYR A 951 13.48 37.63 -8.41
N TYR A 952 13.02 37.30 -7.20
CA TYR A 952 13.82 37.26 -6.00
C TYR A 952 13.67 35.91 -5.30
N GLN A 953 14.79 35.29 -4.97
CA GLN A 953 14.82 34.13 -4.10
C GLN A 953 15.80 34.40 -2.96
N TYR A 954 15.44 33.98 -1.76
CA TYR A 954 16.32 34.02 -0.61
C TYR A 954 16.29 32.69 0.15
N ILE A 955 17.40 32.36 0.80
CA ILE A 955 17.57 31.20 1.67
C ILE A 955 18.19 31.67 2.98
N ASP A 956 17.51 31.44 4.11
CA ASP A 956 18.03 31.74 5.44
C ASP A 956 18.97 30.62 5.89
N THR A 957 20.26 30.93 5.99
CA THR A 957 21.25 29.96 6.44
C THR A 957 21.73 30.27 7.86
N LYS A 958 22.40 29.29 8.49
CA LYS A 958 23.00 29.47 9.83
C LYS A 958 23.86 30.74 9.97
N ILE A 959 24.54 31.21 8.92
CA ILE A 959 25.48 32.35 8.99
C ILE A 959 24.93 33.64 8.38
N PHE A 960 24.31 33.58 7.20
CA PHE A 960 23.79 34.74 6.46
C PHE A 960 22.60 34.35 5.57
N VAL A 961 21.86 35.35 5.07
CA VAL A 961 20.81 35.11 4.07
C VAL A 961 21.45 35.12 2.69
N CYS A 962 21.36 34.01 1.95
CA CYS A 962 21.76 33.94 0.55
C CYS A 962 20.64 34.47 -0.34
N TYR A 963 20.97 35.22 -1.40
CA TYR A 963 19.96 35.75 -2.33
C TYR A 963 20.31 35.50 -3.79
N LEU A 964 19.28 35.44 -4.64
CA LEU A 964 19.33 35.41 -6.09
C LEU A 964 18.30 36.39 -6.65
N VAL A 965 18.75 37.29 -7.52
CA VAL A 965 17.96 38.28 -8.26
C VAL A 965 18.09 37.97 -9.75
N ILE A 966 16.96 37.89 -10.45
CA ILE A 966 16.93 37.73 -11.91
C ILE A 966 16.01 38.81 -12.48
N THR A 967 16.46 39.40 -13.57
CA THR A 967 15.68 40.30 -14.43
C THR A 967 15.97 39.95 -15.88
N ASN A 968 15.22 40.51 -16.82
CA ASN A 968 15.50 40.33 -18.26
C ASN A 968 16.95 40.73 -18.66
N ASP A 969 17.58 41.66 -17.94
CA ASP A 969 18.88 42.25 -18.29
C ASP A 969 20.06 41.66 -17.51
N PHE A 970 19.86 41.19 -16.27
CA PHE A 970 20.95 40.70 -15.42
C PHE A 970 20.53 39.62 -14.42
N ILE A 971 21.55 38.90 -13.92
CA ILE A 971 21.45 37.95 -12.81
C ILE A 971 22.46 38.39 -11.74
N ASP A 972 22.01 38.59 -10.51
CA ASP A 972 22.87 38.84 -9.34
C ASP A 972 22.57 37.83 -8.24
N PHE A 973 23.59 37.49 -7.46
CA PHE A 973 23.45 36.62 -6.29
C PHE A 973 24.52 36.96 -5.28
N GLY A 974 24.26 36.69 -4.00
CA GLY A 974 25.18 37.04 -2.93
C GLY A 974 24.66 36.65 -1.55
N PHE A 975 25.12 37.37 -0.54
CA PHE A 975 24.67 37.20 0.83
C PHE A 975 24.46 38.55 1.53
N ILE A 976 23.52 38.58 2.47
CA ILE A 976 23.22 39.73 3.34
C ILE A 976 23.86 39.47 4.71
N ASN A 977 24.71 40.38 5.17
CA ASN A 977 25.46 40.25 6.43
C ASN A 977 24.96 41.24 7.51
N ASN A 978 23.66 41.22 7.81
CA ASN A 978 23.00 42.16 8.75
C ASN A 978 22.57 41.53 10.09
N LYS A 979 23.17 40.40 10.51
CA LYS A 979 22.79 39.71 11.77
C LYS A 979 23.05 40.51 13.06
N SER A 980 23.77 41.63 13.01
CA SER A 980 24.14 42.39 14.22
C SER A 980 23.05 43.34 14.74
N GLU A 981 22.06 43.73 13.92
CA GLU A 981 21.00 44.67 14.33
C GLU A 981 19.60 44.03 14.47
N PHE A 982 19.43 42.82 13.94
CA PHE A 982 18.17 42.08 13.94
C PHE A 982 18.52 40.58 13.92
N ASP A 983 18.07 39.81 14.92
CA ASP A 983 18.46 38.40 15.08
C ASP A 983 17.29 37.40 14.89
N LYS A 984 17.60 36.10 14.98
CA LYS A 984 16.60 35.04 14.81
C LYS A 984 15.54 35.03 15.92
N LYS A 985 15.85 35.51 17.14
CA LYS A 985 14.87 35.63 18.22
C LYS A 985 13.87 36.75 17.93
N ASP A 986 14.31 37.84 17.30
CA ASP A 986 13.42 38.93 16.88
C ASP A 986 12.40 38.43 15.85
N VAL A 987 12.87 37.65 14.87
CA VAL A 987 12.07 36.91 13.88
C VAL A 987 11.05 36.01 14.59
N ASP A 988 11.49 35.15 15.53
CA ASP A 988 10.58 34.25 16.27
C ASP A 988 9.56 35.00 17.14
N ASN A 989 9.93 36.16 17.69
CA ASN A 989 9.03 36.99 18.49
C ASN A 989 7.93 37.62 17.64
N LEU A 990 8.28 38.17 16.46
CA LEU A 990 7.30 38.68 15.50
C LEU A 990 6.33 37.58 15.05
N ALA A 991 6.84 36.38 14.79
CA ALA A 991 6.01 35.22 14.45
C ALA A 991 4.96 34.92 15.52
N ARG A 992 5.39 34.87 16.79
CA ARG A 992 4.50 34.65 17.95
C ARG A 992 3.47 35.77 18.12
N GLN A 993 3.85 37.02 17.86
CA GLN A 993 2.94 38.15 17.91
C GLN A 993 1.83 38.03 16.85
N ILE A 994 2.16 37.73 15.60
CA ILE A 994 1.18 37.51 14.52
C ILE A 994 0.18 36.42 14.91
N GLN A 995 0.67 35.32 15.47
CA GLN A 995 -0.16 34.15 15.78
C GLN A 995 -1.07 34.30 16.98
N THR A 996 -0.64 35.07 17.97
CA THR A 996 -1.43 35.32 19.19
C THR A 996 -2.32 36.56 19.04
N PHE A 997 -2.29 37.20 17.87
CA PHE A 997 -3.02 38.42 17.59
C PHE A 997 -4.54 38.17 17.56
N THR A 998 -5.27 38.99 18.31
CA THR A 998 -6.73 38.99 18.33
C THR A 998 -7.26 40.40 18.08
N THR A 999 -8.56 40.53 17.78
CA THR A 999 -9.21 41.84 17.60
C THR A 999 -9.14 42.74 18.84
N SER A 1000 -8.85 42.18 20.03
CA SER A 1000 -8.68 42.94 21.28
C SER A 1000 -7.22 43.29 21.61
N THR A 1001 -6.26 42.89 20.77
CA THR A 1001 -4.83 43.12 21.01
C THR A 1001 -4.49 44.60 20.82
N GLN A 1002 -3.84 45.21 21.81
CA GLN A 1002 -3.34 46.59 21.70
C GLN A 1002 -1.97 46.60 21.05
N TYR A 1003 -1.71 47.58 20.18
CA TYR A 1003 -0.46 47.70 19.46
C TYR A 1003 -0.13 49.17 19.15
N ASP A 1004 1.17 49.46 19.01
CA ASP A 1004 1.68 50.73 18.47
C ASP A 1004 2.08 50.51 17.00
N ILE A 1005 1.41 51.19 16.09
CA ILE A 1005 1.68 51.07 14.66
C ILE A 1005 3.10 51.50 14.30
N LYS A 1006 3.70 52.48 14.99
CA LYS A 1006 5.05 52.95 14.68
C LYS A 1006 6.11 51.92 15.02
N GLU A 1007 5.97 51.26 16.17
CA GLU A 1007 6.87 50.18 16.60
C GLU A 1007 6.79 48.98 15.64
N ILE A 1008 5.57 48.67 15.19
CA ILE A 1008 5.31 47.65 14.16
C ILE A 1008 6.01 48.01 12.85
N GLU A 1009 5.81 49.24 12.37
CA GLU A 1009 6.41 49.73 11.13
C GLU A 1009 7.94 49.70 11.19
N GLU A 1010 8.55 50.10 12.30
CA GLU A 1010 10.00 50.04 12.49
C GLU A 1010 10.51 48.59 12.49
N SER A 1011 9.80 47.68 13.16
CA SER A 1011 10.16 46.26 13.24
C SER A 1011 10.11 45.58 11.88
N TYR A 1012 9.06 45.84 11.09
CA TYR A 1012 8.94 45.27 9.74
C TYR A 1012 9.88 45.90 8.73
N TYR A 1013 10.28 47.17 8.89
CA TYR A 1013 11.33 47.77 8.08
C TYR A 1013 12.69 47.07 8.32
N LYS A 1014 13.05 46.82 9.58
CA LYS A 1014 14.27 46.06 9.94
C LYS A 1014 14.23 44.63 9.41
N LEU A 1015 13.09 43.94 9.56
CA LEU A 1015 12.87 42.62 8.97
C LEU A 1015 13.04 42.64 7.45
N SER A 1016 12.56 43.69 6.78
CA SER A 1016 12.66 43.84 5.34
C SER A 1016 14.09 44.03 4.87
N LEU A 1017 14.90 44.83 5.59
CA LEU A 1017 16.33 44.94 5.32
C LEU A 1017 17.08 43.62 5.56
N TYR A 1018 16.68 42.85 6.57
CA TYR A 1018 17.32 41.58 6.90
C TYR A 1018 17.17 40.54 5.77
N TYR A 1019 15.97 40.42 5.16
CA TYR A 1019 15.69 39.40 4.14
C TYR A 1019 15.68 39.90 2.69
N PHE A 1020 15.41 41.18 2.46
CA PHE A 1020 15.06 41.70 1.13
C PHE A 1020 15.91 42.91 0.69
N GLU A 1021 16.97 43.29 1.42
CA GLU A 1021 17.81 44.46 1.07
C GLU A 1021 18.17 44.54 -0.43
N PRO A 1022 18.68 43.48 -1.10
CA PRO A 1022 18.99 43.53 -2.53
C PRO A 1022 17.77 43.84 -3.40
N LEU A 1023 16.61 43.27 -3.07
CA LEU A 1023 15.35 43.52 -3.76
C LEU A 1023 14.90 44.98 -3.60
N LEU A 1024 14.99 45.53 -2.38
CA LEU A 1024 14.58 46.90 -2.08
C LEU A 1024 15.40 47.95 -2.86
N VAL A 1025 16.71 47.70 -3.06
CA VAL A 1025 17.58 48.58 -3.86
C VAL A 1025 17.13 48.66 -5.32
N HIS A 1026 16.60 47.58 -5.89
CA HIS A 1026 16.09 47.58 -7.26
C HIS A 1026 14.71 48.23 -7.38
N ILE A 1027 13.84 48.08 -6.38
CA ILE A 1027 12.48 48.63 -6.40
C ILE A 1027 12.46 50.13 -6.15
N THR A 1028 13.27 50.64 -5.22
CA THR A 1028 13.33 52.07 -4.86
C THR A 1028 13.71 52.98 -6.04
N ASN A 1029 14.34 52.42 -7.09
CA ASN A 1029 14.64 53.11 -8.34
C ASN A 1029 13.46 53.13 -9.36
N ASN A 1030 12.26 52.64 -8.98
CA ASN A 1030 11.04 52.57 -9.79
C ASN A 1030 11.15 51.79 -11.11
N LYS A 1031 12.14 50.89 -11.26
CA LYS A 1031 12.36 50.13 -12.50
C LYS A 1031 11.40 48.93 -12.66
N TYR A 1032 11.02 48.28 -11.56
CA TYR A 1032 10.27 47.01 -11.58
C TYR A 1032 8.94 47.16 -10.84
N LYS A 1033 7.85 46.70 -11.46
CA LYS A 1033 6.48 46.83 -10.95
C LYS A 1033 5.78 45.49 -10.69
N LYS A 1034 6.27 44.40 -11.27
CA LYS A 1034 5.78 43.04 -11.02
C LYS A 1034 6.86 42.23 -10.30
N ILE A 1035 6.55 41.76 -9.10
CA ILE A 1035 7.53 41.11 -8.21
C ILE A 1035 7.18 39.65 -8.02
N TYR A 1036 8.13 38.77 -8.32
CA TYR A 1036 8.03 37.33 -8.10
C TYR A 1036 8.99 36.91 -6.98
N ILE A 1037 8.47 36.32 -5.91
CA ILE A 1037 9.27 35.94 -4.74
C ILE A 1037 9.19 34.43 -4.52
N ASN A 1038 10.34 33.76 -4.58
CA ASN A 1038 10.49 32.38 -4.10
C ASN A 1038 10.98 32.41 -2.66
N HIS A 1039 10.10 32.00 -1.74
CA HIS A 1039 10.35 32.09 -0.30
C HIS A 1039 11.21 30.94 0.21
N ASP A 1040 12.04 31.24 1.21
CA ASP A 1040 12.45 30.21 2.14
C ASP A 1040 11.29 29.84 3.07
N LEU A 1041 10.58 28.76 2.73
CA LEU A 1041 9.41 28.30 3.48
C LEU A 1041 9.76 27.65 4.82
N SER A 1042 11.04 27.61 5.21
CA SER A 1042 11.42 27.36 6.60
C SER A 1042 11.01 28.48 7.56
N LEU A 1043 10.59 29.63 7.03
CA LEU A 1043 10.13 30.80 7.78
C LEU A 1043 8.62 31.02 7.53
N PRO A 1044 7.74 30.28 8.21
CA PRO A 1044 6.33 30.14 7.83
C PRO A 1044 5.48 31.40 7.99
N PHE A 1045 5.99 32.48 8.59
CA PHE A 1045 5.23 33.71 8.86
C PHE A 1045 5.68 34.91 8.02
N ILE A 1046 6.75 34.79 7.23
CA ILE A 1046 7.23 35.88 6.38
C ILE A 1046 6.36 35.93 5.12
N SER A 1047 5.50 36.94 5.07
CA SER A 1047 4.68 37.26 3.91
C SER A 1047 5.34 38.32 3.03
N SER A 1048 5.21 38.17 1.71
CA SER A 1048 5.64 39.18 0.74
C SER A 1048 4.89 40.51 0.86
N ASN A 1049 3.67 40.47 1.40
CA ASN A 1049 2.88 41.68 1.65
C ASN A 1049 3.36 42.46 2.88
N LEU A 1050 4.18 41.86 3.74
CA LEU A 1050 4.78 42.52 4.92
C LEU A 1050 6.07 43.29 4.58
N ILE A 1051 6.54 43.22 3.33
CA ILE A 1051 7.75 43.93 2.94
C ILE A 1051 7.50 45.44 3.04
N ARG A 1052 8.37 46.12 3.78
CA ARG A 1052 8.25 47.53 4.11
C ARG A 1052 9.44 48.32 3.59
N LEU A 1053 9.13 49.41 2.90
CA LEU A 1053 10.07 50.48 2.52
C LEU A 1053 10.17 51.49 3.68
N SER A 1054 11.03 52.50 3.56
CA SER A 1054 11.29 53.47 4.64
C SER A 1054 10.03 54.13 5.22
N ASP A 1055 9.01 54.38 4.39
CA ASP A 1055 7.84 55.19 4.73
C ASP A 1055 6.49 54.55 4.34
N LYS A 1056 6.51 53.37 3.71
CA LYS A 1056 5.32 52.71 3.13
C LYS A 1056 5.50 51.21 2.93
N TRP A 1057 4.42 50.49 2.75
CA TRP A 1057 4.42 49.06 2.41
C TRP A 1057 4.71 48.85 0.93
N LEU A 1058 5.37 47.75 0.58
CA LEU A 1058 5.71 47.44 -0.81
C LEU A 1058 4.47 47.36 -1.72
N VAL A 1059 3.37 46.80 -1.21
CA VAL A 1059 2.08 46.66 -1.90
C VAL A 1059 1.48 48.01 -2.37
N GLU A 1060 1.91 49.12 -1.76
CA GLU A 1060 1.47 50.47 -2.13
C GLU A 1060 2.20 51.00 -3.38
N GLU A 1061 3.34 50.43 -3.79
CA GLU A 1061 4.22 50.97 -4.85
C GLU A 1061 4.27 50.16 -6.14
N VAL A 1062 3.77 48.92 -6.11
CA VAL A 1062 3.95 47.91 -7.17
C VAL A 1062 2.60 47.52 -7.77
N ASP A 1063 2.61 46.95 -8.97
CA ASP A 1063 1.38 46.52 -9.63
C ASP A 1063 0.97 45.12 -9.15
N SER A 1064 1.94 44.24 -8.89
CA SER A 1064 1.67 42.90 -8.37
C SER A 1064 2.82 42.29 -7.57
N ILE A 1065 2.44 41.45 -6.60
CA ILE A 1065 3.34 40.61 -5.80
C ILE A 1065 2.85 39.17 -5.92
N VAL A 1066 3.72 38.27 -6.40
CA VAL A 1066 3.40 36.85 -6.63
C VAL A 1066 4.42 35.98 -5.93
N ASN A 1067 3.93 35.06 -5.09
CA ASN A 1067 4.76 34.06 -4.45
C ASN A 1067 4.91 32.85 -5.38
N LEU A 1068 6.15 32.39 -5.57
CA LEU A 1068 6.49 31.21 -6.36
C LEU A 1068 7.06 30.13 -5.46
N THR A 1069 6.84 28.86 -5.81
CA THR A 1069 7.49 27.71 -5.16
C THR A 1069 8.81 27.32 -5.82
N ASN A 1070 8.97 27.68 -7.10
CA ASN A 1070 10.20 27.55 -7.85
C ASN A 1070 10.21 28.55 -9.02
N ARG A 1071 11.41 28.74 -9.60
CA ARG A 1071 11.62 29.58 -10.80
C ARG A 1071 11.19 28.92 -12.12
N HIS A 1072 10.86 27.62 -12.11
CA HIS A 1072 10.42 26.88 -13.28
C HIS A 1072 9.09 27.45 -13.83
N TYR A 1073 8.31 28.16 -13.00
CA TYR A 1073 7.14 28.93 -13.42
C TYR A 1073 7.36 29.74 -14.72
N PHE A 1074 8.53 30.38 -14.90
CA PHE A 1074 8.80 31.21 -16.08
C PHE A 1074 8.96 30.41 -17.38
N PHE A 1075 9.27 29.11 -17.29
CA PHE A 1075 9.36 28.23 -18.45
C PHE A 1075 7.97 27.95 -19.04
N ASP A 1076 6.99 27.69 -18.17
CA ASP A 1076 5.61 27.32 -18.52
C ASP A 1076 4.61 28.47 -18.34
N LYS A 1077 5.08 29.73 -18.25
CA LYS A 1077 4.25 30.91 -17.97
C LYS A 1077 3.08 30.98 -18.96
N LYS A 1078 1.86 30.74 -18.46
CA LYS A 1078 0.62 30.88 -19.24
C LYS A 1078 0.28 32.37 -19.44
N SER A 1079 -0.45 32.67 -20.51
CA SER A 1079 -1.01 34.01 -20.73
C SER A 1079 -2.01 34.38 -19.64
N ASN A 1080 -2.00 35.64 -19.20
CA ASN A 1080 -2.95 36.14 -18.21
C ASN A 1080 -4.39 36.04 -18.73
N THR A 1081 -5.27 35.52 -17.88
CA THR A 1081 -6.71 35.29 -18.10
C THR A 1081 -7.48 36.00 -16.99
N THR A 1082 -8.71 36.44 -17.28
CA THR A 1082 -9.57 37.08 -16.28
C THR A 1082 -10.23 36.02 -15.38
N ASN A 1083 -10.23 36.26 -14.07
CA ASN A 1083 -10.77 35.32 -13.08
C ASN A 1083 -12.21 35.67 -12.70
N VAL A 1084 -13.14 34.75 -12.95
CA VAL A 1084 -14.55 34.88 -12.55
C VAL A 1084 -14.88 33.79 -11.54
N PHE A 1085 -15.11 34.20 -10.29
CA PHE A 1085 -15.27 33.29 -9.16
C PHE A 1085 -16.71 32.79 -8.96
N SER A 1086 -16.84 31.48 -8.71
CA SER A 1086 -17.95 30.90 -7.95
C SER A 1086 -17.61 30.88 -6.46
N ILE A 1087 -18.62 30.86 -5.58
CA ILE A 1087 -18.44 30.94 -4.13
C ILE A 1087 -18.98 29.66 -3.47
N ALA A 1088 -18.20 29.09 -2.56
CA ALA A 1088 -18.59 27.95 -1.73
C ALA A 1088 -18.29 28.25 -0.25
N ASN A 1089 -19.24 27.92 0.62
CA ASN A 1089 -19.13 28.08 2.07
C ASN A 1089 -19.23 26.69 2.73
N LEU A 1090 -18.27 26.35 3.56
CA LEU A 1090 -18.03 25.02 4.11
C LEU A 1090 -17.89 25.10 5.64
N GLY A 1091 -18.50 24.15 6.35
CA GLY A 1091 -18.41 24.08 7.82
C GLY A 1091 -19.73 23.71 8.49
N LYS A 1092 -19.73 23.69 9.82
CA LYS A 1092 -20.94 23.37 10.58
C LYS A 1092 -21.96 24.50 10.45
N LYS A 1093 -23.22 24.17 10.16
CA LYS A 1093 -24.32 25.15 10.04
C LYS A 1093 -24.54 26.00 11.30
N SER A 1094 -24.16 25.49 12.47
CA SER A 1094 -24.21 26.21 13.75
C SER A 1094 -23.03 27.15 13.99
N ASP A 1095 -22.00 27.11 13.15
CA ASP A 1095 -20.79 27.91 13.32
C ASP A 1095 -21.04 29.40 12.99
N PRO A 1096 -20.63 30.35 13.85
CA PRO A 1096 -20.72 31.78 13.57
C PRO A 1096 -20.08 32.21 12.24
N GLN A 1097 -18.94 31.62 11.84
CA GLN A 1097 -18.26 31.90 10.57
C GLN A 1097 -19.15 31.52 9.38
N PHE A 1098 -19.75 30.33 9.43
CA PHE A 1098 -20.65 29.83 8.39
C PHE A 1098 -21.89 30.73 8.26
N VAL A 1099 -22.49 31.12 9.39
CA VAL A 1099 -23.67 32.00 9.43
C VAL A 1099 -23.36 33.38 8.84
N LYS A 1100 -22.25 34.02 9.25
CA LYS A 1100 -21.84 35.33 8.74
C LYS A 1100 -21.53 35.29 7.25
N THR A 1101 -20.84 34.25 6.78
CA THR A 1101 -20.53 34.08 5.35
C THR A 1101 -21.80 33.96 4.51
N ASN A 1102 -22.80 33.20 4.98
CA ASN A 1102 -24.10 33.12 4.30
C ASN A 1102 -24.86 34.44 4.30
N GLN A 1103 -24.76 35.25 5.37
CA GLN A 1103 -25.32 36.60 5.37
C GLN A 1103 -24.65 37.49 4.32
N TRP A 1104 -23.32 37.43 4.21
CA TRP A 1104 -22.57 38.16 3.18
C TRP A 1104 -22.94 37.74 1.76
N ILE A 1105 -23.05 36.43 1.49
CA ILE A 1105 -23.50 35.89 0.19
C ILE A 1105 -24.91 36.41 -0.14
N ASN A 1106 -25.83 36.33 0.81
CA ASN A 1106 -27.23 36.74 0.61
C ASN A 1106 -27.44 38.25 0.50
N GLY A 1107 -26.46 39.05 0.96
CA GLY A 1107 -26.50 40.51 0.87
C GLY A 1107 -26.41 41.08 -0.55
N SER A 1108 -26.06 40.27 -1.56
CA SER A 1108 -25.97 40.69 -2.97
C SER A 1108 -26.62 39.68 -3.91
N GLN A 1109 -27.31 40.16 -4.95
CA GLN A 1109 -27.87 39.29 -5.99
C GLN A 1109 -26.77 38.60 -6.80
N THR A 1110 -25.70 39.30 -7.12
CA THR A 1110 -24.55 38.76 -7.87
C THR A 1110 -23.87 37.63 -7.11
N ARG A 1111 -23.68 37.78 -5.79
CA ARG A 1111 -23.08 36.72 -4.94
C ARG A 1111 -23.98 35.50 -4.83
N ARG A 1112 -25.30 35.69 -4.70
CA ARG A 1112 -26.27 34.58 -4.71
C ARG A 1112 -26.24 33.78 -6.01
N GLN A 1113 -26.11 34.45 -7.16
CA GLN A 1113 -26.01 33.77 -8.45
C GLN A 1113 -24.70 32.99 -8.63
N LYS A 1114 -23.61 33.43 -7.98
CA LYS A 1114 -22.30 32.77 -8.03
C LYS A 1114 -22.13 31.66 -6.97
N ASN A 1115 -23.05 31.55 -6.01
CA ASN A 1115 -23.00 30.60 -4.90
C ASN A 1115 -23.28 29.16 -5.36
N ILE A 1116 -22.51 28.21 -4.83
CA ILE A 1116 -22.74 26.77 -5.01
C ILE A 1116 -23.42 26.22 -3.74
N GLU A 1117 -24.72 25.97 -3.83
CA GLU A 1117 -25.49 25.34 -2.75
C GLU A 1117 -25.16 23.85 -2.63
N ASN A 1118 -25.22 23.31 -1.40
CA ASN A 1118 -24.98 21.89 -1.10
C ASN A 1118 -23.63 21.36 -1.62
N PHE A 1119 -22.58 22.18 -1.51
CA PHE A 1119 -21.24 21.90 -2.01
C PHE A 1119 -20.69 20.51 -1.57
N GLU A 1120 -20.99 20.05 -0.35
CA GLU A 1120 -20.54 18.76 0.19
C GLU A 1120 -21.30 17.53 -0.31
N ASP A 1121 -22.46 17.69 -0.96
CA ASP A 1121 -23.32 16.56 -1.29
C ASP A 1121 -22.96 15.89 -2.62
N ASN A 1122 -22.33 16.61 -3.55
CA ASN A 1122 -21.86 16.01 -4.80
C ASN A 1122 -20.71 16.80 -5.47
N PHE A 1123 -19.46 16.42 -5.19
CA PHE A 1123 -18.29 17.04 -5.82
C PHE A 1123 -18.24 16.86 -7.34
N SER A 1124 -18.84 15.78 -7.88
CA SER A 1124 -18.81 15.51 -9.33
C SER A 1124 -19.62 16.51 -10.16
N SER A 1125 -20.63 17.17 -9.56
CA SER A 1125 -21.45 18.16 -10.26
C SER A 1125 -20.88 19.58 -10.25
N ILE A 1126 -19.83 19.86 -9.46
CA ILE A 1126 -19.29 21.22 -9.26
C ILE A 1126 -18.83 21.84 -10.59
N THR A 1127 -18.11 21.08 -11.41
CA THR A 1127 -17.61 21.56 -12.71
C THR A 1127 -18.76 21.99 -13.62
N SER A 1128 -19.86 21.23 -13.63
CA SER A 1128 -21.08 21.55 -14.38
C SER A 1128 -21.77 22.81 -13.84
N THR A 1129 -21.85 22.96 -12.51
CA THR A 1129 -22.41 24.16 -11.87
C THR A 1129 -21.59 25.40 -12.21
N MET A 1130 -20.27 25.31 -12.18
CA MET A 1130 -19.38 26.42 -12.54
C MET A 1130 -19.50 26.80 -14.03
N ALA A 1131 -19.65 25.81 -14.91
CA ALA A 1131 -19.94 26.06 -16.32
C ALA A 1131 -21.28 26.81 -16.51
N CYS A 1132 -22.33 26.42 -15.77
CA CYS A 1132 -23.60 27.13 -15.76
C CYS A 1132 -23.47 28.57 -15.23
N ASN A 1133 -22.66 28.78 -14.20
CA ASN A 1133 -22.38 30.09 -13.62
C ASN A 1133 -21.43 30.94 -14.49
N LYS A 1134 -20.87 30.38 -15.56
CA LYS A 1134 -19.84 31.00 -16.42
C LYS A 1134 -18.62 31.46 -15.62
N THR A 1135 -18.22 30.66 -14.64
CA THR A 1135 -17.09 30.90 -13.74
C THR A 1135 -15.95 29.96 -14.09
N ASN A 1136 -14.71 30.44 -14.03
CA ASN A 1136 -13.49 29.65 -14.22
C ASN A 1136 -12.66 29.53 -12.93
N SER A 1137 -13.07 30.21 -11.86
CA SER A 1137 -12.35 30.25 -10.58
C SER A 1137 -13.28 29.92 -9.42
N LEU A 1138 -12.75 29.44 -8.29
CA LEU A 1138 -13.55 29.05 -7.12
C LEU A 1138 -13.01 29.67 -5.83
N LEU A 1139 -13.90 30.30 -5.05
CA LEU A 1139 -13.63 30.80 -3.70
C LEU A 1139 -14.25 29.85 -2.68
N ILE A 1140 -13.42 29.26 -1.82
CA ILE A 1140 -13.84 28.39 -0.71
C ILE A 1140 -13.58 29.10 0.61
N ILE A 1141 -14.62 29.20 1.44
CA ILE A 1141 -14.59 29.81 2.76
C ILE A 1141 -14.86 28.73 3.80
N SER A 1142 -13.88 28.44 4.68
CA SER A 1142 -13.95 27.36 5.67
C SER A 1142 -12.87 27.51 6.75
N HIS A 1143 -13.03 26.87 7.90
CA HIS A 1143 -11.94 26.73 8.86
C HIS A 1143 -10.84 25.78 8.37
N GLY A 1144 -9.59 26.22 8.46
CA GLY A 1144 -8.43 25.35 8.31
C GLY A 1144 -8.22 24.52 9.58
N ILE A 1145 -7.89 23.24 9.42
CA ILE A 1145 -7.65 22.31 10.52
C ILE A 1145 -6.18 21.91 10.52
N GLN A 1146 -5.51 22.31 11.60
CA GLN A 1146 -4.19 21.83 12.00
C GLN A 1146 -4.34 20.51 12.78
N GLY A 1147 -3.28 19.71 12.82
CA GLY A 1147 -3.24 18.49 13.63
C GLY A 1147 -3.22 18.78 15.14
N SER A 1148 -3.57 17.78 15.95
CA SER A 1148 -3.56 17.92 17.42
C SER A 1148 -2.15 18.09 17.99
N ASN A 1149 -1.98 19.00 18.95
CA ASN A 1149 -0.72 19.24 19.69
C ASN A 1149 0.46 19.74 18.83
N GLN A 1150 0.15 20.44 17.74
CA GLN A 1150 1.14 21.03 16.84
C GLN A 1150 1.63 22.40 17.33
N ASN A 1151 2.83 22.79 16.88
CA ASN A 1151 3.33 24.14 17.04
C ASN A 1151 2.38 25.11 16.31
N ILE A 1152 2.12 26.29 16.89
CA ILE A 1152 1.19 27.28 16.32
C ILE A 1152 1.65 27.72 14.89
N LEU A 1153 2.93 27.50 14.56
CA LEU A 1153 3.59 27.73 13.26
C LEU A 1153 3.32 26.69 12.15
N THR A 1154 2.48 25.67 12.37
CA THR A 1154 2.20 24.66 11.33
C THR A 1154 1.01 25.01 10.44
N GLY A 1155 1.15 24.78 9.13
CA GLY A 1155 0.06 24.95 8.17
C GLY A 1155 -1.14 24.01 8.37
N ALA A 1156 -2.28 24.37 7.78
CA ALA A 1156 -3.48 23.55 7.80
C ALA A 1156 -3.33 22.31 6.89
N LEU A 1157 -3.72 21.15 7.41
CA LEU A 1157 -3.69 19.85 6.69
C LEU A 1157 -4.99 19.57 5.94
N SER A 1158 -6.11 20.11 6.44
CA SER A 1158 -7.44 19.89 5.87
C SER A 1158 -8.36 21.07 6.17
N ILE A 1159 -9.54 21.08 5.55
CA ILE A 1159 -10.58 22.08 5.84
C ILE A 1159 -11.78 21.44 6.53
N GLU A 1160 -12.48 22.22 7.35
CA GLU A 1160 -13.66 21.77 8.08
C GLU A 1160 -14.92 21.72 7.20
N GLY A 1161 -15.60 20.57 7.21
CA GLY A 1161 -16.92 20.40 6.65
C GLY A 1161 -17.99 20.06 7.69
N GLU A 1162 -19.23 19.95 7.24
CA GLU A 1162 -20.39 19.55 8.05
C GLU A 1162 -20.27 18.09 8.50
N LYS A 1163 -19.88 17.18 7.59
CA LYS A 1163 -19.87 15.72 7.85
C LYS A 1163 -18.52 15.22 8.35
N LYS A 1164 -17.43 15.64 7.71
CA LYS A 1164 -16.04 15.24 7.96
C LYS A 1164 -15.09 16.41 7.65
N THR A 1165 -13.80 16.19 7.81
CA THR A 1165 -12.76 17.10 7.29
C THR A 1165 -12.34 16.65 5.90
N TYR A 1166 -12.01 17.60 5.03
CA TYR A 1166 -11.65 17.35 3.64
C TYR A 1166 -10.19 17.75 3.38
N THR A 1167 -9.43 16.88 2.72
CA THR A 1167 -8.11 17.24 2.16
C THR A 1167 -8.30 17.83 0.76
N ILE A 1168 -7.25 18.38 0.16
CA ILE A 1168 -7.32 18.90 -1.22
C ILE A 1168 -7.56 17.78 -2.24
N ASP A 1169 -7.13 16.56 -1.95
CA ASP A 1169 -7.36 15.39 -2.81
C ASP A 1169 -8.82 14.92 -2.81
N ASP A 1170 -9.61 15.25 -1.77
CA ASP A 1170 -11.06 15.06 -1.81
C ASP A 1170 -11.73 15.94 -2.90
N PHE A 1171 -11.09 17.07 -3.29
CA PHE A 1171 -11.59 17.99 -4.31
C PHE A 1171 -11.01 17.70 -5.69
N GLN A 1172 -11.23 16.48 -6.20
CA GLN A 1172 -10.68 16.03 -7.50
C GLN A 1172 -11.00 16.98 -8.67
N PHE A 1173 -12.11 17.71 -8.62
CA PHE A 1173 -12.51 18.68 -9.65
C PHE A 1173 -11.54 19.87 -9.78
N ILE A 1174 -10.72 20.18 -8.76
CA ILE A 1174 -9.79 21.32 -8.79
C ILE A 1174 -8.81 21.19 -9.97
N ALA A 1175 -8.40 19.96 -10.32
CA ALA A 1175 -7.53 19.71 -11.45
C ALA A 1175 -8.15 20.12 -12.81
N GLY A 1176 -9.47 20.23 -12.89
CA GLY A 1176 -10.20 20.67 -14.07
C GLY A 1176 -10.59 22.15 -14.09
N LEU A 1177 -10.23 22.95 -13.08
CA LEU A 1177 -10.53 24.39 -13.03
C LEU A 1177 -9.59 25.23 -13.91
N GLU A 1178 -8.35 24.75 -14.11
CA GLU A 1178 -7.26 25.37 -14.88
C GLU A 1178 -6.78 26.76 -14.40
N GLU A 1179 -7.65 27.63 -13.87
CA GLU A 1179 -7.37 29.05 -13.58
C GLU A 1179 -7.01 29.35 -12.12
N CYS A 1180 -7.99 29.50 -11.22
CA CYS A 1180 -7.73 29.90 -9.83
C CYS A 1180 -8.64 29.23 -8.80
N VAL A 1181 -8.05 28.88 -7.66
CA VAL A 1181 -8.76 28.53 -6.43
C VAL A 1181 -8.29 29.42 -5.28
N ALA A 1182 -9.22 30.09 -4.64
CA ALA A 1182 -9.00 30.89 -3.46
C ALA A 1182 -9.52 30.14 -2.22
N PHE A 1183 -8.65 29.91 -1.24
CA PHE A 1183 -9.03 29.39 0.07
C PHE A 1183 -8.89 30.47 1.13
N LEU A 1184 -10.03 30.94 1.63
CA LEU A 1184 -10.11 31.71 2.85
C LEU A 1184 -10.22 30.74 4.03
N SER A 1185 -9.09 30.10 4.34
CA SER A 1185 -8.95 29.18 5.46
C SER A 1185 -7.72 29.50 6.29
N CYS A 1186 -7.88 29.43 7.62
CA CYS A 1186 -6.81 29.65 8.59
C CYS A 1186 -5.55 28.86 8.23
N SER A 1187 -4.41 29.55 8.09
CA SER A 1187 -3.08 28.95 7.88
C SER A 1187 -2.97 28.00 6.67
N GLY A 1188 -3.80 28.18 5.63
CA GLY A 1188 -3.77 27.37 4.40
C GLY A 1188 -2.54 27.62 3.50
N GLY A 1189 -1.91 28.80 3.61
CA GLY A 1189 -0.72 29.24 2.87
C GLY A 1189 0.62 28.94 3.58
N SER A 1190 0.61 28.10 4.61
CA SER A 1190 1.79 27.74 5.40
C SER A 1190 2.12 26.26 5.28
N LEU A 1191 3.40 25.93 5.40
CA LEU A 1191 3.88 24.55 5.49
C LEU A 1191 3.96 24.10 6.96
N SER A 1192 4.10 22.79 7.17
CA SER A 1192 4.50 22.26 8.47
C SER A 1192 5.98 22.58 8.75
N MET A 1193 6.30 22.92 9.99
CA MET A 1193 7.67 23.25 10.39
C MET A 1193 8.60 22.03 10.21
N GLY A 1194 9.63 22.18 9.39
CA GLY A 1194 10.61 21.13 9.07
C GLY A 1194 10.17 20.14 7.99
N GLU A 1195 9.00 20.36 7.36
CA GLU A 1195 8.50 19.59 6.22
C GLU A 1195 8.33 20.58 5.07
N HIS A 1196 9.32 20.72 4.19
CA HIS A 1196 9.23 21.67 3.07
C HIS A 1196 8.64 20.99 1.84
N GLU A 1197 9.16 19.83 1.49
CA GLU A 1197 8.67 19.03 0.37
C GLU A 1197 7.72 17.89 0.80
N THR A 1198 7.90 17.33 2.01
CA THR A 1198 7.06 16.21 2.49
C THR A 1198 5.71 16.65 3.05
N SER A 1199 5.47 17.96 3.16
CA SER A 1199 4.26 18.47 3.77
C SER A 1199 3.03 18.20 2.90
N ASN A 1200 1.97 17.71 3.52
CA ASN A 1200 0.64 17.54 2.92
C ASN A 1200 -0.31 18.68 3.31
N THR A 1201 0.21 19.87 3.60
CA THR A 1201 -0.65 21.04 3.88
C THR A 1201 -1.37 21.53 2.62
N ILE A 1202 -2.41 22.32 2.83
CA ILE A 1202 -3.25 22.90 1.77
C ILE A 1202 -2.42 23.53 0.64
N ILE A 1203 -1.42 24.37 0.96
CA ILE A 1203 -0.54 24.98 -0.04
C ILE A 1203 0.20 23.95 -0.89
N SER A 1204 0.77 22.92 -0.25
CA SER A 1204 1.54 21.89 -0.96
C SER A 1204 0.65 21.08 -1.90
N SER A 1205 -0.52 20.68 -1.42
CA SER A 1205 -1.47 19.91 -2.22
C SER A 1205 -2.06 20.72 -3.37
N ILE A 1206 -2.43 22.00 -3.17
CA ILE A 1206 -3.00 22.84 -4.24
C ILE A 1206 -1.97 23.14 -5.31
N LEU A 1207 -0.75 23.54 -4.92
CA LEU A 1207 0.28 23.92 -5.88
C LEU A 1207 0.83 22.71 -6.66
N SER A 1208 0.57 21.49 -6.19
CA SER A 1208 0.80 20.26 -6.95
C SER A 1208 -0.28 19.96 -8.00
N LYS A 1209 -1.43 20.65 -8.00
CA LYS A 1209 -2.48 20.47 -9.02
C LYS A 1209 -2.19 21.32 -10.26
N ASN A 1210 -2.81 20.96 -11.39
CA ASN A 1210 -2.73 21.72 -12.64
C ASN A 1210 -3.60 22.99 -12.59
N ILE A 1211 -3.23 23.91 -11.71
CA ILE A 1211 -3.88 25.21 -11.55
C ILE A 1211 -2.88 26.33 -11.85
N ASN A 1212 -3.35 27.42 -12.46
CA ASN A 1212 -2.52 28.57 -12.80
C ASN A 1212 -2.16 29.40 -11.56
N SER A 1213 -3.10 29.58 -10.63
CA SER A 1213 -2.90 30.39 -9.43
C SER A 1213 -3.74 29.92 -8.24
N ALA A 1214 -3.31 30.29 -7.04
CA ALA A 1214 -4.09 30.11 -5.82
C ALA A 1214 -4.01 31.35 -4.93
N ILE A 1215 -5.12 31.71 -4.26
CA ILE A 1215 -5.08 32.66 -3.14
C ILE A 1215 -5.16 31.89 -1.85
N LEU A 1216 -4.16 32.02 -1.00
CA LEU A 1216 -4.05 31.29 0.27
C LEU A 1216 -3.75 32.25 1.42
N CYS A 1217 -4.17 31.88 2.62
CA CYS A 1217 -3.95 32.66 3.83
C CYS A 1217 -2.73 32.13 4.62
N ARG A 1218 -1.69 32.94 4.77
CA ARG A 1218 -0.44 32.57 5.47
C ARG A 1218 -0.69 32.19 6.94
N TRP A 1219 -1.54 32.93 7.63
CA TRP A 1219 -1.93 32.69 9.03
C TRP A 1219 -3.46 32.76 9.17
N ASP A 1220 -3.92 32.73 10.41
CA ASP A 1220 -5.34 32.83 10.74
C ASP A 1220 -5.85 34.23 10.42
N VAL A 1221 -6.66 34.35 9.36
CA VAL A 1221 -7.19 35.63 8.89
C VAL A 1221 -8.54 35.95 9.51
N PHE A 1222 -8.81 37.24 9.70
CA PHE A 1222 -10.08 37.72 10.22
C PHE A 1222 -11.14 37.74 9.11
N LEU A 1223 -12.25 37.04 9.33
CA LEU A 1223 -13.28 36.81 8.31
C LEU A 1223 -13.83 38.11 7.72
N GLU A 1224 -14.21 39.08 8.54
CA GLU A 1224 -14.87 40.31 8.07
C GLU A 1224 -13.97 41.12 7.13
N GLN A 1225 -12.71 41.30 7.52
CA GLN A 1225 -11.68 42.00 6.76
C GLN A 1225 -11.35 41.24 5.47
N SER A 1226 -11.25 39.92 5.54
CA SER A 1226 -11.01 39.07 4.37
C SER A 1226 -12.15 39.15 3.35
N LEU A 1227 -13.40 39.17 3.81
CA LEU A 1227 -14.57 39.33 2.95
C LEU A 1227 -14.64 40.72 2.30
N GLU A 1228 -14.23 41.77 3.01
CA GLU A 1228 -14.14 43.13 2.45
C GLU A 1228 -13.09 43.22 1.33
N ILE A 1229 -11.91 42.63 1.52
CA ILE A 1229 -10.86 42.56 0.49
C ILE A 1229 -11.36 41.74 -0.71
N PHE A 1230 -11.98 40.59 -0.48
CA PHE A 1230 -12.50 39.75 -1.56
C PHE A 1230 -13.70 40.35 -2.30
N GLU A 1231 -14.52 41.16 -1.64
CA GLU A 1231 -15.60 41.90 -2.31
C GLU A 1231 -15.05 42.76 -3.45
N LYS A 1232 -13.89 43.39 -3.23
CA LYS A 1232 -13.19 44.16 -4.26
C LYS A 1232 -12.61 43.30 -5.37
N ILE A 1233 -11.97 42.18 -5.03
CA ILE A 1233 -11.45 41.22 -6.03
C ILE A 1233 -12.58 40.74 -6.97
N LEU A 1234 -13.79 40.53 -6.44
CA LEU A 1234 -14.95 40.11 -7.24
C LEU A 1234 -15.51 41.20 -8.18
N GLU A 1235 -15.10 42.46 -8.03
CA GLU A 1235 -15.52 43.61 -8.84
C GLU A 1235 -14.56 43.91 -10.01
N PHE A 1236 -13.31 43.43 -9.96
CA PHE A 1236 -12.30 43.72 -10.99
C PHE A 1236 -12.33 42.72 -12.15
N ASP A 1237 -12.34 43.24 -13.38
CA ASP A 1237 -12.05 42.48 -14.63
C ASP A 1237 -10.55 42.59 -14.99
N SER A 1238 -9.66 42.43 -14.02
CA SER A 1238 -8.20 42.47 -14.23
C SER A 1238 -7.53 41.14 -13.87
N ASN A 1239 -6.21 41.08 -14.03
CA ASN A 1239 -5.41 39.94 -13.61
C ASN A 1239 -5.45 39.78 -12.07
N LEU A 1240 -5.48 38.55 -11.57
CA LEU A 1240 -5.72 38.24 -10.16
C LEU A 1240 -4.73 38.91 -9.20
N GLU A 1241 -3.44 38.83 -9.51
CA GLU A 1241 -2.39 39.43 -8.67
C GLU A 1241 -2.47 40.96 -8.57
N GLU A 1242 -2.89 41.62 -9.65
CA GLU A 1242 -3.13 43.07 -9.65
C GLU A 1242 -4.41 43.38 -8.86
N ALA A 1243 -5.48 42.60 -9.07
CA ALA A 1243 -6.74 42.76 -8.35
C ALA A 1243 -6.55 42.63 -6.83
N LEU A 1244 -5.75 41.65 -6.37
CA LEU A 1244 -5.44 41.52 -4.94
C LEU A 1244 -4.63 42.71 -4.42
N THR A 1245 -3.58 43.11 -5.15
CA THR A 1245 -2.69 44.23 -4.75
C THR A 1245 -3.48 45.53 -4.62
N ILE A 1246 -4.35 45.84 -5.59
CA ILE A 1246 -5.23 47.00 -5.57
C ILE A 1246 -6.21 46.91 -4.39
N SER A 1247 -6.84 45.75 -4.19
CA SER A 1247 -7.82 45.54 -3.11
C SER A 1247 -7.19 45.74 -1.72
N ILE A 1248 -5.97 45.25 -1.51
CA ILE A 1248 -5.21 45.45 -0.27
C ILE A 1248 -4.85 46.94 -0.10
N ARG A 1249 -4.38 47.61 -1.16
CA ARG A 1249 -4.05 49.04 -1.13
C ARG A 1249 -5.24 49.90 -0.72
N GLU A 1250 -6.39 49.70 -1.37
CA GLU A 1250 -7.63 50.42 -1.02
C GLU A 1250 -8.05 50.14 0.43
N TYR A 1251 -7.89 48.90 0.90
CA TYR A 1251 -8.18 48.53 2.28
C TYR A 1251 -7.30 49.28 3.29
N ILE A 1252 -5.99 49.38 3.03
CA ILE A 1252 -5.03 50.13 3.86
C ILE A 1252 -5.38 51.63 3.86
N GLU A 1253 -5.66 52.20 2.70
CA GLU A 1253 -6.00 53.63 2.56
C GLU A 1253 -7.28 54.00 3.34
N LYS A 1254 -8.29 53.13 3.30
CA LYS A 1254 -9.55 53.29 4.03
C LYS A 1254 -9.38 53.11 5.54
N ASN A 1255 -8.48 52.21 5.97
CA ASN A 1255 -8.26 51.83 7.37
C ASN A 1255 -6.87 52.26 7.86
N LYS A 1256 -6.61 53.58 7.92
CA LYS A 1256 -5.33 54.10 8.39
C LYS A 1256 -4.98 53.61 9.80
N ASN A 1257 -3.70 53.31 10.02
CA ASN A 1257 -3.14 52.78 11.28
C ASN A 1257 -3.61 51.37 11.66
N ILE A 1258 -4.07 50.56 10.71
CA ILE A 1258 -4.42 49.16 10.96
C ILE A 1258 -3.18 48.26 10.98
N HIS A 1259 -3.16 47.28 11.88
CA HIS A 1259 -2.08 46.28 11.93
C HIS A 1259 -2.03 45.45 10.62
N PRO A 1260 -0.83 45.15 10.08
CA PRO A 1260 -0.68 44.28 8.91
C PRO A 1260 -1.29 42.88 8.99
N VAL A 1261 -1.51 42.32 10.18
CA VAL A 1261 -2.05 40.97 10.38
C VAL A 1261 -3.44 40.81 9.75
N PHE A 1262 -4.21 41.90 9.63
CA PHE A 1262 -5.55 41.89 9.05
C PHE A 1262 -5.59 41.70 7.53
N TRP A 1263 -4.52 42.03 6.81
CA TRP A 1263 -4.54 42.07 5.34
C TRP A 1263 -3.35 41.37 4.69
N ALA A 1264 -2.16 41.43 5.30
CA ALA A 1264 -0.93 40.93 4.68
C ALA A 1264 -0.92 39.40 4.51
N GLY A 1265 -1.72 38.68 5.29
CA GLY A 1265 -1.78 37.23 5.24
C GLY A 1265 -2.42 36.65 3.98
N ILE A 1266 -3.10 37.46 3.16
CA ILE A 1266 -3.77 36.98 1.93
C ILE A 1266 -2.80 37.12 0.76
N GLU A 1267 -2.40 36.00 0.15
CA GLU A 1267 -1.31 35.98 -0.84
C GLU A 1267 -1.69 35.23 -2.12
N VAL A 1268 -1.14 35.68 -3.26
CA VAL A 1268 -1.19 34.93 -4.53
C VAL A 1268 0.01 34.00 -4.64
N TRP A 1269 -0.26 32.75 -4.99
CA TRP A 1269 0.72 31.70 -5.22
C TRP A 1269 0.62 31.15 -6.64
N LYS A 1270 1.77 30.92 -7.27
CA LYS A 1270 1.90 30.22 -8.56
C LYS A 1270 3.04 29.19 -8.51
N ASN A 1271 2.95 28.14 -9.33
CA ASN A 1271 3.95 27.07 -9.47
C ASN A 1271 4.12 26.65 -10.92
#